data_AF-U2UMQ6-F1
#
_entry.id   AF-U2UMQ6-F1
#
_cell.length_a   1.000
_cell.length_b   1.000
_cell.length_c   1.000
_cell.angle_alpha   90.00
_cell.angle_beta   90.00
_cell.angle_gamma   90.00
#
_symmetry.space_group_name_H-M   'P 1'
#
loop_
_entity.id
_entity.type
_entity.pdbx_description
1 polymer ?
#
loop_
_entity_poly.entity_id
_entity_poly.type
_entity_poly.pdbx_seq_one_letter_code
_entity_poly.pdbx_strand_id
1 'polypeptide(L)'
;MTQFEGFTNLYQVSKTLRFELIPQGKTLKHIQEQGFIEEDKARNDHYKELKPIIDRIYKTYADQCLQLVQLDWENLSAAIDSYRKEKTEETRNALIEEQATYRNAIHDYFIGRTDNLTDAINKRHAEIYKGLFKAELFNGKVLKQLGTVTTTEHENALLRSFDKFTTYFSGFYENRKNVFSAEDISTAIPHRIVQDNFPKFKENCHIFTRLITAVPSLREHFENVKKAIGIFVSTSIEEVFSFPFYNQLLTQTQIDLYNQLLGGISREAGTEKIKGLNEVLNLAIQKNDETAHIIASLPHRFIPLFKQILSDRNTLSFILEEFKSDEEVIQSFCKYKTLLRNENVLETAEALFNELNSIDLTHIFISHKKLETISSALCDHWDTLRNALYERRISELTGKITKSAKEKVQRSLKHEDINLQEIISAAGKELSEAFKQKTSEILSHAHAALDQPLPTTLKKQEEKEILKSQLDSLLGLYHLLDWFAVDESNEVDPEFSARLTGIKLEMEPSLSFYNKARNYATKKPYSVEKFKLNFQMPTLASGWDVNKEKNNGAILFVKNGLYYLGIMPKQKGRYKALSFEPTEKTSEGFDKMYYDYFPDAAKMIPKCSTQLKAVTAHFQTHTTPILLSNNFIEPLEITKEIYDLNNPEKEPKKFQTAYAKKTGDQKGYREALCKWIDFTRDFLSKYTKTTSIDLSSLRPSSQYKDLGEYYAELNPLLYHISFQRIAEKEIMDAVETGKLYLFQIYNKDFAKGHHGKPNLHTLYWTGLFSPENLAKTSIKLNGQAELFYRPKSRMKRMAHRLGEKMLNKKLKDQKTPIPDTLYQELYDYVNHRLSHDLSDEARALLPNVITKEVSHEIIKDRRFTSDKFFFHVPITLNYQAANSPSKFNQRVNAYLKEHPETPIIGIDRGERNLIYITVIDSTGKILEQRSLNTIQQFDYQKKLDNREKERVAARQAWSVVGTIKDLKQGYLSQVIHEIVDLMIHYQAVVVLENLNFGFKSKRTGIAEKAVYQQFEKMLIDKLNCLVLKDYPAEKVGGVLNPYQLTDQFTSFAKMGTQSGFLFYVPAPYTSKIDPLTGFVDPFVWKTIKNHESRKHFLEGFDFLHYDVKTGDFILHFKMNRNLSFQRGLPGFMPAWDIVFEKNETQFDAKGTPFIAGKRIVPVIENHRFTGRYRDLYPANELIALLEEKGIVFRDGSNILPKLLENDDSHAIDTMVALIRSVLQMRNSNAATGEDYINSPVRDLNGVCFDSRFQNPEWPMDADANGAYHIALKGQLLLNHLKESKDLKLQNGISNQDWLAYIQELRN
;
A
#
# COMPACT_ATOMS: atom_id res chain seq x y z
N MET A 1 28.77 -15.40 -25.91
CA MET A 1 28.00 -15.67 -24.68
C MET A 1 27.70 -14.36 -23.99
N THR A 2 26.56 -14.31 -23.33
CA THR A 2 26.14 -13.30 -22.35
C THR A 2 27.06 -13.33 -21.12
N GLN A 3 27.10 -12.23 -20.38
CA GLN A 3 27.82 -12.09 -19.10
C GLN A 3 26.93 -11.31 -18.13
N PHE A 4 27.10 -11.54 -16.82
CA PHE A 4 26.35 -10.84 -15.78
C PHE A 4 26.64 -9.33 -15.80
N GLU A 5 27.90 -8.96 -16.05
CA GLU A 5 28.36 -7.59 -16.24
C GLU A 5 27.73 -6.90 -17.47
N GLY A 6 27.14 -7.66 -18.39
CA GLY A 6 26.43 -7.14 -19.56
C GLY A 6 25.10 -6.46 -19.22
N PHE A 7 24.60 -6.58 -17.99
CA PHE A 7 23.39 -5.93 -17.53
C PHE A 7 23.66 -4.51 -17.01
N THR A 8 24.16 -3.66 -17.90
CA THR A 8 24.44 -2.24 -17.66
C THR A 8 24.09 -1.41 -18.90
N ASN A 9 23.84 -0.11 -18.72
CA ASN A 9 23.50 0.82 -19.81
C ASN A 9 22.38 0.33 -20.75
N LEU A 10 21.31 -0.23 -20.17
CA LEU A 10 20.14 -0.77 -20.87
C LEU A 10 19.01 0.25 -21.00
N TYR A 11 18.83 1.13 -20.01
CA TYR A 11 17.83 2.21 -20.07
C TYR A 11 18.10 3.34 -19.06
N GLN A 12 17.64 4.54 -19.37
CA GLN A 12 17.79 5.74 -18.53
C GLN A 12 16.98 5.66 -17.22
N VAL A 13 17.57 6.15 -16.12
CA VAL A 13 16.91 6.21 -14.81
C VAL A 13 17.04 7.59 -14.18
N SER A 14 15.92 8.29 -13.97
CA SER A 14 15.92 9.59 -13.30
C SER A 14 15.79 9.48 -11.78
N LYS A 15 16.57 10.29 -11.05
CA LYS A 15 16.53 10.38 -9.57
C LYS A 15 16.62 11.86 -9.14
N THR A 16 16.10 12.19 -7.95
CA THR A 16 16.23 13.53 -7.35
C THR A 16 17.14 13.49 -6.14
N LEU A 17 18.23 14.27 -6.18
CA LEU A 17 19.13 14.48 -5.07
C LEU A 17 18.65 15.65 -4.20
N ARG A 18 18.99 15.63 -2.91
CA ARG A 18 18.50 16.61 -1.93
C ARG A 18 19.64 17.06 -1.03
N PHE A 19 19.84 18.36 -0.93
CA PHE A 19 20.91 18.99 -0.16
C PHE A 19 20.37 20.11 0.72
N GLU A 20 21.07 20.41 1.81
CA GLU A 20 20.94 21.68 2.51
C GLU A 20 21.66 22.77 1.69
N LEU A 21 21.14 23.99 1.71
CA LEU A 21 21.81 25.17 1.15
C LEU A 21 22.28 26.07 2.29
N ILE A 22 23.59 26.26 2.43
CA ILE A 22 24.17 27.13 3.46
C ILE A 22 24.49 28.48 2.81
N PRO A 23 23.78 29.59 3.13
CA PRO A 23 24.04 30.90 2.54
C PRO A 23 25.46 31.40 2.90
N GLN A 24 26.16 31.97 1.91
CA GLN A 24 27.54 32.45 2.04
C GLN A 24 27.59 33.99 2.07
N GLY A 25 28.53 34.55 2.86
CA GLY A 25 28.71 36.00 2.97
C GLY A 25 27.44 36.75 3.36
N LYS A 26 27.13 37.86 2.66
CA LYS A 26 25.92 38.67 2.88
C LYS A 26 24.64 38.11 2.25
N THR A 27 24.67 36.91 1.65
CA THR A 27 23.51 36.31 0.98
C THR A 27 22.25 36.31 1.85
N LEU A 28 22.33 35.80 3.09
CA LEU A 28 21.15 35.73 3.97
C LEU A 28 20.61 37.11 4.32
N LYS A 29 21.51 38.05 4.64
CA LYS A 29 21.17 39.44 4.96
C LYS A 29 20.39 40.08 3.81
N HIS A 30 20.91 39.98 2.59
CA HIS A 30 20.26 40.54 1.40
C HIS A 30 18.90 39.89 1.13
N ILE A 31 18.76 38.57 1.31
CA ILE A 31 17.48 37.88 1.13
C ILE A 31 16.42 38.38 2.11
N GLN A 32 16.82 38.59 3.37
CA GLN A 32 15.95 39.12 4.43
C GLN A 32 15.56 40.58 4.16
N GLU A 33 16.52 41.41 3.76
CA GLU A 33 16.27 42.83 3.42
C GLU A 33 15.31 42.99 2.24
N GLN A 34 15.33 42.06 1.27
CA GLN A 34 14.41 42.09 0.12
C GLN A 34 13.05 41.43 0.42
N GLY A 35 12.85 40.78 1.57
CA GLY A 35 11.58 40.16 1.94
C GLY A 35 11.15 38.97 1.07
N PHE A 36 12.09 38.30 0.39
CA PHE A 36 11.76 37.23 -0.56
C PHE A 36 11.14 36.00 0.12
N ILE A 37 11.53 35.69 1.36
CA ILE A 37 11.04 34.52 2.09
C ILE A 37 9.56 34.70 2.43
N GLU A 38 9.19 35.89 2.91
CA GLU A 38 7.83 36.27 3.27
C GLU A 38 6.92 36.31 2.03
N GLU A 39 7.41 36.86 0.92
CA GLU A 39 6.66 36.85 -0.34
C GLU A 39 6.43 35.43 -0.86
N ASP A 40 7.46 34.58 -0.88
CA ASP A 40 7.33 33.20 -1.34
C ASP A 40 6.40 32.38 -0.43
N LYS A 41 6.39 32.67 0.87
CA LYS A 41 5.43 32.10 1.83
C LYS A 41 4.00 32.53 1.51
N ALA A 42 3.76 33.83 1.35
CA ALA A 42 2.44 34.36 0.97
C ALA A 42 1.97 33.78 -0.37
N ARG A 43 2.85 33.69 -1.36
CA ARG A 43 2.56 33.10 -2.68
C ARG A 43 2.18 31.63 -2.58
N ASN A 44 2.87 30.86 -1.74
CA ASN A 44 2.50 29.46 -1.47
C ASN A 44 1.12 29.36 -0.81
N ASP A 45 0.78 30.26 0.10
CA ASP A 45 -0.51 30.27 0.79
C ASP A 45 -1.64 30.67 -0.18
N HIS A 46 -1.44 31.71 -0.99
CA HIS A 46 -2.34 32.05 -2.09
C HIS A 46 -2.50 30.91 -3.10
N TYR A 47 -1.43 30.16 -3.42
CA TYR A 47 -1.53 28.97 -4.27
C TYR A 47 -2.44 27.90 -3.64
N LYS A 48 -2.29 27.64 -2.33
CA LYS A 48 -3.10 26.68 -1.59
C LYS A 48 -4.57 27.09 -1.53
N GLU A 49 -4.88 28.38 -1.43
CA GLU A 49 -6.24 28.92 -1.49
C GLU A 49 -6.82 28.90 -2.91
N LEU A 50 -6.02 29.29 -3.91
CA LEU A 50 -6.47 29.40 -5.30
C LEU A 50 -6.68 28.04 -5.97
N LYS A 51 -5.93 27.01 -5.57
CA LYS A 51 -6.05 25.67 -6.14
C LYS A 51 -7.47 25.08 -6.01
N PRO A 52 -8.13 25.05 -4.82
CA PRO A 52 -9.52 24.64 -4.68
C PRO A 52 -10.50 25.41 -5.56
N ILE A 53 -10.30 26.73 -5.72
CA ILE A 53 -11.15 27.60 -6.55
C ILE A 53 -11.03 27.19 -8.02
N ILE A 54 -9.80 27.01 -8.50
CA ILE A 54 -9.53 26.50 -9.86
C ILE A 54 -10.10 25.08 -10.06
N ASP A 55 -10.00 24.22 -9.04
CA ASP A 55 -10.56 22.86 -9.10
C ASP A 55 -12.08 22.87 -9.28
N ARG A 56 -12.81 23.94 -8.90
CA ARG A 56 -14.24 24.09 -9.22
C ARG A 56 -14.50 24.14 -10.73
N ILE A 57 -13.62 24.79 -11.49
CA ILE A 57 -13.71 24.87 -12.96
C ILE A 57 -13.60 23.46 -13.56
N TYR A 58 -12.56 22.72 -13.18
CA TYR A 58 -12.33 21.36 -13.68
C TYR A 58 -13.45 20.40 -13.29
N LYS A 59 -13.92 20.45 -12.03
CA LYS A 59 -15.03 19.62 -11.56
C LYS A 59 -16.30 19.90 -12.33
N THR A 60 -16.67 21.17 -12.51
CA THR A 60 -17.89 21.57 -13.23
C THR A 60 -17.85 21.13 -14.67
N TYR A 61 -16.73 21.37 -15.37
CA TYR A 61 -16.58 20.96 -16.77
C TYR A 61 -16.66 19.45 -16.95
N ALA A 62 -15.95 18.70 -16.10
CA ALA A 62 -15.98 17.24 -16.15
C ALA A 62 -17.39 16.71 -15.89
N ASP A 63 -18.08 17.22 -14.86
CA ASP A 63 -19.42 16.78 -14.50
C ASP A 63 -20.43 17.07 -15.62
N GLN A 64 -20.41 18.28 -16.20
CA GLN A 64 -21.25 18.65 -17.36
C GLN A 64 -21.02 17.73 -18.56
N CYS A 65 -19.76 17.40 -18.89
CA CYS A 65 -19.47 16.50 -20.00
C CYS A 65 -19.95 15.07 -19.70
N LEU A 66 -19.76 14.57 -18.47
CA LEU A 66 -20.14 13.21 -18.09
C LEU A 66 -21.65 12.99 -18.07
N GLN A 67 -22.45 14.02 -17.74
CA GLN A 67 -23.91 13.96 -17.82
C GLN A 67 -24.44 13.74 -19.25
N LEU A 68 -23.64 14.09 -20.27
CA LEU A 68 -24.01 13.95 -21.68
C LEU A 68 -23.63 12.58 -22.27
N VAL A 69 -22.83 11.79 -21.56
CA VAL A 69 -22.29 10.54 -22.09
C VAL A 69 -23.40 9.49 -22.20
N GLN A 70 -23.52 8.92 -23.39
CA GLN A 70 -24.29 7.69 -23.62
C GLN A 70 -23.43 6.74 -24.45
N LEU A 71 -23.02 5.63 -23.84
CA LEU A 71 -22.27 4.55 -24.49
C LEU A 71 -23.05 3.23 -24.35
N ASP A 72 -22.92 2.37 -25.36
CA ASP A 72 -23.28 0.96 -25.23
C ASP A 72 -22.12 0.21 -24.59
N TRP A 73 -22.39 -0.61 -23.58
CA TRP A 73 -21.39 -1.29 -22.77
C TRP A 73 -21.27 -2.80 -23.04
N GLU A 74 -22.07 -3.34 -23.98
CA GLU A 74 -22.09 -4.77 -24.29
C GLU A 74 -20.75 -5.28 -24.84
N ASN A 75 -20.10 -4.54 -25.74
CA ASN A 75 -18.82 -4.96 -26.32
C ASN A 75 -17.71 -5.09 -25.27
N LEU A 76 -17.62 -4.10 -24.37
CA LEU A 76 -16.69 -4.17 -23.24
C LEU A 76 -17.02 -5.32 -22.29
N SER A 77 -18.31 -5.57 -22.03
CA SER A 77 -18.78 -6.71 -21.23
C SER A 77 -18.34 -8.05 -21.85
N ALA A 78 -18.54 -8.23 -23.16
CA ALA A 78 -18.16 -9.43 -23.89
C ALA A 78 -16.63 -9.64 -23.94
N ALA A 79 -15.86 -8.57 -24.09
CA ALA A 79 -14.40 -8.63 -24.04
C ALA A 79 -13.89 -9.04 -22.65
N ILE A 80 -14.51 -8.52 -21.58
CA ILE A 80 -14.22 -8.92 -20.19
C ILE A 80 -14.50 -10.41 -20.00
N ASP A 81 -15.67 -10.89 -20.45
CA ASP A 81 -16.08 -12.28 -20.27
C ASP A 81 -15.19 -13.25 -21.06
N SER A 82 -14.84 -12.90 -22.31
CA SER A 82 -13.93 -13.68 -23.15
C SER A 82 -12.56 -13.83 -22.50
N TYR A 83 -11.98 -12.75 -21.98
CA TYR A 83 -10.72 -12.82 -21.25
C TYR A 83 -10.82 -13.62 -19.94
N ARG A 84 -11.92 -13.47 -19.18
CA ARG A 84 -12.13 -14.24 -17.94
C ARG A 84 -12.24 -15.74 -18.19
N LYS A 85 -12.84 -16.13 -19.32
CA LYS A 85 -13.05 -17.53 -19.72
C LYS A 85 -11.76 -18.15 -20.25
N GLU A 86 -11.16 -17.54 -21.27
CA GLU A 86 -10.04 -18.13 -22.02
C GLU A 86 -8.67 -17.86 -21.38
N LYS A 87 -8.50 -16.69 -20.73
CA LYS A 87 -7.26 -16.28 -20.01
C LYS A 87 -5.98 -16.31 -20.88
N THR A 88 -6.11 -16.00 -22.16
CA THR A 88 -5.00 -15.99 -23.13
C THR A 88 -4.41 -14.59 -23.36
N GLU A 89 -3.21 -14.51 -23.95
CA GLU A 89 -2.60 -13.22 -24.35
C GLU A 89 -3.46 -12.50 -25.41
N GLU A 90 -4.05 -13.26 -26.34
CA GLU A 90 -4.93 -12.73 -27.39
C GLU A 90 -6.19 -12.06 -26.81
N THR A 91 -6.95 -12.79 -25.96
CA THR A 91 -8.16 -12.23 -25.33
C THR A 91 -7.84 -11.10 -24.36
N ARG A 92 -6.66 -11.12 -23.73
CA ARG A 92 -6.16 -10.00 -22.94
C ARG A 92 -5.91 -8.76 -23.80
N ASN A 93 -5.25 -8.91 -24.94
CA ASN A 93 -4.94 -7.80 -25.85
C ASN A 93 -6.23 -7.23 -26.45
N ALA A 94 -7.16 -8.08 -26.87
CA ALA A 94 -8.49 -7.65 -27.34
C ALA A 94 -9.22 -6.81 -26.28
N LEU A 95 -9.21 -7.24 -25.01
CA LEU A 95 -9.78 -6.46 -23.91
C LEU A 95 -9.05 -5.12 -23.71
N ILE A 96 -7.72 -5.07 -23.83
CA ILE A 96 -6.94 -3.83 -23.69
C ILE A 96 -7.29 -2.83 -24.81
N GLU A 97 -7.44 -3.32 -26.04
CA GLU A 97 -7.85 -2.51 -27.19
C GLU A 97 -9.28 -1.98 -27.00
N GLU A 98 -10.22 -2.83 -26.58
CA GLU A 98 -11.60 -2.41 -26.30
C GLU A 98 -11.64 -1.36 -25.18
N GLN A 99 -10.88 -1.57 -24.10
CA GLN A 99 -10.75 -0.58 -23.03
C GLN A 99 -10.19 0.76 -23.54
N ALA A 100 -9.24 0.74 -24.47
CA ALA A 100 -8.73 1.96 -25.09
C ALA A 100 -9.79 2.68 -25.92
N THR A 101 -10.58 1.94 -26.70
CA THR A 101 -11.72 2.47 -27.46
C THR A 101 -12.72 3.17 -26.55
N TYR A 102 -13.15 2.53 -25.46
CA TYR A 102 -14.08 3.12 -24.50
C TYR A 102 -13.50 4.34 -23.77
N ARG A 103 -12.19 4.32 -23.44
CA ARG A 103 -11.54 5.50 -22.84
C ARG A 103 -11.49 6.68 -23.82
N ASN A 104 -11.17 6.42 -25.09
CA ASN A 104 -11.18 7.43 -26.15
C ASN A 104 -12.59 8.00 -26.36
N ALA A 105 -13.61 7.14 -26.41
CA ALA A 105 -15.00 7.57 -26.56
C ALA A 105 -15.45 8.54 -25.46
N ILE A 106 -15.05 8.31 -24.19
CA ILE A 106 -15.30 9.28 -23.10
C ILE A 106 -14.47 10.56 -23.29
N HIS A 107 -13.20 10.42 -23.68
CA HIS A 107 -12.31 11.55 -23.89
C HIS A 107 -12.83 12.50 -24.97
N ASP A 108 -13.47 11.97 -26.01
CA ASP A 108 -14.04 12.75 -27.12
C ASP A 108 -15.14 13.71 -26.66
N TYR A 109 -15.86 13.41 -25.57
CA TYR A 109 -16.78 14.38 -24.94
C TYR A 109 -16.01 15.55 -24.32
N PHE A 110 -14.83 15.32 -23.74
CA PHE A 110 -14.02 16.39 -23.15
C PHE A 110 -13.32 17.25 -24.19
N ILE A 111 -12.89 16.69 -25.32
CA ILE A 111 -12.18 17.44 -26.36
C ILE A 111 -13.08 17.93 -27.49
N GLY A 112 -14.36 17.55 -27.48
CA GLY A 112 -15.35 17.98 -28.46
C GLY A 112 -15.19 17.31 -29.81
N ARG A 113 -15.11 15.98 -29.82
CA ARG A 113 -14.93 15.15 -31.03
C ARG A 113 -15.84 13.93 -31.08
N THR A 114 -16.89 13.90 -30.27
CA THR A 114 -17.81 12.76 -30.25
C THR A 114 -18.95 12.98 -31.24
N ASP A 115 -19.29 11.96 -32.01
CA ASP A 115 -20.42 12.01 -32.94
C ASP A 115 -21.78 12.05 -32.21
N ASN A 116 -21.81 11.76 -30.89
CA ASN A 116 -23.03 11.78 -30.07
C ASN A 116 -23.46 13.19 -29.66
N LEU A 117 -22.68 14.22 -30.00
CA LEU A 117 -22.99 15.63 -29.72
C LEU A 117 -23.02 16.45 -31.00
N THR A 118 -23.78 17.53 -30.98
CA THR A 118 -23.81 18.48 -32.11
C THR A 118 -22.47 19.19 -32.29
N ASP A 119 -22.14 19.59 -33.53
CA ASP A 119 -20.93 20.36 -33.84
C ASP A 119 -20.78 21.63 -32.99
N ALA A 120 -21.90 22.28 -32.64
CA ALA A 120 -21.90 23.47 -31.78
C ALA A 120 -21.41 23.16 -30.36
N ILE A 121 -21.85 22.04 -29.78
CA ILE A 121 -21.41 21.60 -28.45
C ILE A 121 -19.96 21.13 -28.51
N ASN A 122 -19.62 20.31 -29.51
CA ASN A 122 -18.25 19.84 -29.75
C ASN A 122 -17.26 21.01 -29.87
N LYS A 123 -17.59 22.03 -30.68
CA LYS A 123 -16.76 23.23 -30.83
C LYS A 123 -16.57 23.96 -29.50
N ARG A 124 -17.62 24.11 -28.69
CA ARG A 124 -17.55 24.74 -27.36
C ARG A 124 -16.63 23.95 -26.43
N HIS A 125 -16.76 22.62 -26.39
CA HIS A 125 -15.90 21.75 -25.57
C HIS A 125 -14.43 21.84 -26.00
N ALA A 126 -14.16 21.83 -27.31
CA ALA A 126 -12.81 22.00 -27.85
C ALA A 126 -12.16 23.34 -27.44
N GLU A 127 -12.94 24.43 -27.47
CA GLU A 127 -12.48 25.76 -27.02
C GLU A 127 -12.17 25.79 -25.52
N ILE A 128 -13.07 25.24 -24.68
CA ILE A 128 -12.86 25.12 -23.23
C ILE A 128 -11.59 24.31 -22.95
N TYR A 129 -11.51 23.10 -23.51
CA TYR A 129 -10.43 22.14 -23.25
C TYR A 129 -9.05 22.72 -23.58
N LYS A 130 -8.94 23.43 -24.71
CA LYS A 130 -7.72 24.11 -25.13
C LYS A 130 -7.27 25.17 -24.11
N GLY A 131 -8.20 25.78 -23.37
CA GLY A 131 -7.94 26.78 -22.34
C GLY A 131 -7.59 26.23 -20.95
N LEU A 132 -7.98 24.98 -20.64
CA LEU A 132 -7.90 24.41 -19.29
C LEU A 132 -6.47 24.32 -18.73
N PHE A 133 -5.49 23.94 -19.55
CA PHE A 133 -4.15 23.55 -19.05
C PHE A 133 -3.08 24.63 -19.27
N LYS A 134 -3.46 25.90 -19.20
CA LYS A 134 -2.61 27.06 -19.49
C LYS A 134 -3.13 28.30 -18.76
N ALA A 135 -2.43 29.43 -18.94
CA ALA A 135 -2.80 30.71 -18.32
C ALA A 135 -4.23 31.19 -18.65
N GLU A 136 -4.84 30.71 -19.73
CA GLU A 136 -6.23 31.05 -20.09
C GLU A 136 -7.25 30.62 -19.01
N LEU A 137 -6.90 29.64 -18.16
CA LEU A 137 -7.72 29.25 -17.01
C LEU A 137 -7.95 30.41 -16.02
N PHE A 138 -7.04 31.38 -15.96
CA PHE A 138 -7.05 32.50 -14.99
C PHE A 138 -7.70 33.76 -15.55
N ASN A 139 -7.97 33.83 -16.86
CA ASN A 139 -8.47 35.05 -17.51
C ASN A 139 -10.01 35.18 -17.51
N GLY A 140 -10.71 34.21 -16.89
CA GLY A 140 -12.17 34.17 -16.80
C GLY A 140 -12.92 33.77 -18.08
N LYS A 141 -12.24 33.54 -19.21
CA LYS A 141 -12.91 33.08 -20.45
C LYS A 141 -13.55 31.70 -20.27
N VAL A 142 -12.85 30.79 -19.59
CA VAL A 142 -13.39 29.45 -19.28
C VAL A 142 -14.61 29.55 -18.35
N LEU A 143 -14.56 30.44 -17.34
CA LEU A 143 -15.67 30.66 -16.41
C LEU A 143 -16.95 31.10 -17.13
N LYS A 144 -16.84 32.05 -18.08
CA LYS A 144 -17.98 32.49 -18.89
C LYS A 144 -18.63 31.35 -19.67
N GLN A 145 -17.82 30.40 -20.15
CA GLN A 145 -18.32 29.25 -20.91
C GLN A 145 -18.89 28.13 -20.02
N LEU A 146 -18.66 28.12 -18.70
CA LEU A 146 -19.29 27.15 -17.78
C LEU A 146 -20.63 27.64 -17.20
N GLY A 147 -20.90 28.95 -17.31
CA GLY A 147 -22.20 29.58 -17.04
C GLY A 147 -22.56 29.76 -15.56
N THR A 148 -22.14 28.85 -14.69
CA THR A 148 -22.57 28.81 -13.27
C THR A 148 -21.51 29.30 -12.27
N VAL A 149 -20.26 29.48 -12.70
CA VAL A 149 -19.15 29.78 -11.80
C VAL A 149 -18.78 31.26 -11.90
N THR A 150 -19.20 32.05 -10.91
CA THR A 150 -18.73 33.43 -10.71
C THR A 150 -17.58 33.46 -9.70
N THR A 151 -16.65 34.41 -9.86
CA THR A 151 -15.58 34.65 -8.88
C THR A 151 -15.97 35.78 -7.93
N THR A 152 -15.75 35.58 -6.63
CA THR A 152 -15.90 36.66 -5.64
C THR A 152 -14.75 37.67 -5.76
N GLU A 153 -14.88 38.83 -5.10
CA GLU A 153 -13.81 39.83 -5.08
C GLU A 153 -12.49 39.28 -4.50
N HIS A 154 -12.58 38.49 -3.43
CA HIS A 154 -11.44 37.77 -2.84
C HIS A 154 -10.79 36.80 -3.83
N GLU A 155 -11.60 36.01 -4.53
CA GLU A 155 -11.11 35.06 -5.53
C GLU A 155 -10.43 35.75 -6.72
N ASN A 156 -10.96 36.90 -7.14
CA ASN A 156 -10.34 37.74 -8.15
C ASN A 156 -9.01 38.35 -7.67
N ALA A 157 -8.91 38.73 -6.40
CA ALA A 157 -7.65 39.19 -5.81
C ALA A 157 -6.58 38.07 -5.79
N LEU A 158 -6.98 36.84 -5.42
CA LEU A 158 -6.11 35.67 -5.47
C LEU A 158 -5.65 35.36 -6.90
N LEU A 159 -6.55 35.40 -7.89
CA LEU A 159 -6.19 35.20 -9.30
C LEU A 159 -5.15 36.24 -9.78
N ARG A 160 -5.37 37.52 -9.47
CA ARG A 160 -4.44 38.61 -9.81
C ARG A 160 -3.07 38.46 -9.16
N SER A 161 -2.96 37.83 -7.99
CA SER A 161 -1.68 37.61 -7.31
C SER A 161 -0.71 36.71 -8.09
N PHE A 162 -1.20 36.00 -9.12
CA PHE A 162 -0.41 35.18 -10.05
C PHE A 162 -0.27 35.79 -11.44
N ASP A 163 -0.62 37.07 -11.64
CA ASP A 163 -0.30 37.75 -12.90
C ASP A 163 1.19 37.64 -13.21
N LYS A 164 1.52 37.30 -14.46
CA LYS A 164 2.88 36.99 -14.95
C LYS A 164 3.60 35.86 -14.17
N PHE A 165 2.88 35.11 -13.33
CA PHE A 165 3.39 34.04 -12.48
C PHE A 165 2.64 32.72 -12.66
N THR A 166 1.76 32.59 -13.66
CA THR A 166 0.95 31.39 -13.93
C THR A 166 1.78 30.14 -14.25
N THR A 167 3.07 30.29 -14.59
CA THR A 167 4.00 29.16 -14.75
C THR A 167 4.26 28.42 -13.44
N TYR A 168 3.96 29.03 -12.29
CA TYR A 168 3.94 28.36 -10.98
C TYR A 168 2.99 27.15 -10.97
N PHE A 169 1.94 27.18 -11.79
CA PHE A 169 0.97 26.10 -11.94
C PHE A 169 1.37 25.04 -12.98
N SER A 170 2.60 25.06 -13.53
CA SER A 170 2.99 24.10 -14.59
C SER A 170 2.81 22.64 -14.18
N GLY A 171 3.28 22.26 -12.99
CA GLY A 171 3.06 20.91 -12.45
C GLY A 171 1.59 20.62 -12.13
N PHE A 172 0.83 21.65 -11.73
CA PHE A 172 -0.61 21.52 -11.51
C PHE A 172 -1.36 21.26 -12.81
N TYR A 173 -0.98 21.90 -13.92
CA TYR A 173 -1.56 21.61 -15.25
C TYR A 173 -1.30 20.17 -15.67
N GLU A 174 -0.09 19.64 -15.52
CA GLU A 174 0.20 18.23 -15.86
C GLU A 174 -0.61 17.27 -14.99
N ASN A 175 -0.72 17.55 -13.68
CA ASN A 175 -1.58 16.78 -12.79
C ASN A 175 -3.06 16.82 -13.22
N ARG A 176 -3.54 17.91 -13.82
CA ARG A 176 -4.91 18.04 -14.35
C ARG A 176 -5.05 17.40 -15.73
N LYS A 177 -4.07 17.49 -16.62
CA LYS A 177 -4.08 16.74 -17.90
C LYS A 177 -4.23 15.25 -17.65
N ASN A 178 -3.52 14.72 -16.66
CA ASN A 178 -3.64 13.32 -16.24
C ASN A 178 -5.05 12.92 -15.75
N VAL A 179 -5.90 13.89 -15.36
CA VAL A 179 -7.31 13.65 -15.00
C VAL A 179 -8.18 13.44 -16.23
N PHE A 180 -7.93 14.17 -17.31
CA PHE A 180 -8.74 14.11 -18.53
C PHE A 180 -8.17 13.18 -19.61
N SER A 181 -6.96 12.64 -19.42
CA SER A 181 -6.27 11.78 -20.38
C SER A 181 -7.09 10.55 -20.80
N ALA A 182 -6.99 10.16 -22.07
CA ALA A 182 -7.53 8.89 -22.58
C ALA A 182 -6.61 7.69 -22.28
N GLU A 183 -5.38 7.96 -21.81
CA GLU A 183 -4.39 6.93 -21.52
C GLU A 183 -4.82 6.00 -20.37
N ASP A 184 -4.27 4.79 -20.37
CA ASP A 184 -4.44 3.81 -19.29
C ASP A 184 -3.63 4.22 -18.04
N ILE A 185 -4.15 5.22 -17.32
CA ILE A 185 -3.60 5.75 -16.08
C ILE A 185 -4.69 5.89 -15.01
N SER A 186 -4.41 5.41 -13.80
CA SER A 186 -5.38 5.38 -12.68
C SER A 186 -5.83 6.75 -12.17
N THR A 187 -5.15 7.82 -12.59
CA THR A 187 -5.52 9.22 -12.31
C THR A 187 -6.58 9.77 -13.26
N ALA A 188 -6.88 9.09 -14.36
CA ALA A 188 -7.78 9.59 -15.39
C ALA A 188 -9.24 9.21 -15.16
N ILE A 189 -10.15 10.12 -15.50
CA ILE A 189 -11.61 9.91 -15.48
C ILE A 189 -12.02 8.77 -16.43
N PRO A 190 -11.56 8.71 -17.70
CA PRO A 190 -11.90 7.61 -18.59
C PRO A 190 -11.49 6.24 -18.03
N HIS A 191 -10.28 6.08 -17.47
CA HIS A 191 -9.86 4.85 -16.80
C HIS A 191 -10.79 4.49 -15.63
N ARG A 192 -11.11 5.45 -14.74
CA ARG A 192 -12.00 5.25 -13.59
C ARG A 192 -13.37 4.72 -14.03
N ILE A 193 -13.89 5.21 -15.14
CA ILE A 193 -15.18 4.76 -15.65
C ILE A 193 -15.07 3.36 -16.27
N VAL A 194 -14.09 3.14 -17.15
CA VAL A 194 -14.02 1.95 -18.02
C VAL A 194 -13.44 0.72 -17.31
N GLN A 195 -12.38 0.89 -16.52
CA GLN A 195 -11.61 -0.23 -15.95
C GLN A 195 -11.85 -0.43 -14.46
N ASP A 196 -12.25 0.62 -13.71
CA ASP A 196 -12.54 0.50 -12.29
C ASP A 196 -14.04 0.28 -12.02
N ASN A 197 -14.91 1.20 -12.46
CA ASN A 197 -16.32 1.22 -12.07
C ASN A 197 -17.21 0.32 -12.93
N PHE A 198 -17.00 0.25 -14.25
CA PHE A 198 -17.83 -0.60 -15.10
C PHE A 198 -17.73 -2.08 -14.74
N PRO A 199 -16.53 -2.68 -14.52
CA PRO A 199 -16.45 -4.07 -14.09
C PRO A 199 -17.13 -4.36 -12.75
N LYS A 200 -17.16 -3.38 -11.82
CA LYS A 200 -17.90 -3.51 -10.55
C LYS A 200 -19.40 -3.48 -10.78
N PHE A 201 -19.88 -2.57 -11.63
CA PHE A 201 -21.29 -2.48 -11.99
C PHE A 201 -21.77 -3.74 -12.73
N LYS A 202 -21.02 -4.23 -13.72
CA LYS A 202 -21.30 -5.50 -14.42
C LYS A 202 -21.42 -6.67 -13.44
N GLU A 203 -20.48 -6.79 -12.50
CA GLU A 203 -20.53 -7.85 -11.47
C GLU A 203 -21.77 -7.71 -10.57
N ASN A 204 -22.16 -6.48 -10.21
CA ASN A 204 -23.37 -6.24 -9.44
C ASN A 204 -24.65 -6.67 -10.19
N CYS A 205 -24.72 -6.42 -11.50
CA CYS A 205 -25.84 -6.89 -12.32
C CYS A 205 -25.93 -8.43 -12.32
N HIS A 206 -24.78 -9.10 -12.39
CA HIS A 206 -24.70 -10.57 -12.30
C HIS A 206 -25.12 -11.09 -10.92
N ILE A 207 -24.66 -10.46 -9.83
CA ILE A 207 -25.04 -10.78 -8.45
C ILE A 207 -26.55 -10.63 -8.26
N PHE A 208 -27.11 -9.48 -8.68
CA PHE A 208 -28.55 -9.20 -8.58
C PHE A 208 -29.36 -10.30 -9.27
N THR A 209 -29.05 -10.58 -10.54
CA THR A 209 -29.78 -11.57 -11.36
C THR A 209 -29.73 -12.98 -10.76
N ARG A 210 -28.57 -13.41 -10.25
CA ARG A 210 -28.45 -14.74 -9.62
C ARG A 210 -29.21 -14.83 -8.31
N LEU A 211 -29.19 -13.77 -7.50
CA LEU A 211 -29.89 -13.74 -6.22
C LEU A 211 -31.40 -13.80 -6.40
N ILE A 212 -31.98 -12.97 -7.28
CA ILE A 212 -33.43 -12.94 -7.47
C ILE A 212 -33.95 -14.16 -8.23
N THR A 213 -33.13 -14.78 -9.08
CA THR A 213 -33.50 -16.06 -9.72
C THR A 213 -33.55 -17.19 -8.69
N ALA A 214 -32.60 -17.25 -7.76
CA ALA A 214 -32.57 -18.28 -6.72
C ALA A 214 -33.56 -18.01 -5.57
N VAL A 215 -33.78 -16.74 -5.22
CA VAL A 215 -34.67 -16.29 -4.14
C VAL A 215 -35.49 -15.09 -4.62
N PRO A 216 -36.61 -15.33 -5.33
CA PRO A 216 -37.41 -14.27 -5.95
C PRO A 216 -37.95 -13.19 -5.01
N SER A 217 -38.20 -13.51 -3.74
CA SER A 217 -38.66 -12.53 -2.73
C SER A 217 -37.65 -11.41 -2.48
N LEU A 218 -36.35 -11.62 -2.74
CA LEU A 218 -35.34 -10.58 -2.63
C LEU A 218 -35.59 -9.41 -3.58
N ARG A 219 -36.24 -9.66 -4.72
CA ARG A 219 -36.62 -8.62 -5.68
C ARG A 219 -37.46 -7.53 -5.01
N GLU A 220 -38.49 -7.93 -4.30
CA GLU A 220 -39.40 -7.02 -3.59
C GLU A 220 -38.70 -6.34 -2.41
N HIS A 221 -37.89 -7.08 -1.66
CA HIS A 221 -37.07 -6.48 -0.59
C HIS A 221 -36.12 -5.40 -1.11
N PHE A 222 -35.48 -5.62 -2.26
CA PHE A 222 -34.55 -4.66 -2.84
C PHE A 222 -35.28 -3.42 -3.39
N GLU A 223 -36.43 -3.59 -4.04
CA GLU A 223 -37.28 -2.48 -4.46
C GLU A 223 -37.77 -1.66 -3.26
N ASN A 224 -38.15 -2.31 -2.16
CA ASN A 224 -38.59 -1.64 -0.93
C ASN A 224 -37.45 -0.87 -0.26
N VAL A 225 -36.22 -1.39 -0.27
CA VAL A 225 -35.05 -0.63 0.21
C VAL A 225 -34.83 0.63 -0.64
N LYS A 226 -34.90 0.51 -1.97
CA LYS A 226 -34.76 1.66 -2.88
C LYS A 226 -35.82 2.74 -2.59
N LYS A 227 -37.07 2.33 -2.39
CA LYS A 227 -38.19 3.22 -2.03
C LYS A 227 -38.01 3.86 -0.65
N ALA A 228 -37.59 3.09 0.36
CA ALA A 228 -37.37 3.59 1.72
C ALA A 228 -36.21 4.60 1.80
N ILE A 229 -35.18 4.43 0.96
CA ILE A 229 -34.08 5.39 0.82
C ILE A 229 -34.52 6.63 0.02
N GLY A 230 -35.52 6.50 -0.87
CA GLY A 230 -36.07 7.61 -1.64
C GLY A 230 -35.20 8.03 -2.84
N ILE A 231 -34.50 7.08 -3.46
CA ILE A 231 -33.58 7.34 -4.59
C ILE A 231 -33.99 6.57 -5.84
N PHE A 232 -33.60 7.07 -7.02
CA PHE A 232 -33.94 6.46 -8.33
C PHE A 232 -35.43 6.13 -8.44
N VAL A 233 -36.27 7.10 -8.02
CA VAL A 233 -37.71 6.92 -7.87
C VAL A 233 -38.42 6.52 -9.17
N SER A 234 -37.89 6.93 -10.31
CA SER A 234 -38.41 6.64 -11.66
C SER A 234 -37.73 5.45 -12.35
N THR A 235 -36.90 4.69 -11.64
CA THR A 235 -36.15 3.55 -12.19
C THR A 235 -36.41 2.34 -11.31
N SER A 236 -36.86 1.24 -11.91
CA SER A 236 -37.06 -0.02 -11.19
C SER A 236 -35.72 -0.59 -10.69
N ILE A 237 -35.77 -1.45 -9.67
CA ILE A 237 -34.55 -2.12 -9.20
C ILE A 237 -33.87 -2.94 -10.32
N GLU A 238 -34.63 -3.53 -11.25
CA GLU A 238 -34.07 -4.23 -12.41
C GLU A 238 -33.28 -3.31 -13.34
N GLU A 239 -33.84 -2.14 -13.66
CA GLU A 239 -33.17 -1.16 -14.52
C GLU A 239 -31.91 -0.59 -13.86
N VAL A 240 -31.93 -0.38 -12.53
CA VAL A 240 -30.74 0.02 -11.77
C VAL A 240 -29.60 -0.98 -11.94
N PHE A 241 -29.91 -2.28 -12.07
CA PHE A 241 -28.96 -3.36 -12.33
C PHE A 241 -28.94 -3.81 -13.80
N SER A 242 -29.10 -2.87 -14.72
CA SER A 242 -28.99 -3.08 -16.18
C SER A 242 -27.97 -2.13 -16.81
N PHE A 243 -27.26 -2.58 -17.85
CA PHE A 243 -26.14 -1.84 -18.47
C PHE A 243 -26.47 -0.41 -18.91
N PRO A 244 -27.63 -0.09 -19.51
CA PRO A 244 -27.94 1.28 -19.92
C PRO A 244 -27.90 2.29 -18.76
N PHE A 245 -28.27 1.87 -17.55
CA PHE A 245 -28.27 2.73 -16.37
C PHE A 245 -26.87 3.13 -15.92
N TYR A 246 -25.83 2.39 -16.33
CA TYR A 246 -24.45 2.76 -15.99
C TYR A 246 -24.03 4.13 -16.54
N ASN A 247 -24.60 4.56 -17.68
CA ASN A 247 -24.40 5.91 -18.20
C ASN A 247 -24.88 7.00 -17.22
N GLN A 248 -25.84 6.68 -16.35
CA GLN A 248 -26.33 7.57 -15.30
C GLN A 248 -25.49 7.52 -14.02
N LEU A 249 -24.44 6.70 -13.96
CA LEU A 249 -23.59 6.48 -12.78
C LEU A 249 -22.16 7.01 -12.98
N LEU A 250 -21.96 7.92 -13.94
CA LEU A 250 -20.64 8.46 -14.29
C LEU A 250 -20.22 9.66 -13.43
N THR A 251 -21.19 10.39 -12.87
CA THR A 251 -20.98 11.56 -11.99
C THR A 251 -20.95 11.16 -10.51
N GLN A 252 -20.32 12.01 -9.69
CA GLN A 252 -20.13 11.69 -8.27
C GLN A 252 -21.43 11.63 -7.47
N THR A 253 -22.37 12.54 -7.75
CA THR A 253 -23.69 12.57 -7.12
C THR A 253 -24.42 11.24 -7.29
N GLN A 254 -24.44 10.73 -8.52
CA GLN A 254 -25.12 9.48 -8.86
C GLN A 254 -24.39 8.26 -8.28
N ILE A 255 -23.05 8.29 -8.26
CA ILE A 255 -22.23 7.27 -7.57
C ILE A 255 -22.56 7.23 -6.07
N ASP A 256 -22.70 8.38 -5.42
CA ASP A 256 -23.03 8.45 -3.99
C ASP A 256 -24.43 7.92 -3.71
N LEU A 257 -25.44 8.22 -4.55
CA LEU A 257 -26.78 7.63 -4.44
C LEU A 257 -26.76 6.11 -4.63
N TYR A 258 -26.10 5.62 -5.68
CA TYR A 258 -25.95 4.17 -5.92
C TYR A 258 -25.25 3.48 -4.74
N ASN A 259 -24.16 4.03 -4.23
CA ASN A 259 -23.46 3.44 -3.10
C ASN A 259 -24.30 3.44 -1.80
N GLN A 260 -25.19 4.42 -1.62
CA GLN A 260 -26.12 4.46 -0.49
C GLN A 260 -27.30 3.50 -0.65
N LEU A 261 -27.74 3.20 -1.88
CA LEU A 261 -28.64 2.06 -2.12
C LEU A 261 -28.03 0.77 -1.56
N LEU A 262 -26.73 0.56 -1.83
CA LEU A 262 -26.00 -0.64 -1.41
C LEU A 262 -25.70 -0.66 0.10
N GLY A 263 -25.33 0.48 0.68
CA GLY A 263 -24.78 0.59 2.05
C GLY A 263 -25.69 1.22 3.11
N GLY A 264 -26.84 1.78 2.74
CA GLY A 264 -27.79 2.45 3.62
C GLY A 264 -27.37 3.84 4.09
N ILE A 265 -28.21 4.44 4.95
CA ILE A 265 -28.07 5.82 5.45
C ILE A 265 -28.12 5.83 6.98
N SER A 266 -27.09 6.37 7.62
CA SER A 266 -27.07 6.57 9.07
C SER A 266 -27.69 7.91 9.44
N ARG A 267 -28.54 7.89 10.47
CA ARG A 267 -29.08 9.08 11.14
C ARG A 267 -28.15 9.46 12.30
N GLU A 268 -28.62 10.32 13.21
CA GLU A 268 -27.87 10.71 14.42
C GLU A 268 -27.46 9.47 15.24
N ALA A 269 -26.32 9.54 15.91
CA ALA A 269 -25.80 8.40 16.67
C ALA A 269 -26.81 7.99 17.76
N GLY A 270 -27.14 6.71 17.85
CA GLY A 270 -28.18 6.17 18.76
C GLY A 270 -29.49 5.82 18.07
N THR A 271 -29.76 6.38 16.87
CA THR A 271 -31.00 6.11 16.11
C THR A 271 -30.86 4.94 15.12
N GLU A 272 -31.98 4.33 14.73
CA GLU A 272 -31.95 3.21 13.77
C GLU A 272 -31.46 3.66 12.38
N LYS A 273 -30.40 3.00 11.90
CA LYS A 273 -29.86 3.19 10.57
C LYS A 273 -30.82 2.64 9.49
N ILE A 274 -31.05 3.42 8.43
CA ILE A 274 -31.74 2.93 7.24
C ILE A 274 -30.81 1.93 6.52
N LYS A 275 -31.30 0.70 6.33
CA LYS A 275 -30.51 -0.42 5.80
C LYS A 275 -30.39 -0.33 4.28
N GLY A 276 -29.20 -0.64 3.75
CA GLY A 276 -28.98 -0.85 2.31
C GLY A 276 -29.15 -2.31 1.90
N LEU A 277 -29.02 -2.59 0.59
CA LEU A 277 -29.17 -3.94 0.05
C LEU A 277 -28.22 -4.97 0.70
N ASN A 278 -26.96 -4.57 0.95
CA ASN A 278 -25.97 -5.47 1.55
C ASN A 278 -26.30 -5.81 3.01
N GLU A 279 -26.91 -4.89 3.76
CA GLU A 279 -27.33 -5.15 5.14
C GLU A 279 -28.54 -6.06 5.17
N VAL A 280 -29.51 -5.87 4.27
CA VAL A 280 -30.66 -6.77 4.12
C VAL A 280 -30.21 -8.19 3.80
N LEU A 281 -29.27 -8.35 2.87
CA LEU A 281 -28.68 -9.65 2.53
C LEU A 281 -27.93 -10.29 3.72
N ASN A 282 -27.12 -9.51 4.43
CA ASN A 282 -26.40 -10.01 5.60
C ASN A 282 -27.37 -10.44 6.71
N LEU A 283 -28.44 -9.68 6.96
CA LEU A 283 -29.48 -10.06 7.92
C LEU A 283 -30.23 -11.32 7.48
N ALA A 284 -30.53 -11.47 6.19
CA ALA A 284 -31.13 -12.69 5.66
C ALA A 284 -30.22 -13.91 5.89
N ILE A 285 -28.91 -13.78 5.65
CA ILE A 285 -27.94 -14.86 5.91
C ILE A 285 -27.84 -15.19 7.42
N GLN A 286 -27.88 -14.19 8.29
CA GLN A 286 -27.74 -14.41 9.73
C GLN A 286 -28.95 -15.13 10.38
N LYS A 287 -30.09 -15.22 9.67
CA LYS A 287 -31.23 -16.04 10.10
C LYS A 287 -30.91 -17.54 10.15
N ASN A 288 -29.89 -18.00 9.40
CA ASN A 288 -29.46 -19.41 9.34
C ASN A 288 -30.60 -20.41 9.03
N ASP A 289 -31.55 -20.00 8.18
CA ASP A 289 -32.56 -20.87 7.61
C ASP A 289 -32.12 -21.42 6.23
N GLU A 290 -32.97 -22.21 5.56
CA GLU A 290 -32.64 -22.75 4.24
C GLU A 290 -32.37 -21.65 3.20
N THR A 291 -33.13 -20.55 3.26
CA THR A 291 -32.94 -19.40 2.36
C THR A 291 -31.58 -18.74 2.60
N ALA A 292 -31.17 -18.60 3.87
CA ALA A 292 -29.85 -18.11 4.24
C ALA A 292 -28.73 -18.95 3.64
N HIS A 293 -28.87 -20.29 3.66
CA HIS A 293 -27.88 -21.19 3.07
C HIS A 293 -27.82 -21.06 1.54
N ILE A 294 -28.96 -20.90 0.87
CA ILE A 294 -29.01 -20.64 -0.59
C ILE A 294 -28.28 -19.33 -0.90
N ILE A 295 -28.60 -18.22 -0.21
CA ILE A 295 -27.96 -16.92 -0.43
C ILE A 295 -26.44 -17.00 -0.15
N ALA A 296 -26.04 -17.63 0.95
CA ALA A 296 -24.63 -17.75 1.33
C ALA A 296 -23.80 -18.59 0.36
N SER A 297 -24.44 -19.50 -0.40
CA SER A 297 -23.78 -20.29 -1.45
C SER A 297 -23.49 -19.50 -2.73
N LEU A 298 -24.14 -18.34 -2.90
CA LEU A 298 -24.01 -17.47 -4.07
C LEU A 298 -23.08 -16.28 -3.79
N PRO A 299 -22.48 -15.66 -4.83
CA PRO A 299 -21.96 -14.31 -4.72
C PRO A 299 -23.13 -13.37 -4.37
N HIS A 300 -23.17 -12.88 -3.14
CA HIS A 300 -24.33 -12.14 -2.63
C HIS A 300 -24.05 -10.66 -2.35
N ARG A 301 -22.80 -10.28 -2.03
CA ARG A 301 -22.49 -8.90 -1.63
C ARG A 301 -22.22 -7.99 -2.82
N PHE A 302 -23.04 -6.96 -2.99
CA PHE A 302 -22.84 -5.91 -3.97
C PHE A 302 -21.60 -5.05 -3.67
N ILE A 303 -20.92 -4.63 -4.75
CA ILE A 303 -19.65 -3.92 -4.76
C ILE A 303 -19.90 -2.42 -4.99
N PRO A 304 -19.55 -1.53 -4.04
CA PRO A 304 -19.69 -0.09 -4.25
C PRO A 304 -18.74 0.42 -5.34
N LEU A 305 -19.19 1.42 -6.09
CA LEU A 305 -18.40 2.11 -7.11
C LEU A 305 -17.38 3.04 -6.45
N PHE A 306 -16.21 3.19 -7.08
CA PHE A 306 -15.23 4.19 -6.65
C PHE A 306 -15.72 5.60 -6.99
N LYS A 307 -15.31 6.57 -6.18
CA LYS A 307 -15.59 7.99 -6.42
C LYS A 307 -15.09 8.41 -7.81
N GLN A 308 -15.70 9.42 -8.43
CA GLN A 308 -15.15 10.05 -9.61
C GLN A 308 -13.90 10.88 -9.26
N ILE A 309 -12.97 11.03 -10.20
CA ILE A 309 -11.74 11.81 -10.00
C ILE A 309 -12.09 13.29 -9.75
N LEU A 310 -11.32 13.96 -8.90
CA LEU A 310 -11.50 15.34 -8.40
C LEU A 310 -12.78 15.65 -7.61
N SER A 311 -13.85 14.88 -7.77
CA SER A 311 -15.17 15.21 -7.23
C SER A 311 -15.20 15.21 -5.69
N ASP A 312 -16.02 16.08 -5.10
CA ASP A 312 -16.31 16.08 -3.67
C ASP A 312 -17.40 15.04 -3.37
N ARG A 313 -17.24 14.28 -2.28
CA ARG A 313 -18.26 13.30 -1.88
C ARG A 313 -19.35 14.00 -1.11
N ASN A 314 -20.59 13.58 -1.36
CA ASN A 314 -21.73 13.92 -0.52
C ASN A 314 -22.29 12.64 0.10
N THR A 315 -22.95 12.77 1.23
CA THR A 315 -23.65 11.67 1.89
C THR A 315 -25.00 12.17 2.37
N LEU A 316 -26.02 11.33 2.26
CA LEU A 316 -27.33 11.53 2.87
C LEU A 316 -27.31 11.15 4.36
N SER A 317 -26.23 10.53 4.83
CA SER A 317 -26.06 10.24 6.26
C SER A 317 -25.77 11.51 7.05
N PHE A 318 -26.27 11.57 8.28
CA PHE A 318 -26.03 12.68 9.19
C PHE A 318 -24.54 12.85 9.50
N ILE A 319 -24.05 14.10 9.44
CA ILE A 319 -22.69 14.48 9.82
C ILE A 319 -22.79 15.37 11.05
N LEU A 320 -22.15 14.96 12.15
CA LEU A 320 -22.05 15.77 13.36
C LEU A 320 -21.34 17.10 13.07
N GLU A 321 -21.86 18.19 13.62
CA GLU A 321 -21.14 19.46 13.67
C GLU A 321 -19.82 19.31 14.43
N GLU A 322 -18.76 19.96 13.95
CA GLU A 322 -17.44 19.89 14.56
C GLU A 322 -17.12 21.14 15.39
N PHE A 323 -16.62 20.95 16.62
CA PHE A 323 -15.95 22.01 17.38
C PHE A 323 -14.75 22.59 16.61
N LYS A 324 -14.50 23.88 16.78
CA LYS A 324 -13.48 24.68 16.06
C LYS A 324 -12.31 25.11 16.93
N SER A 325 -12.46 25.15 18.25
CA SER A 325 -11.41 25.61 19.17
C SER A 325 -11.40 24.87 20.52
N ASP A 326 -10.26 24.91 21.23
CA ASP A 326 -10.11 24.32 22.57
C ASP A 326 -11.17 24.89 23.53
N GLU A 327 -11.37 26.21 23.46
CA GLU A 327 -12.30 26.95 24.31
C GLU A 327 -13.75 26.50 24.09
N GLU A 328 -14.14 26.30 22.83
CA GLU A 328 -15.49 25.85 22.47
C GLU A 328 -15.79 24.46 23.05
N VAL A 329 -14.83 23.53 23.00
CA VAL A 329 -14.98 22.19 23.60
C VAL A 329 -15.14 22.30 25.13
N ILE A 330 -14.24 23.02 25.78
CA ILE A 330 -14.18 23.11 27.25
C ILE A 330 -15.42 23.81 27.79
N GLN A 331 -15.80 24.96 27.22
CA GLN A 331 -16.97 25.71 27.68
C GLN A 331 -18.28 24.96 27.41
N SER A 332 -18.43 24.36 26.23
CA SER A 332 -19.65 23.61 25.89
C SER A 332 -19.83 22.41 26.83
N PHE A 333 -18.77 21.66 27.10
CA PHE A 333 -18.83 20.53 28.01
C PHE A 333 -19.00 20.95 29.48
N CYS A 334 -18.37 22.04 29.92
CA CYS A 334 -18.56 22.59 31.26
C CYS A 334 -20.03 22.99 31.52
N LYS A 335 -20.69 23.61 30.53
CA LYS A 335 -22.12 23.94 30.60
C LYS A 335 -22.97 22.69 30.74
N TYR A 336 -22.68 21.65 29.95
CA TYR A 336 -23.40 20.38 30.04
C TYR A 336 -23.22 19.70 31.40
N LYS A 337 -22.00 19.65 31.94
CA LYS A 337 -21.77 19.14 33.31
C LYS A 337 -22.51 19.91 34.39
N THR A 338 -22.67 21.22 34.21
CA THR A 338 -23.42 22.06 35.14
C THR A 338 -24.92 21.80 35.02
N LEU A 339 -25.42 21.59 33.80
CA LEU A 339 -26.80 21.18 33.56
C LEU A 339 -27.12 19.85 34.27
N LEU A 340 -26.30 18.81 34.06
CA LEU A 340 -26.49 17.50 34.70
C LEU A 340 -26.51 17.55 36.23
N ARG A 341 -25.75 18.48 36.84
CA ARG A 341 -25.79 18.70 38.29
C ARG A 341 -27.06 19.43 38.73
N ASN A 342 -27.49 20.42 37.96
CA ASN A 342 -28.70 21.19 38.26
C ASN A 342 -29.98 20.37 38.06
N GLU A 343 -29.96 19.40 37.15
CA GLU A 343 -31.07 18.47 36.87
C GLU A 343 -31.11 17.28 37.85
N ASN A 344 -30.16 17.19 38.79
CA ASN A 344 -30.05 16.11 39.76
C ASN A 344 -30.05 14.70 39.12
N VAL A 345 -29.41 14.58 37.96
CA VAL A 345 -29.42 13.35 37.15
C VAL A 345 -28.75 12.20 37.90
N LEU A 346 -27.67 12.50 38.63
CA LEU A 346 -26.88 11.49 39.32
C LEU A 346 -27.59 11.00 40.59
N GLU A 347 -28.15 11.92 41.37
CA GLU A 347 -28.93 11.61 42.57
C GLU A 347 -30.18 10.80 42.20
N THR A 348 -30.81 11.13 41.06
CA THR A 348 -31.95 10.37 40.54
C THR A 348 -31.55 8.97 40.09
N ALA A 349 -30.40 8.82 39.42
CA ALA A 349 -29.87 7.52 39.04
C ALA A 349 -29.54 6.66 40.27
N GLU A 350 -28.87 7.22 41.28
CA GLU A 350 -28.55 6.55 42.54
C GLU A 350 -29.83 6.06 43.25
N ALA A 351 -30.87 6.90 43.32
CA ALA A 351 -32.16 6.53 43.89
C ALA A 351 -32.82 5.36 43.12
N LEU A 352 -32.88 5.43 41.79
CA LEU A 352 -33.45 4.36 40.95
C LEU A 352 -32.72 3.03 41.14
N PHE A 353 -31.40 3.02 41.10
CA PHE A 353 -30.65 1.79 41.28
C PHE A 353 -30.72 1.25 42.72
N ASN A 354 -30.94 2.11 43.72
CA ASN A 354 -31.18 1.68 45.09
C ASN A 354 -32.57 1.04 45.27
N GLU A 355 -33.60 1.54 44.57
CA GLU A 355 -34.97 1.00 44.58
C GLU A 355 -35.03 -0.46 44.10
N LEU A 356 -34.12 -0.89 43.21
CA LEU A 356 -34.00 -2.28 42.73
C LEU A 356 -33.78 -3.30 43.86
N ASN A 357 -33.43 -2.87 45.07
CA ASN A 357 -33.30 -3.77 46.23
C ASN A 357 -34.64 -4.10 46.90
N SER A 358 -35.72 -3.37 46.60
CA SER A 358 -37.01 -3.47 47.31
C SER A 358 -38.25 -3.49 46.42
N ILE A 359 -38.16 -3.05 45.16
CA ILE A 359 -39.30 -3.06 44.22
C ILE A 359 -39.49 -4.44 43.56
N ASP A 360 -40.64 -4.63 42.91
CA ASP A 360 -40.93 -5.86 42.18
C ASP A 360 -40.11 -5.95 40.88
N LEU A 361 -39.08 -6.79 40.90
CA LEU A 361 -38.16 -6.99 39.77
C LEU A 361 -38.77 -7.73 38.58
N THR A 362 -40.00 -8.23 38.69
CA THR A 362 -40.74 -8.82 37.55
C THR A 362 -41.24 -7.76 36.57
N HIS A 363 -41.35 -6.50 37.03
CA HIS A 363 -41.76 -5.34 36.22
C HIS A 363 -40.58 -4.45 35.78
N ILE A 364 -39.34 -4.89 36.01
CA ILE A 364 -38.10 -4.21 35.58
C ILE A 364 -37.45 -5.03 34.47
N PHE A 365 -37.37 -4.48 33.26
CA PHE A 365 -36.94 -5.23 32.08
C PHE A 365 -35.55 -4.82 31.60
N ILE A 366 -34.79 -5.83 31.17
CA ILE A 366 -33.53 -5.69 30.47
C ILE A 366 -33.76 -5.90 28.98
N SER A 367 -33.21 -5.01 28.16
CA SER A 367 -33.28 -5.16 26.71
C SER A 367 -32.56 -6.43 26.26
N HIS A 368 -33.25 -7.28 25.48
CA HIS A 368 -32.62 -8.49 24.92
C HIS A 368 -31.40 -8.18 24.06
N LYS A 369 -31.35 -6.98 23.44
CA LYS A 369 -30.22 -6.49 22.64
C LYS A 369 -28.96 -6.25 23.48
N LYS A 370 -29.11 -6.09 24.80
CA LYS A 370 -28.03 -5.80 25.74
C LYS A 370 -27.65 -7.02 26.59
N LEU A 371 -28.40 -8.11 26.54
CA LEU A 371 -28.21 -9.29 27.39
C LEU A 371 -26.76 -9.81 27.36
N GLU A 372 -26.17 -10.00 26.18
CA GLU A 372 -24.78 -10.45 26.05
C GLU A 372 -23.74 -9.42 26.53
N THR A 373 -24.07 -8.12 26.40
CA THR A 373 -23.20 -7.02 26.89
C THR A 373 -23.18 -7.02 28.41
N ILE A 374 -24.35 -7.18 29.03
CA ILE A 374 -24.52 -7.27 30.47
C ILE A 374 -23.85 -8.54 30.99
N SER A 375 -24.06 -9.68 30.31
CA SER A 375 -23.40 -10.95 30.65
C SER A 375 -21.87 -10.82 30.64
N SER A 376 -21.31 -10.13 29.65
CA SER A 376 -19.85 -9.89 29.60
C SER A 376 -19.36 -8.92 30.68
N ALA A 377 -20.21 -8.01 31.14
CA ALA A 377 -19.87 -7.01 32.14
C ALA A 377 -20.01 -7.53 33.58
N LEU A 378 -20.88 -8.51 33.80
CA LEU A 378 -21.25 -9.03 35.13
C LEU A 378 -20.89 -10.50 35.35
N CYS A 379 -20.60 -11.27 34.30
CA CYS A 379 -20.32 -12.71 34.36
C CYS A 379 -19.02 -13.06 33.60
N ASP A 380 -18.59 -14.32 33.72
CA ASP A 380 -17.36 -14.82 33.09
C ASP A 380 -17.39 -14.78 31.56
N HIS A 381 -18.57 -14.96 30.96
CA HIS A 381 -18.74 -15.09 29.52
C HIS A 381 -19.92 -14.26 29.01
N TRP A 382 -19.81 -13.84 27.76
CA TRP A 382 -20.84 -13.09 27.03
C TRP A 382 -22.18 -13.84 26.91
N ASP A 383 -22.19 -15.15 27.07
CA ASP A 383 -23.38 -15.98 26.96
C ASP A 383 -23.83 -16.66 28.25
N THR A 384 -23.21 -16.38 29.39
CA THR A 384 -23.60 -16.93 30.70
C THR A 384 -25.09 -16.70 30.98
N LEU A 385 -25.57 -15.46 30.85
CA LEU A 385 -26.98 -15.14 31.11
C LEU A 385 -27.91 -15.84 30.12
N ARG A 386 -27.58 -15.84 28.82
CA ARG A 386 -28.38 -16.50 27.79
C ARG A 386 -28.50 -18.00 28.06
N ASN A 387 -27.40 -18.65 28.43
CA ASN A 387 -27.38 -20.08 28.71
C ASN A 387 -28.16 -20.39 30.00
N ALA A 388 -28.00 -19.58 31.06
CA ALA A 388 -28.77 -19.73 32.31
C ALA A 388 -30.29 -19.59 32.09
N LEU A 389 -30.71 -18.57 31.36
CA LEU A 389 -32.11 -18.35 30.99
C LEU A 389 -32.66 -19.48 30.11
N TYR A 390 -31.86 -19.96 29.16
CA TYR A 390 -32.21 -21.11 28.34
C TYR A 390 -32.44 -22.34 29.20
N GLU A 391 -31.51 -22.71 30.09
CA GLU A 391 -31.67 -23.88 30.96
C GLU A 391 -32.87 -23.74 31.91
N ARG A 392 -33.10 -22.55 32.47
CA ARG A 392 -34.26 -22.26 33.32
C ARG A 392 -35.56 -22.49 32.55
N ARG A 393 -35.74 -21.82 31.40
CA ARG A 393 -36.95 -21.96 30.58
C ARG A 393 -37.14 -23.40 30.08
N ILE A 394 -36.06 -24.13 29.78
CA ILE A 394 -36.13 -25.56 29.44
C ILE A 394 -36.67 -26.39 30.61
N SER A 395 -36.24 -26.10 31.84
CA SER A 395 -36.71 -26.82 33.03
C SER A 395 -38.19 -26.56 33.37
N GLU A 396 -38.74 -25.43 32.89
CA GLU A 396 -40.14 -25.02 33.08
C GLU A 396 -41.08 -25.53 31.96
N LEU A 397 -40.55 -26.14 30.88
CA LEU A 397 -41.37 -26.68 29.80
C LEU A 397 -42.22 -27.87 30.27
N THR A 398 -43.51 -27.86 29.93
CA THR A 398 -44.42 -28.98 30.19
C THR A 398 -44.32 -30.04 29.08
N GLY A 399 -44.35 -31.31 29.46
CA GLY A 399 -44.34 -32.45 28.52
C GLY A 399 -42.95 -32.85 28.01
N LYS A 400 -42.91 -33.56 26.88
CA LYS A 400 -41.66 -34.09 26.31
C LYS A 400 -40.83 -32.93 25.73
N ILE A 401 -39.60 -32.75 26.22
CA ILE A 401 -38.66 -31.75 25.73
C ILE A 401 -38.18 -32.12 24.31
N THR A 402 -38.94 -31.70 23.31
CA THR A 402 -38.63 -31.92 21.89
C THR A 402 -37.56 -30.95 21.39
N LYS A 403 -36.87 -31.32 20.29
CA LYS A 403 -35.95 -30.41 19.60
C LYS A 403 -36.63 -29.09 19.21
N SER A 404 -37.87 -29.17 18.71
CA SER A 404 -38.68 -27.99 18.39
C SER A 404 -39.01 -27.12 19.61
N ALA A 405 -39.21 -27.72 20.79
CA ALA A 405 -39.43 -26.96 22.03
C ALA A 405 -38.15 -26.22 22.45
N LYS A 406 -36.98 -26.87 22.37
CA LYS A 406 -35.68 -26.22 22.61
C LYS A 406 -35.43 -25.04 21.67
N GLU A 407 -35.70 -25.22 20.39
CA GLU A 407 -35.57 -24.17 19.37
C GLU A 407 -36.56 -23.01 19.56
N LYS A 408 -37.74 -23.25 20.15
CA LYS A 408 -38.68 -22.18 20.52
C LYS A 408 -38.11 -21.32 21.65
N VAL A 409 -37.58 -21.94 22.71
CA VAL A 409 -36.93 -21.23 23.83
C VAL A 409 -35.72 -20.43 23.34
N GLN A 410 -34.87 -20.99 22.48
CA GLN A 410 -33.75 -20.23 21.92
C GLN A 410 -34.18 -19.02 21.08
N ARG A 411 -35.35 -19.10 20.42
CA ARG A 411 -35.91 -17.97 19.66
C ARG A 411 -36.50 -16.90 20.57
N SER A 412 -37.18 -17.29 21.66
CA SER A 412 -37.78 -16.32 22.58
C SER A 412 -36.73 -15.38 23.20
N LEU A 413 -35.58 -15.92 23.59
CA LEU A 413 -34.44 -15.14 24.14
C LEU A 413 -33.87 -14.10 23.16
N LYS A 414 -34.18 -14.19 21.86
CA LYS A 414 -33.74 -13.24 20.83
C LYS A 414 -34.80 -12.18 20.49
N HIS A 415 -36.01 -12.30 21.03
CA HIS A 415 -37.16 -11.49 20.65
C HIS A 415 -37.83 -10.80 21.83
N GLU A 416 -37.68 -11.33 23.04
CA GLU A 416 -38.34 -10.84 24.25
C GLU A 416 -37.33 -10.15 25.16
N ASP A 417 -37.66 -8.93 25.61
CA ASP A 417 -36.97 -8.32 26.73
C ASP A 417 -37.24 -9.13 28.01
N ILE A 418 -36.27 -9.15 28.92
CA ILE A 418 -36.23 -10.13 30.01
C ILE A 418 -36.31 -9.40 31.34
N ASN A 419 -37.28 -9.75 32.18
CA ASN A 419 -37.39 -9.13 33.49
C ASN A 419 -36.20 -9.50 34.39
N LEU A 420 -35.81 -8.57 35.26
CA LEU A 420 -34.62 -8.69 36.09
C LEU A 420 -34.75 -9.84 37.10
N GLN A 421 -35.97 -10.13 37.57
CA GLN A 421 -36.23 -11.26 38.44
C GLN A 421 -35.90 -12.61 37.77
N GLU A 422 -36.30 -12.81 36.52
CA GLU A 422 -35.99 -14.02 35.75
C GLU A 422 -34.48 -14.20 35.58
N ILE A 423 -33.77 -13.12 35.26
CA ILE A 423 -32.31 -13.10 35.12
C ILE A 423 -31.62 -13.51 36.43
N ILE A 424 -32.01 -12.90 37.55
CA ILE A 424 -31.45 -13.21 38.87
C ILE A 424 -31.77 -14.65 39.27
N SER A 425 -33.00 -15.12 39.03
CA SER A 425 -33.41 -16.49 39.34
C SER A 425 -32.71 -17.53 38.47
N ALA A 426 -32.31 -17.19 37.25
CA ALA A 426 -31.57 -18.08 36.35
C ALA A 426 -30.07 -18.15 36.68
N ALA A 427 -29.43 -17.00 36.95
CA ALA A 427 -27.98 -16.93 37.15
C ALA A 427 -27.53 -17.07 38.61
N GLY A 428 -28.44 -16.84 39.58
CA GLY A 428 -28.18 -16.90 41.00
C GLY A 428 -27.76 -15.56 41.62
N LYS A 429 -27.68 -15.54 42.96
CA LYS A 429 -27.45 -14.35 43.79
C LYS A 429 -26.14 -13.59 43.50
N GLU A 430 -25.11 -14.27 42.99
CA GLU A 430 -23.82 -13.65 42.66
C GLU A 430 -23.99 -12.61 41.54
N LEU A 431 -24.97 -12.81 40.64
CA LEU A 431 -25.29 -11.81 39.63
C LEU A 431 -25.83 -10.52 40.25
N SER A 432 -26.67 -10.61 41.28
CA SER A 432 -27.20 -9.44 41.98
C SER A 432 -26.07 -8.64 42.64
N GLU A 433 -25.10 -9.32 43.25
CA GLU A 433 -23.93 -8.65 43.84
C GLU A 433 -23.02 -8.02 42.78
N ALA A 434 -22.75 -8.72 41.68
CA ALA A 434 -22.01 -8.16 40.55
C ALA A 434 -22.71 -6.93 39.95
N PHE A 435 -24.04 -6.98 39.84
CA PHE A 435 -24.86 -5.86 39.36
C PHE A 435 -24.73 -4.63 40.28
N LYS A 436 -24.82 -4.81 41.60
CA LYS A 436 -24.65 -3.73 42.59
C LYS A 436 -23.26 -3.11 42.52
N GLN A 437 -22.21 -3.94 42.47
CA GLN A 437 -20.83 -3.46 42.37
C GLN A 437 -20.62 -2.64 41.09
N LYS A 438 -21.07 -3.17 39.95
CA LYS A 438 -20.91 -2.49 38.66
C LYS A 438 -21.62 -1.14 38.61
N THR A 439 -22.82 -1.10 39.19
CA THR A 439 -23.62 0.13 39.28
C THR A 439 -22.93 1.17 40.15
N SER A 440 -22.44 0.77 41.34
CA SER A 440 -21.71 1.66 42.24
C SER A 440 -20.43 2.23 41.60
N GLU A 441 -19.69 1.42 40.85
CA GLU A 441 -18.49 1.87 40.13
C GLU A 441 -18.83 2.94 39.08
N ILE A 442 -19.87 2.70 38.27
CA ILE A 442 -20.27 3.61 37.18
C ILE A 442 -20.77 4.94 37.74
N LEU A 443 -21.63 4.91 38.76
CA LEU A 443 -22.15 6.12 39.41
C LEU A 443 -21.03 6.92 40.07
N SER A 444 -20.11 6.25 40.78
CA SER A 444 -18.95 6.90 41.42
C SER A 444 -18.04 7.61 40.40
N HIS A 445 -17.76 6.96 39.26
CA HIS A 445 -16.98 7.58 38.19
C HIS A 445 -17.69 8.79 37.55
N ALA A 446 -19.02 8.73 37.40
CA ALA A 446 -19.81 9.85 36.90
C ALA A 446 -19.84 11.02 37.91
N HIS A 447 -19.96 10.74 39.21
CA HIS A 447 -19.83 11.73 40.29
C HIS A 447 -18.49 12.46 40.21
N ALA A 448 -17.40 11.70 40.21
CA ALA A 448 -16.05 12.24 40.13
C ALA A 448 -15.84 13.09 38.86
N ALA A 449 -16.46 12.68 37.74
CA ALA A 449 -16.39 13.43 36.50
C ALA A 449 -17.12 14.78 36.56
N LEU A 450 -18.31 14.84 37.18
CA LEU A 450 -19.07 16.08 37.34
C LEU A 450 -18.35 17.09 38.27
N ASP A 451 -17.70 16.60 39.32
CA ASP A 451 -16.98 17.41 40.30
C ASP A 451 -15.61 17.91 39.82
N GLN A 452 -14.88 17.08 39.07
CA GLN A 452 -13.53 17.41 38.64
C GLN A 452 -13.56 18.57 37.63
N PRO A 453 -12.79 19.66 37.82
CA PRO A 453 -12.75 20.75 36.85
C PRO A 453 -12.12 20.32 35.52
N LEU A 454 -12.54 20.96 34.42
CA LEU A 454 -11.90 20.79 33.11
C LEU A 454 -10.58 21.58 33.05
N PRO A 455 -9.62 21.17 32.19
CA PRO A 455 -8.39 21.93 31.97
C PRO A 455 -8.67 23.28 31.30
N THR A 456 -7.69 24.19 31.34
CA THR A 456 -7.79 25.51 30.70
C THR A 456 -7.58 25.48 29.18
N THR A 457 -6.87 24.46 28.67
CA THR A 457 -6.65 24.25 27.22
C THR A 457 -6.62 22.76 26.92
N LEU A 458 -6.53 22.37 25.64
CA LEU A 458 -6.31 20.99 25.21
C LEU A 458 -4.95 20.82 24.51
N LYS A 459 -3.95 21.63 24.90
CA LYS A 459 -2.62 21.66 24.27
C LYS A 459 -1.73 20.53 24.76
N LYS A 460 -1.87 20.11 26.01
CA LYS A 460 -1.09 19.01 26.62
C LYS A 460 -1.86 17.69 26.56
N GLN A 461 -1.14 16.58 26.65
CA GLN A 461 -1.78 15.26 26.63
C GLN A 461 -2.55 15.00 27.93
N GLU A 462 -2.00 15.43 29.05
CA GLU A 462 -2.60 15.27 30.38
C GLU A 462 -3.94 16.01 30.46
N GLU A 463 -4.04 17.18 29.81
CA GLU A 463 -5.28 17.96 29.70
C GLU A 463 -6.35 17.21 28.88
N LYS A 464 -5.97 16.61 27.76
CA LYS A 464 -6.88 15.79 26.95
C LYS A 464 -7.33 14.54 27.69
N GLU A 465 -6.46 13.94 28.51
CA GLU A 465 -6.80 12.76 29.30
C GLU A 465 -7.87 13.08 30.36
N ILE A 466 -7.77 14.25 31.02
CA ILE A 466 -8.82 14.72 31.94
C ILE A 466 -10.17 14.83 31.21
N LEU A 467 -10.20 15.50 30.05
CA LEU A 467 -11.43 15.62 29.25
C LEU A 467 -11.97 14.24 28.84
N LYS A 468 -11.12 13.36 28.31
CA LYS A 468 -11.50 12.02 27.86
C LYS A 468 -12.04 11.18 29.02
N SER A 469 -11.36 11.17 30.17
CA SER A 469 -11.77 10.41 31.34
C SER A 469 -13.17 10.82 31.81
N GLN A 470 -13.47 12.11 31.85
CA GLN A 470 -14.80 12.59 32.23
C GLN A 470 -15.88 12.20 31.20
N LEU A 471 -15.55 12.27 29.90
CA LEU A 471 -16.44 11.83 28.82
C LEU A 471 -16.70 10.32 28.87
N ASP A 472 -15.68 9.51 29.13
CA ASP A 472 -15.80 8.05 29.29
C ASP A 472 -16.71 7.71 30.48
N SER A 473 -16.59 8.42 31.62
CA SER A 473 -17.45 8.22 32.79
C SER A 473 -18.93 8.50 32.49
N LEU A 474 -19.24 9.66 31.88
CA LEU A 474 -20.62 10.01 31.55
C LEU A 474 -21.21 9.10 30.47
N LEU A 475 -20.41 8.70 29.49
CA LEU A 475 -20.83 7.72 28.49
C LEU A 475 -21.05 6.33 29.13
N GLY A 476 -20.27 5.97 30.15
CA GLY A 476 -20.48 4.77 30.96
C GLY A 476 -21.84 4.76 31.65
N LEU A 477 -22.24 5.88 32.27
CA LEU A 477 -23.57 6.03 32.88
C LEU A 477 -24.68 5.96 31.82
N TYR A 478 -24.54 6.68 30.70
CA TYR A 478 -25.48 6.57 29.58
C TYR A 478 -25.67 5.11 29.13
N HIS A 479 -24.58 4.34 28.97
CA HIS A 479 -24.65 2.93 28.60
C HIS A 479 -25.32 2.04 29.65
N LEU A 480 -25.14 2.33 30.94
CA LEU A 480 -25.79 1.62 32.04
C LEU A 480 -27.31 1.84 32.00
N LEU A 481 -27.76 3.08 31.83
CA LEU A 481 -29.19 3.39 31.71
C LEU A 481 -29.81 2.72 30.48
N ASP A 482 -29.03 2.57 29.40
CA ASP A 482 -29.44 1.91 28.16
C ASP A 482 -29.66 0.39 28.30
N TRP A 483 -29.29 -0.23 29.42
CA TRP A 483 -29.60 -1.63 29.71
C TRP A 483 -31.10 -1.87 29.87
N PHE A 484 -31.81 -0.84 30.35
CA PHE A 484 -33.25 -0.87 30.64
C PHE A 484 -34.09 -0.20 29.54
N ALA A 485 -33.47 0.08 28.37
CA ALA A 485 -34.16 0.65 27.22
C ALA A 485 -35.03 -0.40 26.52
N VAL A 486 -36.28 -0.52 26.94
CA VAL A 486 -37.19 -1.58 26.49
C VAL A 486 -38.40 -1.03 25.72
N ASP A 487 -39.01 -1.87 24.90
CA ASP A 487 -40.21 -1.49 24.14
C ASP A 487 -41.44 -1.34 25.06
N GLU A 488 -42.40 -0.50 24.67
CA GLU A 488 -43.67 -0.23 25.38
C GLU A 488 -44.56 -1.48 25.57
N SER A 489 -44.23 -2.59 24.91
CA SER A 489 -44.94 -3.86 25.03
C SER A 489 -44.76 -4.57 26.37
N ASN A 490 -43.76 -4.18 27.16
CA ASN A 490 -43.48 -4.78 28.46
C ASN A 490 -44.34 -4.13 29.56
N GLU A 491 -44.79 -4.92 30.55
CA GLU A 491 -45.49 -4.40 31.73
C GLU A 491 -44.51 -3.73 32.70
N VAL A 492 -44.00 -2.56 32.32
CA VAL A 492 -42.98 -1.82 33.09
C VAL A 492 -43.55 -1.22 34.37
N ASP A 493 -42.73 -1.12 35.41
CA ASP A 493 -43.04 -0.29 36.57
C ASP A 493 -43.17 1.18 36.13
N PRO A 494 -44.35 1.82 36.29
CA PRO A 494 -44.62 3.11 35.67
C PRO A 494 -43.80 4.25 36.29
N GLU A 495 -43.52 4.22 37.59
CA GLU A 495 -42.78 5.29 38.27
C GLU A 495 -41.28 5.16 37.98
N PHE A 496 -40.75 3.93 38.06
CA PHE A 496 -39.37 3.65 37.71
C PHE A 496 -39.08 4.00 36.24
N SER A 497 -39.96 3.57 35.32
CA SER A 497 -39.81 3.81 33.88
C SER A 497 -39.84 5.30 33.52
N ALA A 498 -40.76 6.07 34.13
CA ALA A 498 -40.86 7.51 33.89
C ALA A 498 -39.59 8.25 34.33
N ARG A 499 -39.08 7.96 35.53
CA ARG A 499 -37.87 8.57 36.07
C ARG A 499 -36.62 8.16 35.30
N LEU A 500 -36.49 6.87 34.96
CA LEU A 500 -35.40 6.36 34.10
C LEU A 500 -35.40 7.07 32.75
N THR A 501 -36.57 7.23 32.13
CA THR A 501 -36.70 7.91 30.83
C THR A 501 -36.27 9.37 30.93
N GLY A 502 -36.62 10.06 32.02
CA GLY A 502 -36.18 11.44 32.30
C GLY A 502 -34.64 11.57 32.28
N ILE A 503 -33.96 10.81 33.14
CA ILE A 503 -32.48 10.88 33.24
C ILE A 503 -31.77 10.38 31.98
N LYS A 504 -32.38 9.45 31.24
CA LYS A 504 -31.84 9.00 29.95
C LYS A 504 -31.87 10.12 28.92
N LEU A 505 -32.96 10.88 28.85
CA LEU A 505 -33.10 12.00 27.93
C LEU A 505 -32.06 13.10 28.24
N GLU A 506 -31.82 13.36 29.52
CA GLU A 506 -30.80 14.31 29.99
C GLU A 506 -29.37 13.81 29.71
N MET A 507 -29.15 12.48 29.72
CA MET A 507 -27.86 11.84 29.43
C MET A 507 -27.57 11.64 27.93
N GLU A 508 -28.57 11.70 27.06
CA GLU A 508 -28.42 11.51 25.60
C GLU A 508 -27.35 12.41 24.95
N PRO A 509 -27.22 13.71 25.31
CA PRO A 509 -26.18 14.58 24.76
C PRO A 509 -24.75 14.08 25.01
N SER A 510 -24.52 13.23 26.02
CA SER A 510 -23.21 12.64 26.34
C SER A 510 -22.60 11.94 25.12
N LEU A 511 -23.41 11.24 24.32
CA LEU A 511 -22.93 10.54 23.12
C LEU A 511 -22.48 11.52 22.02
N SER A 512 -23.20 12.62 21.84
CA SER A 512 -22.83 13.68 20.89
C SER A 512 -21.55 14.39 21.32
N PHE A 513 -21.46 14.77 22.61
CA PHE A 513 -20.26 15.36 23.20
C PHE A 513 -19.03 14.48 23.02
N TYR A 514 -19.15 13.18 23.30
CA TYR A 514 -18.07 12.22 23.13
C TYR A 514 -17.49 12.25 21.71
N ASN A 515 -18.37 12.16 20.70
CA ASN A 515 -17.95 12.12 19.31
C ASN A 515 -17.38 13.47 18.83
N LYS A 516 -18.03 14.60 19.16
CA LYS A 516 -17.54 15.94 18.78
C LYS A 516 -16.19 16.25 19.43
N ALA A 517 -16.03 15.97 20.72
CA ALA A 517 -14.79 16.18 21.45
C ALA A 517 -13.64 15.30 20.92
N ARG A 518 -13.88 14.00 20.69
CA ARG A 518 -12.88 13.09 20.08
C ARG A 518 -12.43 13.60 18.71
N ASN A 519 -13.38 14.00 17.85
CA ASN A 519 -13.09 14.48 16.50
C ASN A 519 -12.21 15.74 16.51
N TYR A 520 -12.36 16.62 17.50
CA TYR A 520 -11.49 17.79 17.68
C TYR A 520 -10.14 17.43 18.33
N ALA A 521 -10.15 16.77 19.49
CA ALA A 521 -8.97 16.48 20.29
C ALA A 521 -7.93 15.60 19.58
N THR A 522 -8.37 14.76 18.63
CA THR A 522 -7.50 13.88 17.84
C THR A 522 -6.96 14.53 16.55
N LYS A 523 -7.34 15.78 16.23
CA LYS A 523 -6.76 16.52 15.09
C LYS A 523 -5.26 16.66 15.27
N LYS A 524 -4.49 16.47 14.19
CA LYS A 524 -3.05 16.69 14.22
C LYS A 524 -2.79 18.18 14.47
N PRO A 525 -1.89 18.55 15.40
CA PRO A 525 -1.51 19.94 15.57
C PRO A 525 -0.90 20.48 14.27
N TYR A 526 -1.07 21.79 14.04
CA TYR A 526 -0.50 22.46 12.87
C TYR A 526 0.98 22.12 12.70
N SER A 527 1.36 21.63 11.52
CA SER A 527 2.73 21.22 11.19
C SER A 527 3.41 22.30 10.37
N VAL A 528 4.60 22.71 10.81
CA VAL A 528 5.43 23.64 10.04
C VAL A 528 5.98 22.92 8.80
N GLU A 529 5.47 23.30 7.63
CA GLU A 529 5.89 22.76 6.33
C GLU A 529 6.97 23.63 5.67
N LYS A 530 7.74 23.03 4.77
CA LYS A 530 8.60 23.78 3.85
C LYS A 530 7.76 24.38 2.71
N PHE A 531 8.19 25.50 2.14
CA PHE A 531 7.58 26.12 0.96
C PHE A 531 8.63 26.42 -0.11
N LYS A 532 8.20 26.50 -1.38
CA LYS A 532 9.08 26.71 -2.54
C LYS A 532 9.53 28.17 -2.61
N LEU A 533 10.82 28.39 -2.80
CA LEU A 533 11.40 29.70 -3.07
C LEU A 533 11.44 29.99 -4.58
N ASN A 534 11.10 31.22 -4.96
CA ASN A 534 11.05 31.68 -6.33
C ASN A 534 11.81 32.99 -6.53
N PHE A 535 12.08 33.77 -5.47
CA PHE A 535 12.82 35.05 -5.57
C PHE A 535 12.22 35.99 -6.64
N GLN A 536 10.89 36.09 -6.68
CA GLN A 536 10.13 36.83 -7.72
C GLN A 536 10.36 36.37 -9.18
N MET A 537 10.89 35.18 -9.40
CA MET A 537 11.21 34.64 -10.73
C MET A 537 10.35 33.41 -11.07
N PRO A 538 9.37 33.53 -11.99
CA PRO A 538 8.43 32.45 -12.31
C PRO A 538 9.05 31.18 -12.91
N THR A 539 10.28 31.28 -13.41
CA THR A 539 11.04 30.22 -14.10
C THR A 539 12.35 29.87 -13.41
N LEU A 540 12.52 30.28 -12.14
CA LEU A 540 13.72 30.03 -11.34
C LEU A 540 14.15 28.56 -11.42
N ALA A 541 15.43 28.32 -11.72
CA ALA A 541 16.06 27.00 -11.78
C ALA A 541 15.35 25.97 -12.68
N SER A 542 14.52 26.42 -13.63
CA SER A 542 13.80 25.53 -14.56
C SER A 542 14.73 24.81 -15.55
N GLY A 543 15.96 25.29 -15.73
CA GLY A 543 17.01 24.69 -16.56
C GLY A 543 18.34 25.39 -16.37
N TRP A 544 19.42 24.73 -16.80
CA TRP A 544 20.80 25.18 -16.57
C TRP A 544 21.49 25.74 -17.81
N ASP A 545 20.82 25.70 -18.98
CA ASP A 545 21.42 26.10 -20.26
C ASP A 545 21.94 27.54 -20.22
N VAL A 546 23.13 27.74 -20.77
CA VAL A 546 23.79 29.06 -20.85
C VAL A 546 22.89 30.15 -21.43
N ASN A 547 22.03 29.82 -22.40
CA ASN A 547 21.11 30.77 -23.02
C ASN A 547 19.92 31.16 -22.13
N LYS A 548 19.72 30.43 -21.03
CA LYS A 548 18.62 30.62 -20.09
C LYS A 548 19.08 31.04 -18.69
N GLU A 549 20.38 31.09 -18.41
CA GLU A 549 20.94 31.52 -17.11
C GLU A 549 20.32 32.84 -16.62
N LYS A 550 20.22 33.85 -17.49
CA LYS A 550 19.60 35.15 -17.14
C LYS A 550 18.15 35.01 -16.66
N ASN A 551 17.34 34.15 -17.29
CA ASN A 551 15.91 34.04 -17.01
C ASN A 551 15.61 33.04 -15.87
N ASN A 552 16.41 31.98 -15.79
CA ASN A 552 16.30 30.95 -14.75
C ASN A 552 17.06 31.33 -13.49
N GLY A 553 17.99 32.28 -13.58
CA GLY A 553 18.75 32.88 -12.48
C GLY A 553 19.45 31.89 -11.57
N ALA A 554 19.86 30.73 -12.07
CA ALA A 554 20.50 29.68 -11.29
C ALA A 554 21.71 29.13 -12.03
N ILE A 555 22.85 29.06 -11.35
CA ILE A 555 24.14 28.58 -11.87
C ILE A 555 24.86 27.76 -10.80
N LEU A 556 25.80 26.88 -11.21
CA LEU A 556 26.59 26.04 -10.31
C LEU A 556 28.07 26.40 -10.37
N PHE A 557 28.72 26.32 -9.21
CA PHE A 557 30.17 26.49 -9.07
C PHE A 557 30.81 25.34 -8.31
N VAL A 558 32.09 25.08 -8.59
CA VAL A 558 32.95 24.18 -7.82
C VAL A 558 34.18 24.95 -7.34
N LYS A 559 34.55 24.80 -6.06
CA LYS A 559 35.80 25.34 -5.50
C LYS A 559 36.32 24.35 -4.45
N ASN A 560 37.54 23.85 -4.64
CA ASN A 560 38.24 22.99 -3.69
C ASN A 560 37.42 21.77 -3.22
N GLY A 561 36.73 21.09 -4.16
CA GLY A 561 35.88 19.92 -3.87
C GLY A 561 34.51 20.25 -3.24
N LEU A 562 34.21 21.52 -2.99
CA LEU A 562 32.91 22.00 -2.53
C LEU A 562 32.09 22.55 -3.70
N TYR A 563 30.77 22.44 -3.58
CA TYR A 563 29.82 22.82 -4.61
C TYR A 563 28.95 23.97 -4.13
N TYR A 564 28.62 24.89 -5.03
CA TYR A 564 27.82 26.07 -4.71
C TYR A 564 26.72 26.30 -5.75
N LEU A 565 25.57 26.75 -5.27
CA LEU A 565 24.45 27.26 -6.06
C LEU A 565 24.48 28.78 -6.02
N GLY A 566 24.62 29.41 -7.18
CA GLY A 566 24.46 30.86 -7.35
C GLY A 566 23.07 31.20 -7.86
N ILE A 567 22.35 32.07 -7.16
CA ILE A 567 21.06 32.61 -7.59
C ILE A 567 21.23 34.08 -7.97
N MET A 568 20.80 34.46 -9.17
CA MET A 568 20.90 35.82 -9.70
C MET A 568 19.51 36.47 -9.67
N PRO A 569 19.15 37.20 -8.59
CA PRO A 569 17.83 37.81 -8.48
C PRO A 569 17.65 38.95 -9.48
N LYS A 570 16.39 39.32 -9.73
CA LYS A 570 16.06 40.54 -10.48
C LYS A 570 16.63 41.76 -9.77
N GLN A 571 17.20 42.67 -10.54
CA GLN A 571 17.73 43.94 -10.06
C GLN A 571 16.73 45.04 -10.40
N LYS A 572 16.11 45.64 -9.37
CA LYS A 572 15.04 46.65 -9.53
C LYS A 572 13.94 46.18 -10.52
N GLY A 573 13.50 44.92 -10.36
CA GLY A 573 12.46 44.28 -11.18
C GLY A 573 12.90 43.78 -12.56
N ARG A 574 14.16 43.96 -12.97
CA ARG A 574 14.67 43.55 -14.29
C ARG A 574 15.69 42.42 -14.18
N TYR A 575 15.67 41.50 -15.15
CA TYR A 575 16.72 40.49 -15.29
C TYR A 575 17.99 41.15 -15.84
N LYS A 576 19.11 41.02 -15.12
CA LYS A 576 20.43 41.50 -15.55
C LYS A 576 21.41 40.33 -15.52
N ALA A 577 22.09 40.07 -16.64
CA ALA A 577 23.15 39.08 -16.67
C ALA A 577 24.32 39.57 -15.81
N LEU A 578 24.96 38.67 -15.06
CA LEU A 578 26.20 38.98 -14.34
C LEU A 578 27.42 38.94 -15.27
N SER A 579 27.32 38.23 -16.40
CA SER A 579 28.36 38.14 -17.44
C SER A 579 29.76 37.91 -16.88
N PHE A 580 29.91 36.85 -16.08
CA PHE A 580 31.20 36.48 -15.48
C PHE A 580 32.26 36.24 -16.54
N GLU A 581 33.45 36.81 -16.33
CA GLU A 581 34.55 36.72 -17.28
C GLU A 581 35.44 35.49 -16.98
N PRO A 582 35.62 34.58 -17.94
CA PRO A 582 36.56 33.48 -17.80
C PRO A 582 37.98 33.99 -17.57
N THR A 583 38.69 33.39 -16.62
CA THR A 583 40.12 33.64 -16.36
C THR A 583 40.93 32.36 -16.50
N GLU A 584 42.25 32.46 -16.44
CA GLU A 584 43.15 31.31 -16.48
C GLU A 584 42.92 30.38 -15.29
N LYS A 585 43.10 29.06 -15.50
CA LYS A 585 42.99 28.03 -14.45
C LYS A 585 44.01 28.19 -13.32
N THR A 586 45.05 28.99 -13.51
CA THR A 586 46.06 29.36 -12.51
C THR A 586 45.53 30.37 -11.48
N SER A 587 44.52 31.16 -11.84
CA SER A 587 43.95 32.20 -10.97
C SER A 587 43.09 31.60 -9.86
N GLU A 588 43.18 32.11 -8.63
CA GLU A 588 42.25 31.73 -7.57
C GLU A 588 40.81 32.09 -7.95
N GLY A 589 39.89 31.13 -7.79
CA GLY A 589 38.49 31.41 -8.03
C GLY A 589 37.59 30.19 -7.94
N PHE A 590 36.44 30.31 -8.62
CA PHE A 590 35.42 29.29 -8.71
C PHE A 590 35.34 28.75 -10.14
N ASP A 591 35.21 27.44 -10.28
CA ASP A 591 34.91 26.82 -11.57
C ASP A 591 33.40 26.91 -11.81
N LYS A 592 32.98 27.81 -12.72
CA LYS A 592 31.58 27.98 -13.12
C LYS A 592 31.20 26.93 -14.15
N MET A 593 30.05 26.28 -13.97
CA MET A 593 29.48 25.37 -14.94
C MET A 593 28.98 26.12 -16.19
N TYR A 594 29.30 25.57 -17.37
CA TYR A 594 28.71 25.91 -18.66
C TYR A 594 27.96 24.67 -19.15
N TYR A 595 26.66 24.82 -19.35
CA TYR A 595 25.75 23.72 -19.65
C TYR A 595 25.09 23.97 -21.01
N ASP A 596 25.25 23.03 -21.93
CA ASP A 596 24.64 23.06 -23.25
C ASP A 596 23.74 21.86 -23.43
N TYR A 597 22.47 22.13 -23.77
CA TYR A 597 21.50 21.07 -24.00
C TYR A 597 20.51 21.44 -25.09
N PHE A 598 20.44 20.62 -26.13
CA PHE A 598 19.30 20.59 -27.04
C PHE A 598 18.37 19.45 -26.61
N PRO A 599 17.18 19.75 -26.06
CA PRO A 599 16.29 18.73 -25.54
C PRO A 599 15.78 17.77 -26.61
N ASP A 600 15.19 16.64 -26.16
CA ASP A 600 14.48 15.61 -26.94
C ASP A 600 14.26 15.98 -28.41
N ALA A 601 15.19 15.50 -29.26
CA ALA A 601 15.23 15.83 -30.67
C ALA A 601 13.92 15.49 -31.40
N ALA A 602 13.22 14.44 -30.94
CA ALA A 602 11.95 14.00 -31.50
C ALA A 602 10.85 15.09 -31.43
N LYS A 603 10.96 16.02 -30.47
CA LYS A 603 10.01 17.13 -30.30
C LYS A 603 10.61 18.47 -30.73
N MET A 604 11.87 18.70 -30.39
CA MET A 604 12.52 19.99 -30.61
C MET A 604 12.83 20.26 -32.08
N ILE A 605 13.23 19.24 -32.84
CA ILE A 605 13.45 19.40 -34.29
C ILE A 605 12.15 19.81 -34.97
N PRO A 606 11.02 19.07 -34.83
CA PRO A 606 9.74 19.52 -35.37
C PRO A 606 9.35 20.93 -34.94
N LYS A 607 9.45 21.24 -33.64
CA LYS A 607 9.08 22.54 -33.08
C LYS A 607 9.86 23.70 -33.71
N CYS A 608 11.14 23.50 -34.00
CA CYS A 608 12.02 24.51 -34.58
C CYS A 608 12.06 24.48 -36.12
N SER A 609 11.28 23.61 -36.77
CA SER A 609 11.26 23.47 -38.23
C SER A 609 9.85 23.20 -38.79
N THR A 610 9.47 21.95 -39.00
CA THR A 610 8.23 21.52 -39.66
C THR A 610 6.94 22.02 -39.00
N GLN A 611 6.99 22.36 -37.72
CA GLN A 611 5.84 22.83 -36.93
C GLN A 611 5.84 24.36 -36.70
N LEU A 612 6.74 25.10 -37.35
CA LEU A 612 6.68 26.55 -37.34
C LEU A 612 5.37 27.02 -37.99
N LYS A 613 4.73 28.05 -37.41
CA LYS A 613 3.49 28.62 -37.96
C LYS A 613 3.63 29.02 -39.43
N ALA A 614 4.78 29.58 -39.81
CA ALA A 614 5.07 29.96 -41.19
C ALA A 614 5.11 28.75 -42.14
N VAL A 615 5.72 27.63 -41.71
CA VAL A 615 5.78 26.39 -42.50
C VAL A 615 4.41 25.76 -42.64
N THR A 616 3.65 25.68 -41.54
CA THR A 616 2.28 25.14 -41.56
C THR A 616 1.36 25.98 -42.45
N ALA A 617 1.44 27.31 -42.38
CA ALA A 617 0.65 28.20 -43.25
C ALA A 617 1.07 28.08 -44.72
N HIS A 618 2.38 27.95 -44.99
CA HIS A 618 2.90 27.80 -46.35
C HIS A 618 2.34 26.56 -47.05
N PHE A 619 2.41 25.40 -46.41
CA PHE A 619 1.94 24.13 -47.01
C PHE A 619 0.43 23.94 -47.03
N GLN A 620 -0.34 24.87 -46.45
CA GLN A 620 -1.79 24.92 -46.67
C GLN A 620 -2.16 25.43 -48.07
N THR A 621 -1.31 26.28 -48.68
CA THR A 621 -1.61 26.91 -49.98
C THR A 621 -0.56 26.65 -51.05
N HIS A 622 0.61 26.13 -50.70
CA HIS A 622 1.73 25.88 -51.61
C HIS A 622 2.25 24.44 -51.50
N THR A 623 2.85 23.95 -52.58
CA THR A 623 3.55 22.65 -52.62
C THR A 623 5.06 22.80 -52.79
N THR A 624 5.55 24.00 -53.08
CA THR A 624 6.98 24.30 -53.24
C THR A 624 7.70 24.28 -51.89
N PRO A 625 9.01 23.97 -51.85
CA PRO A 625 9.79 24.02 -50.61
C PRO A 625 9.81 25.41 -49.96
N ILE A 626 9.98 25.46 -48.64
CA ILE A 626 10.22 26.69 -47.86
C ILE A 626 11.59 26.61 -47.17
N LEU A 627 12.36 27.70 -47.22
CA LEU A 627 13.68 27.78 -46.61
C LEU A 627 13.61 28.53 -45.28
N LEU A 628 14.22 27.96 -44.24
CA LEU A 628 14.32 28.55 -42.90
C LEU A 628 15.74 29.10 -42.68
N SER A 629 15.87 30.41 -42.48
CA SER A 629 17.15 31.08 -42.20
C SER A 629 17.33 31.48 -40.73
N ASN A 630 16.24 31.63 -39.98
CA ASN A 630 16.30 32.16 -38.61
C ASN A 630 16.78 31.08 -37.60
N ASN A 631 17.89 31.33 -36.91
CA ASN A 631 18.65 30.37 -36.08
C ASN A 631 19.31 29.23 -36.86
N PHE A 632 19.57 29.43 -38.16
CA PHE A 632 20.34 28.49 -38.96
C PHE A 632 21.54 29.20 -39.57
N ILE A 633 22.72 28.59 -39.51
CA ILE A 633 23.95 29.14 -40.11
C ILE A 633 23.90 29.11 -41.64
N GLU A 634 23.13 28.17 -42.20
CA GLU A 634 22.77 28.07 -43.61
C GLU A 634 21.29 27.71 -43.71
N PRO A 635 20.58 28.08 -44.79
CA PRO A 635 19.16 27.79 -44.93
C PRO A 635 18.83 26.28 -44.82
N LEU A 636 17.86 25.95 -43.97
CA LEU A 636 17.26 24.61 -43.91
C LEU A 636 16.06 24.54 -44.87
N GLU A 637 16.07 23.60 -45.81
CA GLU A 637 14.95 23.36 -46.71
C GLU A 637 13.90 22.44 -46.07
N ILE A 638 12.64 22.86 -46.08
CA ILE A 638 11.50 22.00 -45.77
C ILE A 638 10.73 21.77 -47.06
N THR A 639 10.71 20.52 -47.53
CA THR A 639 9.88 20.11 -48.66
C THR A 639 8.49 19.69 -48.20
N LYS A 640 7.52 19.64 -49.12
CA LYS A 640 6.18 19.14 -48.82
C LYS A 640 6.22 17.70 -48.29
N GLU A 641 7.10 16.86 -48.85
CA GLU A 641 7.27 15.47 -48.41
C GLU A 641 7.69 15.38 -46.93
N ILE A 642 8.68 16.16 -46.50
CA ILE A 642 9.14 16.17 -45.09
C ILE A 642 8.04 16.70 -44.15
N TYR A 643 7.31 17.72 -44.59
CA TYR A 643 6.18 18.26 -43.82
C TYR A 643 5.08 17.21 -43.64
N ASP A 644 4.64 16.56 -44.72
CA ASP A 644 3.57 15.56 -44.71
C ASP A 644 3.98 14.31 -43.91
N LEU A 645 5.25 13.89 -43.96
CA LEU A 645 5.75 12.78 -43.16
C LEU A 645 5.53 13.00 -41.66
N ASN A 646 5.68 14.24 -41.18
CA ASN A 646 5.49 14.59 -39.78
C ASN A 646 4.05 15.02 -39.44
N ASN A 647 3.27 15.37 -40.45
CA ASN A 647 1.88 15.83 -40.36
C ASN A 647 0.97 14.96 -41.25
N PRO A 648 0.86 13.65 -40.99
CA PRO A 648 0.04 12.77 -41.81
C PRO A 648 -1.44 13.12 -41.63
N GLU A 649 -2.26 12.83 -42.64
CA GLU A 649 -3.72 12.98 -42.53
C GLU A 649 -4.32 12.10 -41.41
N LYS A 650 -3.73 10.90 -41.21
CA LYS A 650 -4.06 9.97 -40.12
C LYS A 650 -2.78 9.38 -39.54
N GLU A 651 -2.73 9.27 -38.21
CA GLU A 651 -1.66 8.54 -37.52
C GLU A 651 -1.77 7.02 -37.80
N PRO A 652 -0.65 6.27 -37.75
CA PRO A 652 0.71 6.67 -37.38
C PRO A 652 1.51 7.32 -38.53
N LYS A 653 2.54 8.08 -38.18
CA LYS A 653 3.50 8.64 -39.16
C LYS A 653 4.23 7.52 -39.92
N LYS A 654 4.47 7.71 -41.23
CA LYS A 654 5.02 6.66 -42.10
C LYS A 654 6.39 6.13 -41.65
N PHE A 655 7.18 6.95 -40.95
CA PHE A 655 8.48 6.58 -40.38
C PHE A 655 8.42 5.93 -38.98
N GLN A 656 7.21 5.66 -38.44
CA GLN A 656 7.03 4.97 -37.16
C GLN A 656 6.74 3.48 -37.37
N THR A 657 7.23 2.63 -36.46
CA THR A 657 7.04 1.17 -36.54
C THR A 657 5.57 0.73 -36.59
N ALA A 658 4.66 1.54 -36.03
CA ALA A 658 3.22 1.31 -36.09
C ALA A 658 2.68 1.33 -37.53
N TYR A 659 3.22 2.17 -38.42
CA TYR A 659 2.84 2.16 -39.84
C TYR A 659 3.17 0.81 -40.47
N ALA A 660 4.40 0.32 -40.27
CA ALA A 660 4.84 -0.95 -40.82
C ALA A 660 4.06 -2.15 -40.28
N LYS A 661 3.68 -2.13 -38.99
CA LYS A 661 2.85 -3.18 -38.37
C LYS A 661 1.42 -3.19 -38.90
N LYS A 662 0.81 -2.03 -39.12
CA LYS A 662 -0.59 -1.91 -39.58
C LYS A 662 -0.74 -2.14 -41.09
N THR A 663 0.18 -1.60 -41.89
CA THR A 663 0.09 -1.64 -43.36
C THR A 663 0.82 -2.83 -43.99
N GLY A 664 1.77 -3.44 -43.27
CA GLY A 664 2.69 -4.44 -43.82
C GLY A 664 3.75 -3.87 -44.78
N ASP A 665 3.68 -2.58 -45.14
CA ASP A 665 4.58 -1.92 -46.09
C ASP A 665 5.92 -1.56 -45.44
N GLN A 666 6.82 -2.54 -45.37
CA GLN A 666 8.18 -2.35 -44.87
C GLN A 666 9.03 -1.44 -45.76
N LYS A 667 8.81 -1.46 -47.08
CA LYS A 667 9.59 -0.63 -48.02
C LYS A 667 9.30 0.84 -47.80
N GLY A 668 8.02 1.23 -47.81
CA GLY A 668 7.60 2.61 -47.58
C GLY A 668 7.94 3.10 -46.17
N TYR A 669 7.92 2.22 -45.16
CA TYR A 669 8.41 2.54 -43.82
C TYR A 669 9.91 2.86 -43.81
N ARG A 670 10.76 2.01 -44.41
CA ARG A 670 12.22 2.20 -44.38
C ARG A 670 12.67 3.41 -45.19
N GLU A 671 12.03 3.69 -46.32
CA GLU A 671 12.28 4.90 -47.12
C GLU A 671 11.90 6.17 -46.33
N ALA A 672 10.70 6.19 -45.72
CA ALA A 672 10.25 7.31 -44.90
C ALA A 672 11.16 7.54 -43.67
N LEU A 673 11.60 6.46 -43.03
CA LEU A 673 12.54 6.51 -41.90
C LEU A 673 13.87 7.14 -42.31
N CYS A 674 14.47 6.69 -43.41
CA CYS A 674 15.73 7.23 -43.90
C CYS A 674 15.62 8.73 -44.20
N LYS A 675 14.59 9.13 -44.97
CA LYS A 675 14.34 10.54 -45.33
C LYS A 675 14.16 11.42 -44.09
N TRP A 676 13.44 10.93 -43.08
CA TRP A 676 13.24 11.68 -41.85
C TRP A 676 14.55 11.83 -41.06
N ILE A 677 15.36 10.77 -40.97
CA ILE A 677 16.67 10.84 -40.32
C ILE A 677 17.60 11.80 -41.06
N ASP A 678 17.67 11.72 -42.38
CA ASP A 678 18.47 12.63 -43.21
C ASP A 678 18.06 14.10 -42.99
N PHE A 679 16.75 14.37 -42.95
CA PHE A 679 16.23 15.69 -42.60
C PHE A 679 16.67 16.14 -41.20
N THR A 680 16.60 15.27 -40.19
CA THR A 680 17.07 15.64 -38.84
C THR A 680 18.57 15.92 -38.80
N ARG A 681 19.39 15.22 -39.60
CA ARG A 681 20.83 15.48 -39.72
C ARG A 681 21.10 16.84 -40.38
N ASP A 682 20.36 17.20 -41.42
CA ASP A 682 20.46 18.52 -42.08
C ASP A 682 20.00 19.66 -41.15
N PHE A 683 18.96 19.44 -40.35
CA PHE A 683 18.57 20.38 -39.30
C PHE A 683 19.73 20.60 -38.32
N LEU A 684 20.34 19.52 -37.83
CA LEU A 684 21.32 19.58 -36.75
C LEU A 684 22.64 20.24 -37.19
N SER A 685 23.08 20.00 -38.42
CA SER A 685 24.28 20.63 -38.98
C SER A 685 24.12 22.13 -39.17
N LYS A 686 22.89 22.62 -39.35
CA LYS A 686 22.60 24.04 -39.65
C LYS A 686 22.12 24.83 -38.45
N TYR A 687 21.43 24.22 -37.48
CA TYR A 687 20.82 24.97 -36.38
C TYR A 687 21.86 25.52 -35.40
N THR A 688 21.78 26.81 -35.04
CA THR A 688 22.81 27.54 -34.28
C THR A 688 23.23 26.85 -32.97
N LYS A 689 22.32 26.14 -32.31
CA LYS A 689 22.60 25.46 -31.03
C LYS A 689 23.28 24.10 -31.20
N THR A 690 23.23 23.50 -32.39
CA THR A 690 23.68 22.12 -32.63
C THR A 690 24.76 21.99 -33.70
N THR A 691 24.96 23.01 -34.53
CA THR A 691 25.93 23.00 -35.64
C THR A 691 27.36 22.69 -35.20
N SER A 692 27.74 23.09 -33.98
CA SER A 692 29.08 22.83 -33.42
C SER A 692 29.23 21.46 -32.76
N ILE A 693 28.18 20.63 -32.76
CA ILE A 693 28.20 19.28 -32.16
C ILE A 693 28.73 18.29 -33.20
N ASP A 694 29.73 17.50 -32.82
CA ASP A 694 30.21 16.41 -33.66
C ASP A 694 29.22 15.23 -33.63
N LEU A 695 28.58 14.99 -34.78
CA LEU A 695 27.62 13.90 -35.00
C LEU A 695 28.18 12.80 -35.92
N SER A 696 29.50 12.78 -36.17
CA SER A 696 30.15 11.80 -37.04
C SER A 696 30.08 10.36 -36.50
N SER A 697 29.88 10.20 -35.20
CA SER A 697 29.74 8.91 -34.52
C SER A 697 28.40 8.19 -34.83
N LEU A 698 27.42 8.90 -35.39
CA LEU A 698 26.14 8.31 -35.79
C LEU A 698 26.30 7.48 -37.06
N ARG A 699 25.59 6.34 -37.10
CA ARG A 699 25.56 5.47 -38.27
C ARG A 699 24.96 6.18 -39.50
N PRO A 700 25.22 5.66 -40.72
CA PRO A 700 24.47 6.05 -41.91
C PRO A 700 22.97 5.88 -41.70
N SER A 701 22.17 6.85 -42.14
CA SER A 701 20.72 6.96 -41.87
C SER A 701 19.92 5.69 -42.24
N SER A 702 20.33 5.01 -43.32
CA SER A 702 19.68 3.79 -43.82
C SER A 702 19.87 2.55 -42.92
N GLN A 703 20.88 2.56 -42.04
CA GLN A 703 21.20 1.42 -41.17
C GLN A 703 20.31 1.33 -39.92
N TYR A 704 19.62 2.41 -39.55
CA TYR A 704 18.68 2.40 -38.44
C TYR A 704 17.45 1.56 -38.77
N LYS A 705 17.05 0.68 -37.85
CA LYS A 705 15.87 -0.19 -38.01
C LYS A 705 14.59 0.55 -37.63
N ASP A 706 14.70 1.44 -36.67
CA ASP A 706 13.62 2.30 -36.22
C ASP A 706 14.12 3.65 -35.69
N LEU A 707 13.17 4.58 -35.59
CA LEU A 707 13.47 5.94 -35.18
C LEU A 707 13.86 6.05 -33.69
N GLY A 708 13.44 5.08 -32.87
CA GLY A 708 13.81 5.02 -31.45
C GLY A 708 15.30 4.71 -31.27
N GLU A 709 15.82 3.77 -32.06
CA GLU A 709 17.25 3.45 -32.14
C GLU A 709 18.07 4.69 -32.52
N TYR A 710 17.64 5.45 -33.54
CA TYR A 710 18.30 6.70 -33.95
C TYR A 710 18.29 7.75 -32.84
N TYR A 711 17.12 8.03 -32.25
CA TYR A 711 17.03 9.03 -31.19
C TYR A 711 17.75 8.64 -29.91
N ALA A 712 17.91 7.35 -29.63
CA ALA A 712 18.69 6.86 -28.49
C ALA A 712 20.19 7.12 -28.67
N GLU A 713 20.72 7.05 -29.90
CA GLU A 713 22.12 7.42 -30.19
C GLU A 713 22.32 8.92 -30.33
N LEU A 714 21.34 9.64 -30.88
CA LEU A 714 21.43 11.08 -31.10
C LEU A 714 21.38 11.89 -29.79
N ASN A 715 20.36 11.66 -28.95
CA ASN A 715 20.10 12.51 -27.78
C ASN A 715 21.30 12.63 -26.82
N PRO A 716 22.10 11.59 -26.55
CA PRO A 716 23.30 11.69 -25.73
C PRO A 716 24.33 12.71 -26.24
N LEU A 717 24.45 12.88 -27.56
CA LEU A 717 25.38 13.84 -28.19
C LEU A 717 24.92 15.29 -28.06
N LEU A 718 23.62 15.50 -27.78
CA LEU A 718 22.98 16.81 -27.68
C LEU A 718 23.06 17.43 -26.27
N TYR A 719 23.93 16.88 -25.42
CA TYR A 719 24.18 17.34 -24.05
C TYR A 719 25.67 17.42 -23.79
N HIS A 720 26.12 18.56 -23.24
CA HIS A 720 27.50 18.74 -22.80
C HIS A 720 27.58 19.66 -21.59
N ILE A 721 28.53 19.39 -20.70
CA ILE A 721 28.88 20.25 -19.57
C ILE A 721 30.38 20.45 -19.50
N SER A 722 30.79 21.70 -19.24
CA SER A 722 32.18 22.08 -19.03
C SER A 722 32.30 23.10 -17.90
N PHE A 723 33.52 23.41 -17.49
CA PHE A 723 33.80 24.39 -16.44
C PHE A 723 34.82 25.40 -16.90
N GLN A 724 34.60 26.67 -16.54
CA GLN A 724 35.58 27.75 -16.73
C GLN A 724 35.82 28.47 -15.41
N ARG A 725 37.07 28.86 -15.16
CA ARG A 725 37.47 29.56 -13.93
C ARG A 725 36.94 30.99 -13.98
N ILE A 726 36.31 31.42 -12.89
CA ILE A 726 35.88 32.80 -12.65
C ILE A 726 36.63 33.32 -11.42
N ALA A 727 37.16 34.54 -11.48
CA ALA A 727 37.98 35.10 -10.41
C ALA A 727 37.22 35.19 -9.07
N GLU A 728 37.88 34.83 -7.97
CA GLU A 728 37.29 34.85 -6.62
C GLU A 728 36.64 36.21 -6.29
N LYS A 729 37.38 37.28 -6.58
CA LYS A 729 36.96 38.66 -6.32
C LYS A 729 35.65 38.99 -7.02
N GLU A 730 35.47 38.56 -8.27
CA GLU A 730 34.27 38.86 -9.05
C GLU A 730 33.03 38.19 -8.45
N ILE A 731 33.15 36.93 -8.03
CA ILE A 731 32.08 36.19 -7.34
C ILE A 731 31.74 36.85 -6.00
N MET A 732 32.76 37.15 -5.19
CA MET A 732 32.55 37.72 -3.86
C MET A 732 31.97 39.14 -3.91
N ASP A 733 32.40 39.98 -4.86
CA ASP A 733 31.82 41.31 -5.10
C ASP A 733 30.34 41.20 -5.53
N ALA A 734 29.99 40.19 -6.34
CA ALA A 734 28.59 39.94 -6.73
C ALA A 734 27.73 39.52 -5.53
N VAL A 735 28.28 38.73 -4.59
CA VAL A 735 27.59 38.36 -3.33
C VAL A 735 27.43 39.57 -2.41
N GLU A 736 28.50 40.34 -2.25
CA GLU A 736 28.53 41.51 -1.38
C GLU A 736 27.51 42.57 -1.82
N THR A 737 27.35 42.77 -3.14
CA THR A 737 26.40 43.72 -3.72
C THR A 737 24.96 43.19 -3.86
N GLY A 738 24.68 41.94 -3.45
CA GLY A 738 23.35 41.33 -3.57
C GLY A 738 22.92 41.02 -5.00
N LYS A 739 23.86 41.03 -5.95
CA LYS A 739 23.63 40.61 -7.35
C LYS A 739 23.69 39.09 -7.51
N LEU A 740 24.38 38.40 -6.60
CA LEU A 740 24.46 36.95 -6.50
C LEU A 740 24.11 36.51 -5.08
N TYR A 741 23.24 35.53 -4.95
CA TYR A 741 23.00 34.81 -3.69
C TYR A 741 23.69 33.47 -3.79
N LEU A 742 24.77 33.31 -3.03
CA LEU A 742 25.63 32.14 -3.09
C LEU A 742 25.31 31.21 -1.92
N PHE A 743 25.06 29.94 -2.22
CA PHE A 743 24.79 28.91 -1.22
C PHE A 743 25.73 27.74 -1.43
N GLN A 744 26.36 27.25 -0.36
CA GLN A 744 27.05 25.96 -0.42
C GLN A 744 26.01 24.83 -0.49
N ILE A 745 26.14 23.94 -1.47
CA ILE A 745 25.35 22.72 -1.60
C ILE A 745 25.94 21.69 -0.64
N TYR A 746 25.22 21.40 0.45
CA TYR A 746 25.77 20.71 1.61
C TYR A 746 24.97 19.47 2.00
N ASN A 747 25.71 18.44 2.41
CA ASN A 747 25.25 17.38 3.28
C ASN A 747 26.41 16.98 4.21
N LYS A 748 26.16 16.04 5.13
CA LYS A 748 27.15 15.66 6.15
C LYS A 748 28.48 15.12 5.58
N ASP A 749 28.52 14.67 4.31
CA ASP A 749 29.73 14.14 3.69
C ASP A 749 30.70 15.26 3.27
N PHE A 750 30.22 16.50 3.20
CA PHE A 750 31.04 17.69 2.99
C PHE A 750 31.43 18.39 4.30
N ALA A 751 31.16 17.76 5.46
CA ALA A 751 31.59 18.29 6.75
C ALA A 751 33.12 18.20 6.90
N LYS A 752 33.74 19.18 7.57
CA LYS A 752 35.18 19.14 7.87
C LYS A 752 35.63 17.87 8.62
N GLY A 753 34.75 17.27 9.42
CA GLY A 753 35.02 16.04 10.18
C GLY A 753 34.60 14.74 9.47
N HIS A 754 34.22 14.80 8.19
CA HIS A 754 33.84 13.61 7.42
C HIS A 754 35.07 12.75 7.10
N HIS A 755 35.00 11.46 7.43
CA HIS A 755 36.06 10.48 7.20
C HIS A 755 35.50 9.10 6.80
N GLY A 756 34.17 8.96 6.70
CA GLY A 756 33.51 7.70 6.38
C GLY A 756 33.22 7.55 4.89
N LYS A 757 32.63 6.41 4.49
CA LYS A 757 32.12 6.24 3.13
C LYS A 757 31.01 7.27 2.86
N PRO A 758 30.98 7.90 1.67
CA PRO A 758 29.95 8.87 1.33
C PRO A 758 28.58 8.19 1.20
N ASN A 759 27.52 8.97 1.34
CA ASN A 759 26.20 8.51 0.93
C ASN A 759 26.20 8.26 -0.59
N LEU A 760 25.44 7.29 -1.06
CA LEU A 760 25.34 6.97 -2.49
C LEU A 760 24.82 8.16 -3.33
N HIS A 761 23.99 9.03 -2.75
CA HIS A 761 23.56 10.29 -3.40
C HIS A 761 24.70 11.31 -3.54
N THR A 762 25.66 11.31 -2.62
CA THR A 762 26.87 12.14 -2.73
C THR A 762 27.75 11.61 -3.84
N LEU A 763 27.90 10.28 -3.94
CA LEU A 763 28.64 9.64 -5.02
C LEU A 763 28.03 9.95 -6.40
N TYR A 764 26.70 9.99 -6.52
CA TYR A 764 26.02 10.42 -7.75
C TYR A 764 26.33 11.87 -8.11
N TRP A 765 26.37 12.76 -7.11
CA TRP A 765 26.65 14.17 -7.30
C TRP A 765 28.09 14.42 -7.71
N THR A 766 29.05 13.81 -7.02
CA THR A 766 30.46 13.93 -7.36
C THR A 766 30.79 13.23 -8.68
N GLY A 767 30.18 12.07 -8.95
CA GLY A 767 30.34 11.34 -10.21
C GLY A 767 29.79 12.10 -11.43
N LEU A 768 28.77 12.95 -11.25
CA LEU A 768 28.24 13.80 -12.32
C LEU A 768 29.30 14.79 -12.83
N PHE A 769 30.12 15.33 -11.93
CA PHE A 769 31.15 16.32 -12.25
C PHE A 769 32.57 15.73 -12.28
N SER A 770 32.69 14.39 -12.29
CA SER A 770 34.00 13.74 -12.39
C SER A 770 34.54 13.86 -13.82
N PRO A 771 35.87 13.93 -14.02
CA PRO A 771 36.46 14.09 -15.35
C PRO A 771 35.97 13.06 -16.37
N GLU A 772 35.73 11.82 -15.93
CA GLU A 772 35.29 10.72 -16.77
C GLU A 772 33.86 10.96 -17.30
N ASN A 773 32.94 11.39 -16.43
CA ASN A 773 31.57 11.70 -16.82
C ASN A 773 31.45 12.98 -17.67
N LEU A 774 32.36 13.95 -17.46
CA LEU A 774 32.48 15.14 -18.30
C LEU A 774 32.95 14.77 -19.72
N ALA A 775 33.84 13.78 -19.84
CA ALA A 775 34.32 13.29 -21.13
C ALA A 775 33.26 12.46 -21.86
N LYS A 776 32.54 11.58 -21.15
CA LYS A 776 31.42 10.79 -21.70
C LYS A 776 30.32 10.65 -20.66
N THR A 777 29.16 11.25 -20.95
CA THR A 777 28.09 11.37 -19.96
C THR A 777 27.38 10.04 -19.67
N SER A 778 27.62 9.48 -18.50
CA SER A 778 26.78 8.44 -17.90
C SER A 778 25.67 9.02 -17.02
N ILE A 779 25.95 10.14 -16.34
CA ILE A 779 25.05 10.85 -15.44
C ILE A 779 24.85 12.28 -15.95
N LYS A 780 23.62 12.60 -16.34
CA LYS A 780 23.23 13.94 -16.78
C LYS A 780 22.60 14.74 -15.64
N LEU A 781 22.96 16.02 -15.53
CA LEU A 781 22.22 16.99 -14.73
C LEU A 781 20.93 17.41 -15.47
N ASN A 782 19.79 17.36 -14.79
CA ASN A 782 18.51 17.79 -15.35
C ASN A 782 18.11 19.19 -14.84
N GLY A 783 17.28 19.88 -15.63
CA GLY A 783 16.62 21.13 -15.22
C GLY A 783 15.53 20.91 -14.17
N GLN A 784 14.63 21.89 -14.00
CA GLN A 784 13.52 21.83 -13.04
C GLN A 784 13.97 21.56 -11.60
N ALA A 785 15.10 22.13 -11.20
CA ALA A 785 15.52 22.06 -9.81
C ALA A 785 14.65 22.99 -8.95
N GLU A 786 14.53 22.66 -7.67
CA GLU A 786 13.66 23.40 -6.76
C GLU A 786 14.40 23.79 -5.48
N LEU A 787 14.16 25.01 -5.02
CA LEU A 787 14.65 25.53 -3.77
C LEU A 787 13.50 25.62 -2.77
N PHE A 788 13.76 25.30 -1.50
CA PHE A 788 12.76 25.39 -0.44
C PHE A 788 13.31 26.08 0.80
N TYR A 789 12.44 26.79 1.51
CA TYR A 789 12.69 27.23 2.86
C TYR A 789 11.86 26.38 3.83
N ARG A 790 12.49 25.88 4.89
CA ARG A 790 11.80 25.16 5.97
C ARG A 790 12.02 25.92 7.27
N PRO A 791 10.97 26.53 7.84
CA PRO A 791 11.07 27.12 9.16
C PRO A 791 11.32 26.05 10.24
N LYS A 792 11.88 26.47 11.37
CA LYS A 792 12.07 25.62 12.55
C LYS A 792 10.72 25.07 13.03
N SER A 793 10.70 23.80 13.41
CA SER A 793 9.49 23.06 13.81
C SER A 793 9.60 22.43 15.20
N ARG A 794 10.77 22.47 15.83
CA ARG A 794 11.01 21.92 17.17
C ARG A 794 11.54 23.00 18.11
N MET A 795 10.72 23.35 19.11
CA MET A 795 11.08 24.33 20.16
C MET A 795 11.74 23.68 21.38
N LYS A 796 11.24 22.52 21.84
CA LYS A 796 11.83 21.79 22.98
C LYS A 796 13.15 21.12 22.54
N ARG A 797 14.27 21.64 23.03
CA ARG A 797 15.62 21.13 22.76
C ARG A 797 15.97 20.06 23.79
N MET A 798 15.72 18.79 23.46
CA MET A 798 16.37 17.69 24.18
C MET A 798 17.83 17.65 23.71
N ALA A 799 18.77 17.83 24.65
CA ALA A 799 20.19 17.94 24.35
C ALA A 799 21.01 17.20 25.40
N HIS A 800 22.09 16.57 24.96
CA HIS A 800 23.19 16.18 25.83
C HIS A 800 24.13 17.39 25.96
N ARG A 801 24.26 17.93 27.17
CA ARG A 801 25.00 19.17 27.46
C ARG A 801 26.44 18.88 27.87
N LEU A 802 27.31 19.89 27.80
CA LEU A 802 28.67 19.78 28.34
C LEU A 802 28.61 19.43 29.84
N GLY A 803 29.46 18.52 30.29
CA GLY A 803 29.49 18.00 31.66
C GLY A 803 28.52 16.84 31.93
N GLU A 804 27.74 16.42 30.93
CA GLU A 804 26.95 15.18 30.99
C GLU A 804 27.71 14.01 30.34
N LYS A 805 27.28 12.79 30.69
CA LYS A 805 27.68 11.55 30.01
C LYS A 805 26.57 11.06 29.10
N MET A 806 26.91 10.77 27.85
CA MET A 806 26.07 9.96 26.98
C MET A 806 26.29 8.48 27.28
N LEU A 807 25.23 7.67 27.15
CA LEU A 807 25.30 6.22 27.24
C LEU A 807 25.23 5.64 25.83
N ASN A 808 26.17 4.80 25.43
CA ASN A 808 26.04 4.05 24.18
C ASN A 808 24.90 3.03 24.32
N LYS A 809 24.11 2.85 23.25
CA LYS A 809 23.04 1.83 23.23
C LYS A 809 23.56 0.38 23.19
N LYS A 810 24.86 0.19 22.94
CA LYS A 810 25.53 -1.11 22.89
C LYS A 810 26.58 -1.21 23.98
N LEU A 811 26.76 -2.43 24.49
CA LEU A 811 27.78 -2.77 25.48
C LEU A 811 29.21 -2.72 24.87
N LYS A 812 30.21 -3.01 25.69
CA LYS A 812 31.64 -3.01 25.36
C LYS A 812 32.01 -3.93 24.19
N ASP A 813 31.22 -4.98 23.96
CA ASP A 813 31.35 -5.90 22.82
C ASP A 813 30.94 -5.30 21.46
N GLN A 814 30.33 -4.10 21.47
CA GLN A 814 29.74 -3.40 20.32
C GLN A 814 28.69 -4.21 19.53
N LYS A 815 28.22 -5.32 20.11
CA LYS A 815 27.26 -6.25 19.51
C LYS A 815 25.96 -6.28 20.30
N THR A 816 26.04 -6.36 21.62
CA THR A 816 24.87 -6.53 22.49
C THR A 816 24.20 -5.19 22.80
N PRO A 817 22.93 -4.98 22.42
CA PRO A 817 22.18 -3.78 22.75
C PRO A 817 21.67 -3.81 24.20
N ILE A 818 21.72 -2.67 24.88
CA ILE A 818 21.10 -2.47 26.20
C ILE A 818 19.58 -2.39 26.00
N PRO A 819 18.74 -3.16 26.73
CA PRO A 819 17.28 -3.03 26.68
C PRO A 819 16.79 -1.59 26.91
N ASP A 820 15.68 -1.17 26.28
CA ASP A 820 15.15 0.20 26.42
C ASP A 820 14.81 0.56 27.88
N THR A 821 14.30 -0.41 28.65
CA THR A 821 13.99 -0.26 30.09
C THR A 821 15.23 0.02 30.92
N LEU A 822 16.28 -0.81 30.78
CA LEU A 822 17.54 -0.65 31.52
C LEU A 822 18.36 0.55 31.04
N TYR A 823 18.23 0.93 29.76
CA TYR A 823 19.00 2.04 29.20
C TYR A 823 18.66 3.38 29.86
N GLN A 824 17.37 3.64 30.13
CA GLN A 824 16.97 4.90 30.77
C GLN A 824 17.48 4.96 32.21
N GLU A 825 17.32 3.88 32.96
CA GLU A 825 17.81 3.74 34.33
C GLU A 825 19.34 3.90 34.41
N LEU A 826 20.10 3.20 33.56
CA LEU A 826 21.56 3.34 33.48
C LEU A 826 21.97 4.76 33.09
N TYR A 827 21.27 5.38 32.15
CA TYR A 827 21.55 6.75 31.71
C TYR A 827 21.34 7.77 32.84
N ASP A 828 20.25 7.62 33.61
CA ASP A 828 19.96 8.49 34.73
C ASP A 828 20.95 8.25 35.88
N TYR A 829 21.37 7.00 36.13
CA TYR A 829 22.40 6.67 37.11
C TYR A 829 23.76 7.33 36.79
N VAL A 830 24.28 7.16 35.56
CA VAL A 830 25.60 7.70 35.18
C VAL A 830 25.65 9.23 35.13
N ASN A 831 24.49 9.89 35.09
CA ASN A 831 24.34 11.35 35.15
C ASN A 831 23.86 11.85 36.52
N HIS A 832 23.81 11.01 37.56
CA HIS A 832 23.38 11.36 38.92
C HIS A 832 21.94 11.93 38.97
N ARG A 833 21.03 11.36 38.18
CA ARG A 833 19.60 11.74 38.08
C ARG A 833 18.64 10.68 38.60
N LEU A 834 19.14 9.48 38.91
CA LEU A 834 18.32 8.39 39.39
C LEU A 834 17.81 8.67 40.81
N SER A 835 16.51 8.54 41.04
CA SER A 835 15.87 8.81 42.35
C SER A 835 15.69 7.57 43.23
N HIS A 836 16.21 6.42 42.80
CA HIS A 836 16.14 5.12 43.47
C HIS A 836 17.42 4.33 43.21
N ASP A 837 17.58 3.18 43.87
CA ASP A 837 18.71 2.29 43.62
C ASP A 837 18.64 1.63 42.25
N LEU A 838 19.81 1.33 41.69
CA LEU A 838 19.98 0.58 40.44
C LEU A 838 19.44 -0.84 40.58
N SER A 839 18.59 -1.27 39.64
CA SER A 839 18.11 -2.66 39.51
C SER A 839 19.28 -3.64 39.39
N ASP A 840 19.07 -4.89 39.81
CA ASP A 840 20.12 -5.91 39.77
C ASP A 840 20.62 -6.17 38.34
N GLU A 841 19.70 -6.20 37.37
CA GLU A 841 20.05 -6.36 35.95
C GLU A 841 20.88 -5.19 35.43
N ALA A 842 20.49 -3.95 35.75
CA ALA A 842 21.23 -2.78 35.32
C ALA A 842 22.59 -2.69 36.04
N ARG A 843 22.66 -3.07 37.31
CA ARG A 843 23.91 -3.16 38.09
C ARG A 843 24.88 -4.18 37.47
N ALA A 844 24.39 -5.33 37.02
CA ALA A 844 25.19 -6.34 36.33
C ALA A 844 25.72 -5.85 34.98
N LEU A 845 24.99 -4.97 34.28
CA LEU A 845 25.42 -4.39 33.01
C LEU A 845 26.42 -3.23 33.17
N LEU A 846 26.42 -2.54 34.32
CA LEU A 846 27.18 -1.31 34.55
C LEU A 846 28.68 -1.41 34.20
N PRO A 847 29.43 -2.49 34.51
CA PRO A 847 30.85 -2.61 34.13
C PRO A 847 31.08 -2.69 32.62
N ASN A 848 30.05 -3.07 31.86
CA ASN A 848 30.12 -3.33 30.43
C ASN A 848 29.53 -2.20 29.57
N VAL A 849 28.96 -1.16 30.19
CA VAL A 849 28.46 -0.01 29.42
C VAL A 849 29.60 0.88 28.94
N ILE A 850 29.39 1.55 27.82
CA ILE A 850 30.30 2.60 27.34
C ILE A 850 29.62 3.93 27.54
N THR A 851 30.18 4.77 28.40
CA THR A 851 29.79 6.18 28.53
C THR A 851 30.74 7.06 27.72
N LYS A 852 30.22 8.15 27.17
CA LYS A 852 31.03 9.18 26.48
C LYS A 852 30.79 10.53 27.12
N GLU A 853 31.87 11.17 27.54
CA GLU A 853 31.83 12.55 28.01
C GLU A 853 31.45 13.47 26.85
N VAL A 854 30.52 14.40 27.10
CA VAL A 854 30.04 15.33 26.07
C VAL A 854 31.03 16.48 25.91
N SER A 855 31.89 16.41 24.91
CA SER A 855 32.84 17.48 24.56
C SER A 855 32.25 18.61 23.72
N HIS A 856 31.08 18.37 23.10
CA HIS A 856 30.28 19.36 22.39
C HIS A 856 28.80 18.96 22.47
N GLU A 857 27.88 19.93 22.56
CA GLU A 857 26.46 19.60 22.69
C GLU A 857 25.94 18.74 21.53
N ILE A 858 25.13 17.75 21.87
CA ILE A 858 24.44 16.89 20.90
C ILE A 858 22.93 17.06 21.09
N ILE A 859 22.32 17.79 20.14
CA ILE A 859 20.93 18.20 20.21
C ILE A 859 20.07 17.26 19.36
N LYS A 860 19.10 16.61 19.98
CA LYS A 860 18.12 15.76 19.28
C LYS A 860 17.38 16.59 18.24
N ASP A 861 17.30 16.06 17.02
CA ASP A 861 16.58 16.72 15.91
C ASP A 861 17.08 18.15 15.59
N ARG A 862 18.35 18.47 15.86
CA ARG A 862 19.01 19.78 15.59
C ARG A 862 18.66 20.39 14.22
N ARG A 863 18.52 19.57 13.19
CA ARG A 863 18.15 20.01 11.83
C ARG A 863 16.77 20.68 11.72
N PHE A 864 15.94 20.59 12.75
CA PHE A 864 14.59 21.17 12.82
C PHE A 864 14.46 22.28 13.87
N THR A 865 15.54 22.61 14.60
CA THR A 865 15.55 23.67 15.63
C THR A 865 15.97 25.04 15.08
N SER A 866 16.40 25.09 13.82
CA SER A 866 16.73 26.31 13.09
C SER A 866 16.07 26.28 11.71
N ASP A 867 15.90 27.46 11.13
CA ASP A 867 15.44 27.59 9.76
C ASP A 867 16.53 27.09 8.79
N LYS A 868 16.13 26.49 7.67
CA LYS A 868 17.05 25.91 6.69
C LYS A 868 16.55 26.07 5.27
N PHE A 869 17.48 26.25 4.34
CA PHE A 869 17.25 26.20 2.90
C PHE A 869 17.57 24.80 2.36
N PHE A 870 16.85 24.36 1.34
CA PHE A 870 17.04 23.05 0.69
C PHE A 870 17.04 23.17 -0.82
N PHE A 871 17.82 22.31 -1.46
CA PHE A 871 17.92 22.18 -2.90
C PHE A 871 17.57 20.76 -3.33
N HIS A 872 16.59 20.65 -4.24
CA HIS A 872 16.19 19.40 -4.86
C HIS A 872 16.57 19.45 -6.34
N VAL A 873 17.42 18.53 -6.77
CA VAL A 873 17.99 18.55 -8.13
C VAL A 873 17.85 17.19 -8.81
N PRO A 874 17.16 17.11 -9.96
CA PRO A 874 17.03 15.87 -10.70
C PRO A 874 18.28 15.56 -11.54
N ILE A 875 18.58 14.28 -11.69
CA ILE A 875 19.65 13.72 -12.52
C ILE A 875 19.10 12.53 -13.32
N THR A 876 19.77 12.16 -14.41
CA THR A 876 19.49 10.92 -15.17
C THR A 876 20.76 10.09 -15.26
N LEU A 877 20.73 8.85 -14.75
CA LEU A 877 21.79 7.86 -14.88
C LEU A 877 21.56 7.00 -16.13
N ASN A 878 22.60 6.29 -16.58
CA ASN A 878 22.61 5.48 -17.81
C ASN A 878 22.23 6.32 -19.03
N TYR A 879 22.74 7.55 -19.12
CA TYR A 879 22.28 8.53 -20.10
C TYR A 879 22.56 8.13 -21.55
N GLN A 880 23.55 7.27 -21.79
CA GLN A 880 23.88 6.70 -23.09
C GLN A 880 22.84 5.68 -23.59
N ALA A 881 21.96 5.19 -22.72
CA ALA A 881 20.92 4.24 -23.10
C ALA A 881 19.65 4.95 -23.63
N ALA A 882 18.74 4.16 -24.20
CA ALA A 882 17.39 4.61 -24.52
C ALA A 882 16.60 4.97 -23.25
N ASN A 883 15.54 5.76 -23.39
CA ASN A 883 14.66 6.11 -22.27
C ASN A 883 13.94 4.90 -21.63
N SER A 884 13.65 3.88 -22.43
CA SER A 884 13.04 2.61 -22.02
C SER A 884 13.74 1.44 -22.70
N PRO A 885 13.86 0.28 -22.05
CA PRO A 885 14.53 -0.87 -22.62
C PRO A 885 13.67 -1.57 -23.68
N SER A 886 14.31 -2.29 -24.60
CA SER A 886 13.63 -3.21 -25.51
C SER A 886 13.91 -4.66 -25.07
N LYS A 887 12.84 -5.45 -24.88
CA LYS A 887 12.90 -6.89 -24.60
C LYS A 887 13.81 -7.27 -23.41
N PHE A 888 13.76 -6.50 -22.32
CA PHE A 888 14.63 -6.68 -21.15
C PHE A 888 14.62 -8.14 -20.63
N ASN A 889 13.43 -8.70 -20.40
CA ASN A 889 13.28 -10.07 -19.89
C ASN A 889 13.88 -11.12 -20.84
N GLN A 890 13.75 -10.95 -22.16
CA GLN A 890 14.31 -11.91 -23.12
C GLN A 890 15.85 -11.89 -23.10
N ARG A 891 16.46 -10.73 -22.82
CA ARG A 891 17.92 -10.63 -22.61
C ARG A 891 18.36 -11.38 -21.37
N VAL A 892 17.62 -11.29 -20.27
CA VAL A 892 17.88 -12.08 -19.05
C VAL A 892 17.70 -13.56 -19.31
N ASN A 893 16.63 -13.96 -20.00
CA ASN A 893 16.36 -15.36 -20.31
C ASN A 893 17.44 -15.97 -21.21
N ALA A 894 17.99 -15.20 -22.16
CA ALA A 894 19.15 -15.64 -22.94
C ALA A 894 20.36 -15.92 -22.04
N TYR A 895 20.62 -15.06 -21.05
CA TYR A 895 21.67 -15.28 -20.06
C TYR A 895 21.44 -16.54 -19.24
N LEU A 896 20.24 -16.72 -18.70
CA LEU A 896 19.92 -17.88 -17.84
C LEU A 896 20.01 -19.21 -18.59
N LYS A 897 19.66 -19.24 -19.88
CA LYS A 897 19.85 -20.43 -20.72
C LYS A 897 21.32 -20.79 -20.92
N GLU A 898 22.18 -19.79 -21.07
CA GLU A 898 23.63 -19.97 -21.21
C GLU A 898 24.33 -20.26 -19.87
N HIS A 899 23.67 -19.97 -18.75
CA HIS A 899 24.18 -20.15 -17.39
C HIS A 899 23.22 -21.02 -16.56
N PRO A 900 23.07 -22.32 -16.87
CA PRO A 900 22.12 -23.20 -16.20
C PRO A 900 22.43 -23.43 -14.71
N GLU A 901 23.64 -23.11 -14.27
CA GLU A 901 24.08 -23.23 -12.87
C GLU A 901 23.70 -22.01 -12.01
N THR A 902 22.90 -21.08 -12.54
CA THR A 902 22.51 -19.84 -11.85
C THR A 902 21.79 -20.15 -10.53
N PRO A 903 22.30 -19.72 -9.36
CA PRO A 903 21.63 -19.91 -8.08
C PRO A 903 20.33 -19.11 -7.97
N ILE A 904 19.51 -19.47 -6.99
CA ILE A 904 18.17 -18.90 -6.79
C ILE A 904 17.99 -18.47 -5.33
N ILE A 905 17.61 -17.22 -5.11
CA ILE A 905 17.24 -16.69 -3.80
C ILE A 905 15.71 -16.68 -3.70
N GLY A 906 15.14 -17.62 -2.93
CA GLY A 906 13.72 -17.60 -2.56
C GLY A 906 13.47 -16.66 -1.39
N ILE A 907 12.46 -15.80 -1.51
CA ILE A 907 12.08 -14.87 -0.46
C ILE A 907 10.60 -15.02 -0.14
N ASP A 908 10.32 -15.48 1.08
CA ASP A 908 8.97 -15.65 1.59
C ASP A 908 8.65 -14.61 2.68
N ARG A 909 7.36 -14.39 2.89
CA ARG A 909 6.83 -13.62 4.01
C ARG A 909 6.11 -14.56 4.96
N GLY A 910 6.71 -14.75 6.12
CA GLY A 910 6.19 -15.61 7.16
C GLY A 910 5.08 -14.99 8.01
N GLU A 911 4.49 -15.83 8.87
CA GLU A 911 3.58 -15.36 9.93
C GLU A 911 4.37 -14.77 11.11
N ARG A 912 5.54 -15.36 11.41
CA ARG A 912 6.45 -14.94 12.48
C ARG A 912 7.64 -14.17 11.95
N ASN A 913 8.07 -14.50 10.75
CA ASN A 913 9.17 -13.86 10.06
C ASN A 913 8.65 -12.79 9.11
N LEU A 914 9.07 -11.53 9.30
CA LEU A 914 8.70 -10.44 8.39
C LEU A 914 9.10 -10.78 6.95
N ILE A 915 10.33 -11.29 6.80
CA ILE A 915 10.92 -11.79 5.55
C ILE A 915 11.84 -12.96 5.93
N TYR A 916 11.72 -14.07 5.21
CA TYR A 916 12.62 -15.22 5.28
C TYR A 916 13.31 -15.41 3.93
N ILE A 917 14.58 -15.80 3.95
CA ILE A 917 15.33 -16.10 2.71
C ILE A 917 15.88 -17.53 2.74
N THR A 918 15.86 -18.16 1.57
CA THR A 918 16.55 -19.44 1.30
C THR A 918 17.28 -19.29 -0.04
N VAL A 919 18.59 -19.43 -0.03
CA VAL A 919 19.43 -19.46 -1.23
C VAL A 919 19.66 -20.92 -1.59
N ILE A 920 19.37 -21.28 -2.83
CA ILE A 920 19.62 -22.62 -3.37
C ILE A 920 20.55 -22.55 -4.56
N ASP A 921 21.28 -23.63 -4.81
CA ASP A 921 21.94 -23.82 -6.10
C ASP A 921 20.93 -24.22 -7.19
N SER A 922 21.44 -24.43 -8.41
CA SER A 922 20.66 -24.83 -9.59
C SER A 922 19.94 -26.18 -9.43
N THR A 923 20.40 -27.05 -8.52
CA THR A 923 19.84 -28.39 -8.27
C THR A 923 18.82 -28.42 -7.14
N GLY A 924 18.74 -27.36 -6.34
CA GLY A 924 17.80 -27.25 -5.24
C GLY A 924 18.40 -27.58 -3.88
N LYS A 925 19.73 -27.64 -3.76
CA LYS A 925 20.41 -27.75 -2.46
C LYS A 925 20.44 -26.38 -1.76
N ILE A 926 20.13 -26.35 -0.46
CA ILE A 926 20.19 -25.11 0.34
C ILE A 926 21.65 -24.72 0.58
N LEU A 927 22.01 -23.49 0.19
CA LEU A 927 23.31 -22.87 0.44
C LEU A 927 23.28 -21.99 1.69
N GLU A 928 22.20 -21.21 1.83
CA GLU A 928 21.97 -20.34 2.99
C GLU A 928 20.47 -20.29 3.30
N GLN A 929 20.11 -20.21 4.58
CA GLN A 929 18.75 -19.93 5.01
C GLN A 929 18.77 -19.06 6.28
N ARG A 930 17.97 -17.99 6.31
CA ARG A 930 17.85 -17.14 7.50
C ARG A 930 16.57 -16.33 7.56
N SER A 931 16.12 -16.08 8.78
CA SER A 931 15.15 -15.02 9.07
C SER A 931 15.82 -13.65 9.02
N LEU A 932 15.14 -12.67 8.43
CA LEU A 932 15.54 -11.26 8.45
C LEU A 932 14.76 -10.45 9.50
N ASN A 933 14.24 -11.08 10.55
CA ASN A 933 13.65 -10.35 11.69
C ASN A 933 14.69 -9.48 12.40
N THR A 934 15.90 -10.01 12.55
CA THR A 934 17.04 -9.35 13.20
C THR A 934 18.12 -9.09 12.16
N ILE A 935 18.55 -7.83 12.03
CA ILE A 935 19.67 -7.46 11.17
C ILE A 935 20.70 -6.72 12.03
N GLN A 936 21.96 -7.17 12.00
CA GLN A 936 23.04 -6.60 12.81
C GLN A 936 22.66 -6.46 14.30
N GLN A 937 22.09 -7.54 14.87
CA GLN A 937 21.63 -7.64 16.27
C GLN A 937 20.51 -6.66 16.65
N PHE A 938 19.89 -5.98 15.69
CA PHE A 938 18.69 -5.17 15.91
C PHE A 938 17.45 -5.92 15.44
N ASP A 939 16.59 -6.30 16.39
CA ASP A 939 15.33 -6.99 16.14
C ASP A 939 14.26 -5.99 15.66
N TYR A 940 14.07 -5.95 14.34
CA TYR A 940 13.07 -5.10 13.71
C TYR A 940 11.65 -5.63 13.87
N GLN A 941 11.47 -6.95 14.01
CA GLN A 941 10.16 -7.58 14.22
C GLN A 941 9.57 -7.10 15.55
N LYS A 942 10.35 -7.21 16.62
CA LYS A 942 9.95 -6.74 17.95
C LYS A 942 9.73 -5.23 17.98
N LYS A 943 10.59 -4.45 17.30
CA LYS A 943 10.43 -2.99 17.25
C LYS A 943 9.18 -2.55 16.49
N LEU A 944 8.83 -3.25 15.41
CA LEU A 944 7.60 -3.00 14.65
C LEU A 944 6.35 -3.41 15.45
N ASP A 945 6.39 -4.54 16.16
CA ASP A 945 5.31 -4.96 17.08
C ASP A 945 5.07 -3.95 18.19
N ASN A 946 6.12 -3.52 18.88
CA ASN A 946 6.02 -2.50 19.93
C ASN A 946 5.47 -1.18 19.36
N ARG A 947 5.93 -0.74 18.19
CA ARG A 947 5.42 0.49 17.55
C ARG A 947 3.95 0.37 17.16
N GLU A 948 3.47 -0.79 16.74
CA GLU A 948 2.05 -0.99 16.46
C GLU A 948 1.21 -0.93 17.74
N LYS A 949 1.64 -1.61 18.81
CA LYS A 949 1.00 -1.54 20.14
C LYS A 949 0.94 -0.11 20.67
N GLU A 950 2.05 0.63 20.60
CA GLU A 950 2.12 2.07 20.94
C GLU A 950 1.10 2.89 20.14
N ARG A 951 0.94 2.60 18.84
CA ARG A 951 0.00 3.32 17.96
C ARG A 951 -1.45 3.00 18.26
N VAL A 952 -1.79 1.75 18.55
CA VAL A 952 -3.15 1.33 18.97
C VAL A 952 -3.51 2.00 20.30
N ALA A 953 -2.61 1.92 21.29
CA ALA A 953 -2.80 2.58 22.58
C ALA A 953 -2.95 4.10 22.43
N ALA A 954 -2.14 4.74 21.58
CA ALA A 954 -2.24 6.18 21.31
C ALA A 954 -3.59 6.57 20.67
N ARG A 955 -4.14 5.75 19.76
CA ARG A 955 -5.46 6.00 19.16
C ARG A 955 -6.57 5.88 20.20
N GLN A 956 -6.49 4.88 21.08
CA GLN A 956 -7.44 4.67 22.17
C GLN A 956 -7.39 5.82 23.19
N ALA A 957 -6.19 6.30 23.55
CA ALA A 957 -5.96 7.41 24.50
C ALA A 957 -6.03 8.82 23.88
N TRP A 958 -6.43 8.95 22.62
CA TRP A 958 -6.52 10.23 21.88
C TRP A 958 -5.20 11.03 21.84
N SER A 959 -4.07 10.33 21.83
CA SER A 959 -2.73 10.91 21.84
C SER A 959 -2.04 10.91 20.48
N VAL A 960 -0.81 11.44 20.41
CA VAL A 960 -0.07 11.57 19.15
C VAL A 960 0.36 10.20 18.63
N VAL A 961 -0.28 9.75 17.55
CA VAL A 961 0.04 8.47 16.89
C VAL A 961 1.39 8.54 16.18
N GLY A 962 2.42 7.90 16.75
CA GLY A 962 3.80 7.86 16.21
C GLY A 962 3.92 7.20 14.83
N THR A 963 4.93 7.57 14.02
CA THR A 963 5.09 7.02 12.66
C THR A 963 5.65 5.59 12.67
N ILE A 964 5.04 4.68 11.91
CA ILE A 964 5.56 3.32 11.68
C ILE A 964 6.28 3.19 10.32
N LYS A 965 5.91 4.05 9.35
CA LYS A 965 6.45 4.03 7.98
C LYS A 965 7.97 4.22 7.92
N ASP A 966 8.51 5.13 8.72
CA ASP A 966 9.95 5.42 8.71
C ASP A 966 10.76 4.26 9.28
N LEU A 967 10.23 3.58 10.32
CA LEU A 967 10.82 2.36 10.88
C LEU A 967 10.81 1.22 9.84
N LYS A 968 9.69 1.04 9.11
CA LYS A 968 9.61 0.09 8.00
C LYS A 968 10.61 0.41 6.87
N GLN A 969 10.73 1.67 6.46
CA GLN A 969 11.71 2.09 5.46
C GLN A 969 13.16 1.80 5.92
N GLY A 970 13.46 2.08 7.20
CA GLY A 970 14.76 1.74 7.81
C GLY A 970 15.04 0.24 7.76
N TYR A 971 14.10 -0.58 8.26
CA TYR A 971 14.18 -2.04 8.18
C TYR A 971 14.42 -2.53 6.75
N LEU A 972 13.55 -2.14 5.83
CA LEU A 972 13.61 -2.59 4.45
C LEU A 972 14.87 -2.14 3.75
N SER A 973 15.43 -0.96 4.07
CA SER A 973 16.71 -0.54 3.48
C SER A 973 17.86 -1.49 3.84
N GLN A 974 17.84 -2.09 5.03
CA GLN A 974 18.81 -3.10 5.44
C GLN A 974 18.55 -4.44 4.74
N VAL A 975 17.28 -4.86 4.64
CA VAL A 975 16.91 -6.04 3.87
C VAL A 975 17.37 -5.91 2.41
N ILE A 976 17.10 -4.78 1.75
CA ILE A 976 17.52 -4.56 0.36
C ILE A 976 19.05 -4.69 0.22
N HIS A 977 19.81 -4.20 1.19
CA HIS A 977 21.27 -4.33 1.17
C HIS A 977 21.70 -5.80 1.24
N GLU A 978 21.17 -6.56 2.20
CA GLU A 978 21.46 -8.00 2.36
C GLU A 978 21.11 -8.80 1.09
N ILE A 979 19.92 -8.58 0.52
CA ILE A 979 19.50 -9.27 -0.71
C ILE A 979 20.39 -8.91 -1.89
N VAL A 980 20.72 -7.62 -2.07
CA VAL A 980 21.58 -7.18 -3.17
C VAL A 980 22.98 -7.77 -3.04
N ASP A 981 23.53 -7.83 -1.83
CA ASP A 981 24.85 -8.40 -1.60
C ASP A 981 24.86 -9.90 -1.95
N LEU A 982 23.81 -10.65 -1.57
CA LEU A 982 23.64 -12.05 -1.97
C LEU A 982 23.48 -12.21 -3.49
N MET A 983 22.66 -11.38 -4.14
CA MET A 983 22.46 -11.41 -5.59
C MET A 983 23.77 -11.21 -6.34
N ILE A 984 24.58 -10.23 -5.92
CA ILE A 984 25.86 -9.93 -6.56
C ILE A 984 26.90 -11.01 -6.25
N HIS A 985 26.91 -11.54 -5.02
CA HIS A 985 27.84 -12.60 -4.63
C HIS A 985 27.61 -13.89 -5.43
N TYR A 986 26.35 -14.34 -5.54
CA TYR A 986 25.98 -15.58 -6.21
C TYR A 986 25.66 -15.42 -7.70
N GLN A 987 25.58 -14.18 -8.22
CA GLN A 987 24.99 -13.87 -9.53
C GLN A 987 23.58 -14.46 -9.70
N ALA A 988 22.84 -14.52 -8.59
CA ALA A 988 21.59 -15.28 -8.47
C ALA A 988 20.38 -14.54 -9.05
N VAL A 989 19.38 -15.31 -9.45
CA VAL A 989 18.01 -14.79 -9.61
C VAL A 989 17.31 -14.72 -8.26
N VAL A 990 16.26 -13.91 -8.14
CA VAL A 990 15.43 -13.82 -6.94
C VAL A 990 14.00 -14.17 -7.26
N VAL A 991 13.37 -14.98 -6.41
CA VAL A 991 12.00 -15.45 -6.59
C VAL A 991 11.14 -14.99 -5.42
N LEU A 992 10.02 -14.36 -5.75
CA LEU A 992 9.08 -13.73 -4.83
C LEU A 992 7.68 -14.35 -4.99
N GLU A 993 6.81 -14.17 -3.99
CA GLU A 993 5.41 -14.57 -4.10
C GLU A 993 4.63 -13.66 -5.08
N ASN A 994 3.96 -14.25 -6.06
CA ASN A 994 2.98 -13.55 -6.89
C ASN A 994 1.65 -13.40 -6.12
N LEU A 995 1.47 -12.24 -5.53
CA LEU A 995 0.30 -11.97 -4.71
C LEU A 995 -0.64 -10.99 -5.40
N ASN A 996 -1.85 -11.48 -5.67
CA ASN A 996 -2.94 -10.63 -6.15
C ASN A 996 -3.14 -9.42 -5.22
N PHE A 997 -3.39 -8.25 -5.81
CA PHE A 997 -3.50 -6.97 -5.07
C PHE A 997 -4.49 -7.04 -3.89
N GLY A 998 -5.61 -7.77 -4.05
CA GLY A 998 -6.60 -7.98 -2.99
C GLY A 998 -6.09 -8.77 -1.78
N PHE A 999 -5.12 -9.67 -1.99
CA PHE A 999 -4.46 -10.39 -0.89
C PHE A 999 -3.50 -9.45 -0.14
N LYS A 1000 -2.77 -8.59 -0.87
CA LYS A 1000 -1.90 -7.56 -0.28
C LYS A 1000 -2.73 -6.56 0.55
N SER A 1001 -3.89 -6.11 0.03
CA SER A 1001 -4.73 -5.10 0.69
C SER A 1001 -5.48 -5.62 1.93
N LYS A 1002 -6.00 -6.86 1.93
CA LYS A 1002 -6.69 -7.43 3.11
C LYS A 1002 -5.78 -7.46 4.35
N ARG A 1003 -4.49 -7.76 4.19
CA ARG A 1003 -3.53 -7.74 5.31
C ARG A 1003 -3.13 -6.34 5.75
N THR A 1004 -3.11 -5.33 4.86
CA THR A 1004 -2.81 -3.95 5.29
C THR A 1004 -3.83 -3.36 6.27
N GLY A 1005 -5.08 -3.86 6.25
CA GLY A 1005 -6.12 -3.45 7.22
C GLY A 1005 -6.10 -4.24 8.53
N ILE A 1006 -5.49 -5.43 8.57
CA ILE A 1006 -5.51 -6.35 9.73
C ILE A 1006 -4.17 -6.34 10.49
N ALA A 1007 -3.06 -5.97 9.84
CA ALA A 1007 -1.77 -5.79 10.49
C ALA A 1007 -1.05 -4.55 9.94
N GLU A 1008 -0.91 -3.51 10.76
CA GLU A 1008 -0.09 -2.34 10.42
C GLU A 1008 1.39 -2.74 10.22
N LYS A 1009 1.81 -3.99 10.50
CA LYS A 1009 3.13 -4.56 10.21
C LYS A 1009 3.42 -4.87 8.73
N ALA A 1010 2.43 -4.89 7.83
CA ALA A 1010 2.66 -5.34 6.45
C ALA A 1010 3.81 -4.56 5.74
N VAL A 1011 4.89 -5.26 5.38
CA VAL A 1011 6.11 -4.69 4.77
C VAL A 1011 6.33 -5.11 3.30
N TYR A 1012 5.71 -6.22 2.87
CA TYR A 1012 6.09 -6.91 1.63
C TYR A 1012 5.91 -6.11 0.34
N GLN A 1013 4.78 -5.40 0.14
CA GLN A 1013 4.60 -4.59 -1.08
C GLN A 1013 5.60 -3.44 -1.19
N GLN A 1014 5.94 -2.83 -0.05
CA GLN A 1014 6.95 -1.78 0.01
C GLN A 1014 8.35 -2.35 -0.24
N PHE A 1015 8.62 -3.56 0.26
CA PHE A 1015 9.84 -4.32 -0.01
C PHE A 1015 10.02 -4.58 -1.51
N GLU A 1016 9.03 -5.19 -2.18
CA GLU A 1016 9.09 -5.47 -3.62
C GLU A 1016 9.42 -4.20 -4.42
N LYS A 1017 8.72 -3.10 -4.13
CA LYS A 1017 8.96 -1.83 -4.82
C LYS A 1017 10.39 -1.33 -4.59
N MET A 1018 10.87 -1.35 -3.34
CA MET A 1018 12.21 -0.87 -3.00
C MET A 1018 13.30 -1.74 -3.63
N LEU A 1019 13.08 -3.05 -3.74
CA LEU A 1019 14.01 -3.98 -4.40
C LEU A 1019 14.09 -3.69 -5.90
N ILE A 1020 12.94 -3.58 -6.58
CA ILE A 1020 12.92 -3.25 -8.01
C ILE A 1020 13.55 -1.88 -8.26
N ASP A 1021 13.16 -0.84 -7.50
CA ASP A 1021 13.70 0.52 -7.67
C ASP A 1021 15.24 0.57 -7.46
N LYS A 1022 15.77 -0.29 -6.58
CA LYS A 1022 17.22 -0.42 -6.35
C LYS A 1022 17.90 -1.16 -7.52
N LEU A 1023 17.33 -2.26 -8.00
CA LEU A 1023 17.87 -3.07 -9.10
C LEU A 1023 17.68 -2.44 -10.49
N ASN A 1024 16.79 -1.45 -10.61
CA ASN A 1024 16.63 -0.64 -11.82
C ASN A 1024 17.89 0.19 -12.12
N CYS A 1025 18.62 0.55 -11.07
CA CYS A 1025 19.88 1.29 -11.12
C CYS A 1025 20.69 1.01 -9.85
N LEU A 1026 21.39 -0.12 -9.86
CA LEU A 1026 22.17 -0.60 -8.73
C LEU A 1026 23.61 -0.08 -8.80
N VAL A 1027 23.97 0.73 -7.81
CA VAL A 1027 25.34 1.16 -7.55
C VAL A 1027 25.81 0.59 -6.21
N LEU A 1028 26.98 -0.04 -6.24
CA LEU A 1028 27.73 -0.57 -5.12
C LEU A 1028 28.79 0.49 -4.76
N LYS A 1029 28.63 1.13 -3.61
CA LYS A 1029 29.42 2.33 -3.25
C LYS A 1029 30.93 2.10 -3.13
N ASP A 1030 31.34 0.84 -3.00
CA ASP A 1030 32.72 0.41 -2.82
C ASP A 1030 33.41 0.06 -4.13
N TYR A 1031 32.66 0.04 -5.25
CA TYR A 1031 33.22 -0.28 -6.56
C TYR A 1031 33.87 0.97 -7.17
N PRO A 1032 34.99 0.81 -7.91
CA PRO A 1032 35.53 1.88 -8.74
C PRO A 1032 34.48 2.41 -9.71
N ALA A 1033 34.49 3.72 -9.97
CA ALA A 1033 33.45 4.40 -10.73
C ALA A 1033 33.18 3.77 -12.12
N GLU A 1034 34.26 3.36 -12.81
CA GLU A 1034 34.25 2.79 -14.16
C GLU A 1034 33.89 1.30 -14.21
N LYS A 1035 33.94 0.55 -13.10
CA LYS A 1035 33.57 -0.87 -13.11
C LYS A 1035 32.05 -1.01 -13.20
N VAL A 1036 31.57 -2.11 -13.79
CA VAL A 1036 30.13 -2.44 -13.74
C VAL A 1036 29.71 -2.63 -12.28
N GLY A 1037 28.63 -1.97 -11.88
CA GLY A 1037 28.21 -1.81 -10.49
C GLY A 1037 28.76 -0.55 -9.80
N GLY A 1038 29.75 0.11 -10.40
CA GLY A 1038 30.23 1.44 -10.02
C GLY A 1038 29.23 2.54 -10.37
N VAL A 1039 29.54 3.78 -9.99
CA VAL A 1039 28.60 4.91 -10.15
C VAL A 1039 28.36 5.31 -11.60
N LEU A 1040 29.35 5.14 -12.49
CA LEU A 1040 29.24 5.51 -13.90
C LEU A 1040 28.76 4.35 -14.79
N ASN A 1041 28.84 3.12 -14.30
CA ASN A 1041 28.31 1.93 -14.96
C ASN A 1041 27.39 1.11 -14.02
N PRO A 1042 26.25 1.67 -13.58
CA PRO A 1042 25.32 0.96 -12.69
C PRO A 1042 24.84 -0.36 -13.28
N TYR A 1043 24.62 -1.36 -12.43
CA TYR A 1043 23.87 -2.55 -12.80
C TYR A 1043 22.40 -2.20 -13.05
N GLN A 1044 21.78 -2.89 -13.99
CA GLN A 1044 20.35 -2.87 -14.29
C GLN A 1044 19.86 -4.31 -14.41
N LEU A 1045 19.38 -4.88 -13.31
CA LEU A 1045 19.00 -6.30 -13.20
C LEU A 1045 17.47 -6.53 -13.21
N THR A 1046 16.70 -5.45 -13.28
CA THR A 1046 15.23 -5.49 -13.36
C THR A 1046 14.76 -4.67 -14.53
N ASP A 1047 13.59 -4.98 -15.07
CA ASP A 1047 12.96 -4.16 -16.10
C ASP A 1047 12.53 -2.80 -15.52
N GLN A 1048 12.32 -1.80 -16.38
CA GLN A 1048 11.94 -0.45 -15.96
C GLN A 1048 10.61 -0.47 -15.19
N PHE A 1049 10.64 -0.07 -13.91
CA PHE A 1049 9.44 -0.05 -13.09
C PHE A 1049 8.48 1.05 -13.54
N THR A 1050 7.27 0.66 -13.94
CA THR A 1050 6.18 1.59 -14.29
C THR A 1050 5.11 1.59 -13.21
N SER A 1051 4.48 0.44 -12.97
CA SER A 1051 3.52 0.20 -11.89
C SER A 1051 3.39 -1.30 -11.62
N PHE A 1052 2.91 -1.67 -10.43
CA PHE A 1052 2.59 -3.07 -10.12
C PHE A 1052 1.52 -3.67 -11.04
N ALA A 1053 0.57 -2.87 -11.55
CA ALA A 1053 -0.50 -3.36 -12.43
C ALA A 1053 -0.03 -3.75 -13.83
N LYS A 1054 1.05 -3.11 -14.31
CA LYS A 1054 1.66 -3.37 -15.63
C LYS A 1054 2.81 -4.38 -15.57
N MET A 1055 3.09 -4.94 -14.39
CA MET A 1055 4.15 -5.93 -14.19
C MET A 1055 3.62 -7.34 -14.48
N GLY A 1056 4.39 -8.12 -15.24
CA GLY A 1056 4.14 -9.54 -15.43
C GLY A 1056 4.69 -10.39 -14.28
N THR A 1057 4.88 -11.69 -14.53
CA THR A 1057 5.51 -12.63 -13.59
C THR A 1057 7.05 -12.57 -13.59
N GLN A 1058 7.64 -11.76 -14.46
CA GLN A 1058 9.09 -11.55 -14.56
C GLN A 1058 9.40 -10.06 -14.72
N SER A 1059 10.37 -9.59 -13.95
CA SER A 1059 11.02 -8.29 -14.10
C SER A 1059 12.53 -8.51 -14.02
N GLY A 1060 13.13 -8.86 -15.15
CA GLY A 1060 14.54 -9.20 -15.23
C GLY A 1060 14.90 -10.45 -14.42
N PHE A 1061 15.83 -10.27 -13.48
CA PHE A 1061 16.28 -11.29 -12.52
C PHE A 1061 15.29 -11.54 -11.37
N LEU A 1062 14.18 -10.79 -11.30
CA LEU A 1062 13.11 -11.04 -10.34
C LEU A 1062 11.97 -11.83 -10.98
N PHE A 1063 11.59 -12.94 -10.35
CA PHE A 1063 10.50 -13.82 -10.76
C PHE A 1063 9.41 -13.85 -9.69
N TYR A 1064 8.15 -13.95 -10.12
CA TYR A 1064 6.99 -13.99 -9.23
C TYR A 1064 6.21 -15.30 -9.44
N VAL A 1065 6.17 -16.14 -8.42
CA VAL A 1065 5.57 -17.48 -8.47
C VAL A 1065 4.35 -17.60 -7.55
N PRO A 1066 3.34 -18.42 -7.89
CA PRO A 1066 2.19 -18.60 -7.00
C PRO A 1066 2.58 -19.19 -5.64
N ALA A 1067 2.09 -18.59 -4.55
CA ALA A 1067 2.29 -19.04 -3.17
C ALA A 1067 1.66 -20.40 -2.78
N PRO A 1068 0.56 -20.91 -3.39
CA PRO A 1068 -0.03 -22.17 -2.96
C PRO A 1068 0.97 -23.34 -2.99
N TYR A 1069 0.93 -24.21 -1.96
CA TYR A 1069 1.77 -25.41 -1.84
C TYR A 1069 3.29 -25.13 -1.76
N THR A 1070 3.69 -24.05 -1.07
CA THR A 1070 5.11 -23.76 -0.77
C THR A 1070 5.47 -23.98 0.70
N SER A 1071 4.63 -23.59 1.66
CA SER A 1071 4.89 -23.87 3.09
C SER A 1071 4.31 -25.20 3.57
N LYS A 1072 3.11 -25.59 3.09
CA LYS A 1072 2.41 -26.82 3.48
C LYS A 1072 2.67 -27.93 2.46
N ILE A 1073 3.95 -28.28 2.35
CA ILE A 1073 4.46 -29.32 1.46
C ILE A 1073 5.69 -29.95 2.13
N ASP A 1074 5.85 -31.27 1.96
CA ASP A 1074 7.02 -31.98 2.44
C ASP A 1074 8.26 -31.68 1.56
N PRO A 1075 9.35 -31.12 2.10
CA PRO A 1075 10.57 -30.88 1.34
C PRO A 1075 11.30 -32.16 0.89
N LEU A 1076 11.03 -33.33 1.47
CA LEU A 1076 11.67 -34.58 1.05
C LEU A 1076 10.95 -35.27 -0.11
N THR A 1077 9.61 -35.17 -0.16
CA THR A 1077 8.80 -35.96 -1.11
C THR A 1077 7.93 -35.12 -2.04
N GLY A 1078 7.68 -33.86 -1.72
CA GLY A 1078 6.68 -33.04 -2.42
C GLY A 1078 5.22 -33.38 -2.05
N PHE A 1079 5.00 -34.20 -1.01
CA PHE A 1079 3.66 -34.52 -0.52
C PHE A 1079 2.91 -33.29 -0.01
N VAL A 1080 1.59 -33.24 -0.27
CA VAL A 1080 0.67 -32.24 0.26
C VAL A 1080 -0.62 -32.93 0.69
N ASP A 1081 -1.34 -32.37 1.67
CA ASP A 1081 -2.68 -32.85 2.02
C ASP A 1081 -3.62 -32.75 0.79
N PRO A 1082 -4.09 -33.88 0.23
CA PRO A 1082 -4.91 -33.87 -0.98
C PRO A 1082 -6.37 -33.52 -0.70
N PHE A 1083 -6.81 -33.54 0.56
CA PHE A 1083 -8.22 -33.46 0.92
C PHE A 1083 -8.71 -32.03 1.14
N VAL A 1084 -10.01 -31.84 0.88
CA VAL A 1084 -10.77 -30.61 1.12
C VAL A 1084 -11.71 -30.86 2.30
N TRP A 1085 -11.21 -30.75 3.52
CA TRP A 1085 -11.93 -31.11 4.76
C TRP A 1085 -13.35 -30.55 4.93
N LYS A 1086 -13.76 -29.50 4.21
CA LYS A 1086 -15.14 -28.99 4.21
C LYS A 1086 -16.16 -29.93 3.56
N THR A 1087 -15.71 -30.83 2.69
CA THR A 1087 -16.58 -31.83 2.04
C THR A 1087 -16.88 -33.02 2.96
N ILE A 1088 -16.05 -33.22 4.00
CA ILE A 1088 -16.18 -34.26 5.02
C ILE A 1088 -16.88 -33.64 6.23
N LYS A 1089 -18.21 -33.57 6.18
CA LYS A 1089 -19.02 -32.69 7.06
C LYS A 1089 -20.05 -33.42 7.92
N ASN A 1090 -20.36 -34.67 7.61
CA ASN A 1090 -21.37 -35.48 8.28
C ASN A 1090 -20.92 -36.94 8.36
N HIS A 1091 -21.66 -37.75 9.12
CA HIS A 1091 -21.33 -39.16 9.37
C HIS A 1091 -21.13 -39.97 8.08
N GLU A 1092 -22.06 -39.87 7.13
CA GLU A 1092 -21.96 -40.59 5.85
C GLU A 1092 -20.72 -40.18 5.04
N SER A 1093 -20.44 -38.88 4.94
CA SER A 1093 -19.22 -38.41 4.26
C SER A 1093 -17.93 -38.86 4.97
N ARG A 1094 -17.97 -39.07 6.29
CA ARG A 1094 -16.84 -39.58 7.08
C ARG A 1094 -16.62 -41.07 6.84
N LYS A 1095 -17.68 -41.88 6.78
CA LYS A 1095 -17.59 -43.29 6.41
C LYS A 1095 -17.01 -43.47 5.00
N HIS A 1096 -17.60 -42.80 4.01
CA HIS A 1096 -17.09 -42.85 2.63
C HIS A 1096 -15.65 -42.40 2.50
N PHE A 1097 -15.23 -41.43 3.31
CA PHE A 1097 -13.83 -41.03 3.36
C PHE A 1097 -12.92 -42.15 3.89
N LEU A 1098 -13.30 -42.82 4.98
CA LEU A 1098 -12.54 -43.95 5.54
C LEU A 1098 -12.52 -45.16 4.59
N GLU A 1099 -13.62 -45.46 3.91
CA GLU A 1099 -13.73 -46.53 2.90
C GLU A 1099 -12.78 -46.33 1.71
N GLY A 1100 -12.38 -45.09 1.43
CA GLY A 1100 -11.50 -44.76 0.30
C GLY A 1100 -10.01 -45.01 0.54
N PHE A 1101 -9.61 -45.48 1.72
CA PHE A 1101 -8.25 -45.92 2.02
C PHE A 1101 -8.12 -47.44 1.88
N ASP A 1102 -6.98 -47.93 1.41
CA ASP A 1102 -6.78 -49.36 1.18
C ASP A 1102 -6.67 -50.12 2.52
N PHE A 1103 -5.90 -49.57 3.47
CA PHE A 1103 -5.81 -50.09 4.83
C PHE A 1103 -5.28 -49.05 5.81
N LEU A 1104 -5.60 -49.24 7.09
CA LEU A 1104 -4.87 -48.69 8.23
C LEU A 1104 -4.40 -49.87 9.08
N HIS A 1105 -3.11 -50.02 9.33
CA HIS A 1105 -2.61 -51.10 10.18
C HIS A 1105 -1.46 -50.64 11.07
N TYR A 1106 -1.15 -51.42 12.10
CA TYR A 1106 -0.03 -51.16 13.00
C TYR A 1106 1.22 -51.92 12.54
N ASP A 1107 2.34 -51.22 12.36
CA ASP A 1107 3.63 -51.86 12.13
C ASP A 1107 4.29 -52.15 13.49
N VAL A 1108 4.30 -53.42 13.87
CA VAL A 1108 4.90 -53.90 15.12
C VAL A 1108 6.40 -53.61 15.21
N LYS A 1109 7.09 -53.47 14.06
CA LYS A 1109 8.55 -53.25 14.03
C LYS A 1109 8.91 -51.81 14.40
N THR A 1110 8.19 -50.84 13.84
CA THR A 1110 8.48 -49.41 14.05
C THR A 1110 7.64 -48.81 15.18
N GLY A 1111 6.48 -49.40 15.44
CA GLY A 1111 5.46 -48.88 16.34
C GLY A 1111 4.58 -47.78 15.73
N ASP A 1112 4.65 -47.59 14.41
CA ASP A 1112 3.81 -46.65 13.67
C ASP A 1112 2.48 -47.27 13.25
N PHE A 1113 1.52 -46.43 12.82
CA PHE A 1113 0.42 -46.90 11.98
C PHE A 1113 0.59 -46.41 10.55
N ILE A 1114 0.33 -47.29 9.57
CA ILE A 1114 0.41 -46.98 8.14
C ILE A 1114 -0.99 -46.96 7.55
N LEU A 1115 -1.35 -45.84 6.95
CA LEU A 1115 -2.59 -45.58 6.23
C LEU A 1115 -2.27 -45.46 4.73
N HIS A 1116 -2.54 -46.53 3.97
CA HIS A 1116 -2.26 -46.54 2.53
C HIS A 1116 -3.38 -45.85 1.73
N PHE A 1117 -3.02 -44.86 0.93
CA PHE A 1117 -3.96 -44.07 0.12
C PHE A 1117 -3.58 -44.04 -1.35
N LYS A 1118 -4.47 -44.51 -2.23
CA LYS A 1118 -4.34 -44.34 -3.68
C LYS A 1118 -4.97 -43.04 -4.15
N MET A 1119 -4.24 -42.24 -4.93
CA MET A 1119 -4.69 -40.91 -5.40
C MET A 1119 -5.94 -40.96 -6.31
N ASN A 1120 -6.29 -42.12 -6.85
CA ASN A 1120 -7.53 -42.32 -7.64
C ASN A 1120 -8.75 -42.71 -6.78
N ARG A 1121 -8.66 -42.64 -5.44
CA ARG A 1121 -9.78 -42.85 -4.49
C ARG A 1121 -10.17 -41.53 -3.82
N ASN A 1122 -11.33 -41.50 -3.15
CA ASN A 1122 -11.80 -40.30 -2.43
C ASN A 1122 -11.89 -39.01 -3.28
N LEU A 1123 -12.09 -39.12 -4.60
CA LEU A 1123 -12.02 -37.98 -5.53
C LEU A 1123 -13.00 -36.84 -5.17
N SER A 1124 -14.19 -37.16 -4.65
CA SER A 1124 -15.17 -36.18 -4.16
C SER A 1124 -14.69 -35.37 -2.95
N PHE A 1125 -13.69 -35.88 -2.23
CA PHE A 1125 -13.06 -35.21 -1.09
C PHE A 1125 -11.75 -34.54 -1.44
N GLN A 1126 -11.24 -34.72 -2.66
CA GLN A 1126 -9.95 -34.18 -3.09
C GLN A 1126 -10.05 -32.78 -3.70
N ARG A 1127 -8.90 -32.11 -3.74
CA ARG A 1127 -8.71 -30.78 -4.37
C ARG A 1127 -8.53 -30.81 -5.89
N GLY A 1128 -8.59 -32.00 -6.52
CA GLY A 1128 -8.36 -32.18 -7.96
C GLY A 1128 -6.90 -32.02 -8.40
N LEU A 1129 -5.95 -32.33 -7.51
CA LEU A 1129 -4.50 -32.28 -7.80
C LEU A 1129 -3.89 -33.66 -7.53
N PRO A 1130 -3.86 -34.57 -8.52
CA PRO A 1130 -3.33 -35.91 -8.32
C PRO A 1130 -1.81 -35.94 -8.05
N GLY A 1131 -1.07 -34.87 -8.37
CA GLY A 1131 0.40 -34.89 -8.28
C GLY A 1131 1.02 -35.84 -9.30
N PHE A 1132 2.18 -36.42 -8.97
CA PHE A 1132 2.87 -37.45 -9.75
C PHE A 1132 2.66 -38.86 -9.18
N MET A 1133 2.73 -39.01 -7.85
CA MET A 1133 2.71 -40.31 -7.19
C MET A 1133 1.33 -40.98 -7.22
N PRO A 1134 1.24 -42.28 -7.55
CA PRO A 1134 -0.05 -42.99 -7.64
C PRO A 1134 -0.66 -43.30 -6.27
N ALA A 1135 0.17 -43.41 -5.23
CA ALA A 1135 -0.23 -43.74 -3.87
C ALA A 1135 0.74 -43.16 -2.84
N TRP A 1136 0.28 -43.07 -1.59
CA TRP A 1136 1.04 -42.58 -0.45
C TRP A 1136 0.79 -43.45 0.78
N ASP A 1137 1.87 -43.78 1.49
CA ASP A 1137 1.81 -44.37 2.82
C ASP A 1137 1.84 -43.27 3.87
N ILE A 1138 0.66 -42.94 4.41
CA ILE A 1138 0.50 -41.95 5.46
C ILE A 1138 0.83 -42.59 6.81
N VAL A 1139 1.77 -42.01 7.55
CA VAL A 1139 2.36 -42.57 8.77
C VAL A 1139 1.88 -41.80 9.99
N PHE A 1140 1.31 -42.51 10.94
CA PHE A 1140 1.14 -42.07 12.31
C PHE A 1140 2.42 -42.44 13.04
N GLU A 1141 3.39 -41.51 13.06
CA GLU A 1141 4.67 -41.74 13.72
C GLU A 1141 4.48 -42.08 15.19
N LYS A 1142 5.16 -43.13 15.64
CA LYS A 1142 5.29 -43.45 17.05
C LYS A 1142 5.74 -42.21 17.82
N ASN A 1143 4.98 -41.82 18.85
CA ASN A 1143 5.22 -40.59 19.60
C ASN A 1143 6.38 -40.73 20.60
N GLU A 1144 7.59 -40.94 20.09
CA GLU A 1144 8.83 -41.07 20.86
C GLU A 1144 9.65 -39.77 20.90
N THR A 1145 10.54 -39.67 21.90
CA THR A 1145 11.44 -38.54 22.04
C THR A 1145 12.57 -38.62 21.01
N GLN A 1146 12.70 -37.56 20.22
CA GLN A 1146 13.79 -37.29 19.28
C GLN A 1146 14.60 -36.08 19.78
N PHE A 1147 15.77 -35.84 19.22
CA PHE A 1147 16.65 -34.74 19.60
C PHE A 1147 17.10 -33.93 18.38
N ASP A 1148 17.13 -32.61 18.52
CA ASP A 1148 17.65 -31.72 17.48
C ASP A 1148 19.20 -31.71 17.42
N ALA A 1149 19.77 -31.00 16.44
CA ALA A 1149 21.21 -30.85 16.30
C ALA A 1149 21.93 -30.20 17.51
N LYS A 1150 21.20 -29.57 18.43
CA LYS A 1150 21.71 -28.95 19.67
C LYS A 1150 21.41 -29.77 20.93
N GLY A 1151 20.76 -30.93 20.79
CA GLY A 1151 20.33 -31.79 21.90
C GLY A 1151 19.02 -31.37 22.58
N THR A 1152 18.22 -30.49 21.98
CA THR A 1152 16.87 -30.15 22.49
C THR A 1152 15.92 -31.29 22.16
N PRO A 1153 15.20 -31.87 23.15
CA PRO A 1153 14.25 -32.94 22.91
C PRO A 1153 12.96 -32.43 22.26
N PHE A 1154 12.35 -33.24 21.41
CA PHE A 1154 10.99 -33.05 20.89
C PHE A 1154 10.31 -34.40 20.67
N ILE A 1155 8.99 -34.43 20.48
CA ILE A 1155 8.23 -35.67 20.26
C ILE A 1155 7.88 -35.85 18.78
N ALA A 1156 8.25 -36.99 18.21
CA ALA A 1156 7.91 -37.38 16.84
C ALA A 1156 6.40 -37.48 16.64
N GLY A 1157 5.90 -37.13 15.46
CA GLY A 1157 4.46 -37.15 15.15
C GLY A 1157 3.59 -36.16 15.92
N LYS A 1158 4.15 -35.33 16.82
CA LYS A 1158 3.37 -34.32 17.56
C LYS A 1158 2.64 -33.39 16.60
N ARG A 1159 1.40 -33.05 16.93
CA ARG A 1159 0.58 -32.04 16.23
C ARG A 1159 0.13 -30.96 17.19
N ILE A 1160 -0.08 -29.76 16.68
CA ILE A 1160 -0.63 -28.62 17.43
C ILE A 1160 -2.00 -28.30 16.84
N VAL A 1161 -3.06 -28.53 17.60
CA VAL A 1161 -4.44 -28.42 17.12
C VAL A 1161 -5.26 -27.41 17.92
N PRO A 1162 -6.26 -26.75 17.30
CA PRO A 1162 -7.13 -25.81 18.01
C PRO A 1162 -7.93 -26.49 19.12
N VAL A 1163 -8.06 -25.87 20.30
CA VAL A 1163 -9.04 -26.27 21.31
C VAL A 1163 -10.40 -25.72 20.91
N ILE A 1164 -11.37 -26.62 20.71
CA ILE A 1164 -12.73 -26.27 20.31
C ILE A 1164 -13.67 -26.60 21.46
N GLU A 1165 -14.38 -25.59 21.97
CA GLU A 1165 -15.44 -25.73 22.95
C GLU A 1165 -16.72 -25.12 22.37
N ASN A 1166 -17.86 -25.80 22.48
CA ASN A 1166 -19.16 -25.35 21.94
C ASN A 1166 -19.09 -24.91 20.46
N HIS A 1167 -18.37 -25.68 19.64
CA HIS A 1167 -18.12 -25.42 18.21
C HIS A 1167 -17.37 -24.11 17.90
N ARG A 1168 -16.68 -23.53 18.89
CA ARG A 1168 -15.85 -22.33 18.71
C ARG A 1168 -14.43 -22.58 19.17
N PHE A 1169 -13.48 -22.00 18.44
CA PHE A 1169 -12.09 -21.98 18.86
C PHE A 1169 -11.94 -21.10 20.11
N THR A 1170 -11.36 -21.64 21.17
CA THR A 1170 -11.19 -20.94 22.46
C THR A 1170 -10.05 -19.91 22.45
N GLY A 1171 -9.35 -19.77 21.32
CA GLY A 1171 -8.11 -18.99 21.23
C GLY A 1171 -6.87 -19.75 21.70
N ARG A 1172 -7.02 -20.99 22.19
CA ARG A 1172 -5.94 -21.81 22.74
C ARG A 1172 -5.63 -23.01 21.84
N TYR A 1173 -4.37 -23.39 21.79
CA TYR A 1173 -3.92 -24.61 21.11
C TYR A 1173 -3.55 -25.69 22.13
N ARG A 1174 -3.71 -26.96 21.74
CA ARG A 1174 -3.21 -28.12 22.49
C ARG A 1174 -2.27 -28.96 21.64
N ASP A 1175 -1.34 -29.62 22.31
CA ASP A 1175 -0.56 -30.68 21.70
C ASP A 1175 -1.43 -31.94 21.55
N LEU A 1176 -1.21 -32.68 20.46
CA LEU A 1176 -1.87 -33.92 20.12
C LEU A 1176 -0.83 -34.94 19.65
N TYR A 1177 -0.98 -36.19 20.07
CA TYR A 1177 -0.08 -37.30 19.78
C TYR A 1177 -0.86 -38.38 19.03
N PRO A 1178 -0.96 -38.30 17.69
CA PRO A 1178 -1.95 -39.07 16.94
C PRO A 1178 -1.83 -40.59 17.07
N ALA A 1179 -0.61 -41.15 17.15
CA ALA A 1179 -0.43 -42.59 17.31
C ALA A 1179 -0.92 -43.05 18.70
N ASN A 1180 -0.60 -42.31 19.76
CA ASN A 1180 -1.08 -42.61 21.11
C ASN A 1180 -2.61 -42.46 21.24
N GLU A 1181 -3.19 -41.42 20.64
CA GLU A 1181 -4.64 -41.19 20.63
C GLU A 1181 -5.36 -42.28 19.80
N LEU A 1182 -4.75 -42.76 18.72
CA LEU A 1182 -5.26 -43.90 17.95
C LEU A 1182 -5.19 -45.20 18.75
N ILE A 1183 -4.09 -45.46 19.47
CA ILE A 1183 -4.00 -46.61 20.39
C ILE A 1183 -5.12 -46.54 21.42
N ALA A 1184 -5.33 -45.39 22.06
CA ALA A 1184 -6.38 -45.19 23.05
C ALA A 1184 -7.78 -45.43 22.47
N LEU A 1185 -8.06 -44.90 21.28
CA LEU A 1185 -9.32 -45.13 20.57
C LEU A 1185 -9.56 -46.63 20.28
N LEU A 1186 -8.54 -47.33 19.81
CA LEU A 1186 -8.66 -48.75 19.48
C LEU A 1186 -8.81 -49.63 20.72
N GLU A 1187 -8.11 -49.30 21.81
CA GLU A 1187 -8.26 -49.97 23.10
C GLU A 1187 -9.64 -49.71 23.71
N GLU A 1188 -10.15 -48.46 23.65
CA GLU A 1188 -11.52 -48.10 24.09
C GLU A 1188 -12.60 -48.88 23.32
N LYS A 1189 -12.40 -49.07 22.01
CA LYS A 1189 -13.34 -49.80 21.14
C LYS A 1189 -13.12 -51.32 21.14
N GLY A 1190 -12.11 -51.82 21.83
CA GLY A 1190 -11.75 -53.25 21.85
C GLY A 1190 -11.29 -53.78 20.48
N ILE A 1191 -10.75 -52.93 19.62
CA ILE A 1191 -10.28 -53.30 18.28
C ILE A 1191 -8.85 -53.82 18.38
N VAL A 1192 -8.65 -55.09 18.05
CA VAL A 1192 -7.30 -55.69 17.96
C VAL A 1192 -6.54 -55.06 16.79
N PHE A 1193 -5.39 -54.45 17.09
CA PHE A 1193 -4.53 -53.79 16.09
C PHE A 1193 -3.07 -54.27 16.11
N ARG A 1194 -2.59 -54.80 17.24
CA ARG A 1194 -1.19 -55.23 17.42
C ARG A 1194 -0.79 -56.46 16.57
N ASP A 1195 -1.76 -57.07 15.89
CA ASP A 1195 -1.57 -58.16 14.94
C ASP A 1195 -1.24 -57.67 13.51
N GLY A 1196 -1.25 -56.36 13.28
CA GLY A 1196 -1.00 -55.77 11.96
C GLY A 1196 -2.18 -55.91 10.98
N SER A 1197 -3.37 -56.27 11.48
CA SER A 1197 -4.59 -56.37 10.68
C SER A 1197 -5.13 -54.99 10.26
N ASN A 1198 -5.97 -54.97 9.21
CA ASN A 1198 -6.61 -53.73 8.76
C ASN A 1198 -7.69 -53.27 9.75
N ILE A 1199 -7.52 -52.06 10.27
CA ILE A 1199 -8.34 -51.42 11.31
C ILE A 1199 -9.61 -50.79 10.73
N LEU A 1200 -9.57 -50.29 9.50
CA LEU A 1200 -10.68 -49.52 8.92
C LEU A 1200 -11.98 -50.31 8.81
N PRO A 1201 -12.00 -51.58 8.33
CA PRO A 1201 -13.22 -52.38 8.30
C PRO A 1201 -13.83 -52.55 9.68
N LYS A 1202 -12.99 -52.76 10.71
CA LYS A 1202 -13.45 -52.95 12.10
C LYS A 1202 -14.13 -51.69 12.66
N LEU A 1203 -13.59 -50.50 12.35
CA LEU A 1203 -14.21 -49.22 12.72
C LEU A 1203 -15.52 -48.97 11.97
N LEU A 1204 -15.54 -49.27 10.67
CA LEU A 1204 -16.73 -49.08 9.81
C LEU A 1204 -17.87 -50.04 10.17
N GLU A 1205 -17.55 -51.30 10.48
CA GLU A 1205 -18.51 -52.33 10.91
C GLU A 1205 -19.10 -52.03 12.30
N ASN A 1206 -18.31 -51.40 13.19
CA ASN A 1206 -18.82 -50.96 14.49
C ASN A 1206 -19.81 -49.78 14.36
N ASP A 1207 -19.69 -48.98 13.30
CA ASP A 1207 -20.51 -47.79 12.96
C ASP A 1207 -20.73 -46.81 14.13
N ASP A 1208 -19.77 -46.72 15.04
CA ASP A 1208 -19.80 -45.71 16.10
C ASP A 1208 -19.39 -44.35 15.52
N SER A 1209 -20.38 -43.47 15.38
CA SER A 1209 -20.21 -42.11 14.87
C SER A 1209 -19.16 -41.29 15.63
N HIS A 1210 -18.99 -41.50 16.94
CA HIS A 1210 -17.97 -40.79 17.71
C HIS A 1210 -16.58 -41.32 17.39
N ALA A 1211 -16.43 -42.65 17.34
CA ALA A 1211 -15.16 -43.28 16.98
C ALA A 1211 -14.74 -42.94 15.54
N ILE A 1212 -15.69 -42.92 14.60
CA ILE A 1212 -15.46 -42.54 13.20
C ILE A 1212 -15.08 -41.06 13.08
N ASP A 1213 -15.76 -40.16 13.80
CA ASP A 1213 -15.41 -38.73 13.81
C ASP A 1213 -14.01 -38.50 14.39
N THR A 1214 -13.68 -39.17 15.50
CA THR A 1214 -12.35 -39.15 16.11
C THR A 1214 -11.30 -39.67 15.13
N MET A 1215 -11.51 -40.81 14.48
CA MET A 1215 -10.58 -41.37 13.48
C MET A 1215 -10.32 -40.36 12.34
N VAL A 1216 -11.37 -39.75 11.79
CA VAL A 1216 -11.22 -38.73 10.73
C VAL A 1216 -10.48 -37.48 11.25
N ALA A 1217 -10.75 -37.04 12.47
CA ALA A 1217 -10.05 -35.92 13.11
C ALA A 1217 -8.56 -36.23 13.35
N LEU A 1218 -8.22 -37.48 13.68
CA LEU A 1218 -6.84 -37.93 13.82
C LEU A 1218 -6.13 -37.97 12.45
N ILE A 1219 -6.74 -38.51 11.40
CA ILE A 1219 -6.18 -38.48 10.03
C ILE A 1219 -5.92 -37.04 9.60
N ARG A 1220 -6.88 -36.13 9.86
CA ARG A 1220 -6.73 -34.71 9.59
C ARG A 1220 -5.54 -34.10 10.33
N SER A 1221 -5.38 -34.47 11.59
CA SER A 1221 -4.28 -33.97 12.41
C SER A 1221 -2.94 -34.48 11.90
N VAL A 1222 -2.82 -35.77 11.55
CA VAL A 1222 -1.60 -36.33 10.94
C VAL A 1222 -1.22 -35.58 9.66
N LEU A 1223 -2.18 -35.35 8.77
CA LEU A 1223 -1.97 -34.62 7.51
C LEU A 1223 -1.68 -33.12 7.70
N GLN A 1224 -1.92 -32.56 8.89
CA GLN A 1224 -1.52 -31.20 9.25
C GLN A 1224 -0.01 -31.12 9.53
N MET A 1225 0.80 -31.10 8.46
CA MET A 1225 2.25 -31.06 8.60
C MET A 1225 2.80 -29.78 9.24
N ARG A 1226 2.19 -28.61 8.96
CA ARG A 1226 2.56 -27.33 9.58
C ARG A 1226 1.87 -27.18 10.93
N ASN A 1227 2.66 -27.06 11.99
CA ASN A 1227 2.19 -26.99 13.37
C ASN A 1227 2.79 -25.77 14.05
N SER A 1228 1.94 -24.87 14.54
CA SER A 1228 2.38 -23.56 15.02
C SER A 1228 1.69 -23.18 16.33
N ASN A 1229 2.47 -22.85 17.37
CA ASN A 1229 1.98 -22.24 18.60
C ASN A 1229 2.83 -21.01 18.98
N ALA A 1230 2.22 -19.82 18.94
CA ALA A 1230 2.94 -18.57 19.17
C ALA A 1230 3.44 -18.44 20.62
N ALA A 1231 2.78 -19.10 21.58
CA ALA A 1231 3.16 -19.05 22.99
C ALA A 1231 4.44 -19.85 23.27
N THR A 1232 4.66 -20.97 22.56
CA THR A 1232 5.84 -21.83 22.74
C THR A 1232 6.98 -21.48 21.78
N GLY A 1233 6.71 -20.71 20.73
CA GLY A 1233 7.71 -20.40 19.70
C GLY A 1233 7.83 -21.48 18.61
N GLU A 1234 7.03 -22.55 18.67
CA GLU A 1234 7.03 -23.63 17.67
C GLU A 1234 6.31 -23.24 16.38
N ASP A 1235 6.95 -23.47 15.22
CA ASP A 1235 6.35 -23.38 13.87
C ASP A 1235 7.07 -24.35 12.92
N TYR A 1236 6.82 -25.64 13.11
CA TYR A 1236 7.55 -26.72 12.45
C TYR A 1236 6.75 -27.37 11.32
N ILE A 1237 7.47 -28.06 10.44
CA ILE A 1237 6.92 -28.97 9.44
C ILE A 1237 7.31 -30.38 9.86
N ASN A 1238 6.33 -31.25 10.04
CA ASN A 1238 6.55 -32.69 10.19
C ASN A 1238 5.66 -33.43 9.19
N SER A 1239 6.31 -34.11 8.25
CA SER A 1239 5.63 -34.82 7.16
C SER A 1239 4.76 -35.95 7.72
N PRO A 1240 3.67 -36.32 7.04
CA PRO A 1240 2.95 -37.54 7.33
C PRO A 1240 3.41 -38.71 6.44
N VAL A 1241 4.45 -38.57 5.63
CA VAL A 1241 4.94 -39.63 4.73
C VAL A 1241 6.45 -39.81 4.88
N ARG A 1242 6.93 -41.01 4.57
CA ARG A 1242 8.37 -41.31 4.47
C ARG A 1242 8.87 -41.04 3.05
N ASP A 1243 10.13 -40.59 2.94
CA ASP A 1243 10.83 -40.45 1.66
C ASP A 1243 11.32 -41.80 1.11
N LEU A 1244 12.03 -41.76 -0.03
CA LEU A 1244 12.65 -42.93 -0.66
C LEU A 1244 13.61 -43.71 0.26
N ASN A 1245 14.16 -43.04 1.27
CA ASN A 1245 15.11 -43.61 2.23
C ASN A 1245 14.44 -44.03 3.54
N GLY A 1246 13.11 -43.96 3.62
CA GLY A 1246 12.35 -44.32 4.82
C GLY A 1246 12.31 -43.24 5.90
N VAL A 1247 12.71 -42.00 5.61
CA VAL A 1247 12.78 -40.89 6.55
C VAL A 1247 11.50 -40.07 6.52
N CYS A 1248 10.88 -39.85 7.67
CA CYS A 1248 9.84 -38.84 7.82
C CYS A 1248 10.48 -37.47 8.08
N PHE A 1249 10.16 -36.46 7.29
CA PHE A 1249 10.72 -35.13 7.50
C PHE A 1249 10.22 -34.51 8.81
N ASP A 1250 11.12 -33.93 9.61
CA ASP A 1250 10.77 -33.07 10.74
C ASP A 1250 11.77 -31.91 10.87
N SER A 1251 11.30 -30.68 10.69
CA SER A 1251 12.17 -29.49 10.77
C SER A 1251 12.75 -29.27 12.17
N ARG A 1252 12.17 -29.91 13.21
CA ARG A 1252 12.68 -29.83 14.59
C ARG A 1252 14.00 -30.58 14.78
N PHE A 1253 14.40 -31.46 13.86
CA PHE A 1253 15.78 -31.97 13.85
C PHE A 1253 16.82 -30.85 13.64
N GLN A 1254 16.42 -29.68 13.13
CA GLN A 1254 17.27 -28.52 12.91
C GLN A 1254 18.49 -28.85 12.01
N ASN A 1255 18.28 -29.67 10.99
CA ASN A 1255 19.29 -29.97 9.98
C ASN A 1255 19.42 -28.80 9.00
N PRO A 1256 20.57 -28.08 8.96
CA PRO A 1256 20.72 -26.87 8.15
C PRO A 1256 20.72 -27.10 6.63
N GLU A 1257 20.82 -28.34 6.16
CA GLU A 1257 20.68 -28.70 4.73
C GLU A 1257 19.21 -28.69 4.27
N TRP A 1258 18.27 -28.73 5.22
CA TRP A 1258 16.83 -28.73 4.98
C TRP A 1258 16.14 -27.55 5.69
N PRO A 1259 14.89 -27.22 5.34
CA PRO A 1259 14.17 -26.14 6.00
C PRO A 1259 14.12 -26.28 7.53
N MET A 1260 14.60 -25.26 8.24
CA MET A 1260 14.68 -25.26 9.71
C MET A 1260 13.32 -25.00 10.39
N ASP A 1261 12.37 -24.41 9.67
CA ASP A 1261 11.02 -24.10 10.15
C ASP A 1261 10.04 -23.98 8.96
N ALA A 1262 8.77 -23.73 9.24
CA ALA A 1262 7.74 -23.63 8.21
C ALA A 1262 7.88 -22.41 7.28
N ASP A 1263 8.46 -21.31 7.74
CA ASP A 1263 8.69 -20.12 6.91
C ASP A 1263 9.93 -20.34 6.00
N ALA A 1264 10.96 -21.02 6.50
CA ALA A 1264 12.09 -21.51 5.70
C ALA A 1264 11.62 -22.46 4.59
N ASN A 1265 10.66 -23.33 4.90
CA ASN A 1265 10.08 -24.27 3.94
C ASN A 1265 9.33 -23.52 2.82
N GLY A 1266 8.61 -22.46 3.19
CA GLY A 1266 8.00 -21.53 2.24
C GLY A 1266 9.02 -20.91 1.30
N ALA A 1267 10.07 -20.28 1.83
CA ALA A 1267 11.12 -19.65 1.03
C ALA A 1267 11.86 -20.65 0.12
N TYR A 1268 12.11 -21.86 0.62
CA TYR A 1268 12.72 -22.95 -0.15
C TYR A 1268 11.89 -23.34 -1.37
N HIS A 1269 10.59 -23.62 -1.19
CA HIS A 1269 9.73 -24.00 -2.31
C HIS A 1269 9.37 -22.81 -3.24
N ILE A 1270 9.42 -21.58 -2.74
CA ILE A 1270 9.38 -20.39 -3.61
C ILE A 1270 10.60 -20.39 -4.55
N ALA A 1271 11.81 -20.66 -4.05
CA ALA A 1271 13.00 -20.78 -4.89
C ALA A 1271 12.88 -21.92 -5.92
N LEU A 1272 12.42 -23.11 -5.49
CA LEU A 1272 12.24 -24.28 -6.37
C LEU A 1272 11.16 -24.06 -7.44
N LYS A 1273 10.12 -23.27 -7.17
CA LYS A 1273 9.20 -22.84 -8.24
C LYS A 1273 9.91 -21.95 -9.27
N GLY A 1274 10.88 -21.14 -8.86
CA GLY A 1274 11.77 -20.45 -9.79
C GLY A 1274 12.63 -21.44 -10.60
N GLN A 1275 13.16 -22.47 -9.96
CA GLN A 1275 13.93 -23.53 -10.63
C GLN A 1275 13.10 -24.21 -11.73
N LEU A 1276 11.83 -24.53 -11.47
CA LEU A 1276 10.89 -25.05 -12.47
C LEU A 1276 10.80 -24.10 -13.68
N LEU A 1277 10.67 -22.78 -13.46
CA LEU A 1277 10.64 -21.80 -14.55
C LEU A 1277 11.94 -21.80 -15.36
N LEU A 1278 13.10 -21.93 -14.71
CA LEU A 1278 14.40 -21.98 -15.39
C LEU A 1278 14.58 -23.27 -16.18
N ASN A 1279 14.15 -24.41 -15.65
CA ASN A 1279 14.21 -25.70 -16.33
C ASN A 1279 13.33 -25.71 -17.59
N HIS A 1280 12.08 -25.25 -17.50
CA HIS A 1280 11.21 -25.11 -18.66
C HIS A 1280 11.77 -24.11 -19.70
N LEU A 1281 12.44 -23.04 -19.26
CA LEU A 1281 13.11 -22.10 -20.16
C LEU A 1281 14.29 -22.75 -20.90
N LYS A 1282 15.03 -23.63 -20.21
CA LYS A 1282 16.15 -24.39 -20.78
C LYS A 1282 15.67 -25.37 -21.85
N GLU A 1283 14.55 -26.05 -21.60
CA GLU A 1283 13.90 -27.00 -22.51
C GLU A 1283 13.24 -26.32 -23.73
N SER A 1284 12.70 -25.11 -23.53
CA SER A 1284 12.07 -24.32 -24.60
C SER A 1284 13.09 -23.85 -25.64
N LYS A 1285 12.66 -23.70 -26.91
CA LYS A 1285 13.48 -23.04 -27.96
C LYS A 1285 13.34 -21.51 -27.98
N ASP A 1286 12.34 -20.95 -27.28
CA ASP A 1286 12.11 -19.50 -27.19
C ASP A 1286 12.86 -18.89 -25.99
N LEU A 1287 12.86 -17.56 -25.92
CA LEU A 1287 13.34 -16.74 -24.79
C LEU A 1287 12.18 -16.17 -23.96
N LYS A 1288 10.94 -16.62 -24.22
CA LYS A 1288 9.78 -16.30 -23.40
C LYS A 1288 9.66 -17.31 -22.26
N LEU A 1289 9.50 -16.79 -21.05
CA LEU A 1289 9.19 -17.60 -19.87
C LEU A 1289 7.71 -18.00 -19.90
N GLN A 1290 7.38 -19.18 -19.37
CA GLN A 1290 5.98 -19.53 -19.15
C GLN A 1290 5.31 -18.57 -18.15
N ASN A 1291 4.04 -18.25 -18.40
CA ASN A 1291 3.31 -17.29 -17.58
C ASN A 1291 2.58 -17.99 -16.42
N GLY A 1292 3.27 -18.10 -15.27
CA GLY A 1292 2.75 -18.75 -14.07
C GLY A 1292 3.11 -20.23 -13.99
N ILE A 1293 2.63 -20.89 -12.94
CA ILE A 1293 2.83 -22.34 -12.69
C ILE A 1293 1.49 -22.86 -12.18
N SER A 1294 0.91 -23.85 -12.86
CA SER A 1294 -0.32 -24.46 -12.34
C SER A 1294 0.00 -25.30 -11.09
N ASN A 1295 -0.98 -25.48 -10.20
CA ASN A 1295 -0.74 -26.26 -8.99
C ASN A 1295 -0.42 -27.73 -9.31
N GLN A 1296 -1.00 -28.28 -10.38
CA GLN A 1296 -0.73 -29.66 -10.79
C GLN A 1296 0.68 -29.80 -11.35
N ASP A 1297 1.11 -28.89 -12.23
CA ASP A 1297 2.48 -28.94 -12.81
C ASP A 1297 3.53 -28.80 -11.71
N TRP A 1298 3.29 -27.92 -10.73
CA TRP A 1298 4.17 -27.78 -9.57
C TRP A 1298 4.32 -29.10 -8.79
N LEU A 1299 3.20 -29.71 -8.41
CA LEU A 1299 3.22 -30.94 -7.61
C LEU A 1299 3.81 -32.10 -8.40
N ALA A 1300 3.48 -32.22 -9.69
CA ALA A 1300 4.04 -33.27 -10.53
C ALA A 1300 5.57 -33.14 -10.65
N TYR A 1301 6.06 -31.95 -10.99
CA TYR A 1301 7.49 -31.65 -11.12
C TYR A 1301 8.26 -31.96 -9.82
N ILE A 1302 7.78 -31.44 -8.69
CA ILE A 1302 8.54 -31.54 -7.44
C ILE A 1302 8.49 -32.94 -6.83
N GLN A 1303 7.41 -33.70 -7.07
CA GLN A 1303 7.30 -35.08 -6.63
C GLN A 1303 8.14 -36.00 -7.50
N GLU A 1304 8.15 -35.83 -8.84
CA GLU A 1304 9.02 -36.59 -9.75
C GLU A 1304 10.51 -36.36 -9.44
N LEU A 1305 10.91 -35.14 -9.09
CA LEU A 1305 12.31 -34.88 -8.71
C LEU A 1305 12.72 -35.53 -7.39
N ARG A 1306 11.76 -35.91 -6.55
CA ARG A 1306 11.97 -36.33 -5.16
C ARG A 1306 11.59 -37.79 -4.91
N ASN A 1307 10.97 -38.44 -5.89
CA ASN A 1307 10.56 -39.85 -5.84
C ASN A 1307 10.80 -40.52 -7.18
#